data_AF-A0A6G3CUG1-F1
#
_entry.id   AF-A0A6G3CUG1-F1
#
_cell.length_a   1.000
_cell.length_b   1.000
_cell.length_c   1.000
_cell.angle_alpha   90.00
_cell.angle_beta   90.00
_cell.angle_gamma   90.00
#
_symmetry.space_group_name_H-M   'P 1'
#
loop_
_entity.id
_entity.type
_entity.pdbx_description
1 polymer ?
#
loop_
_entity_poly.entity_id
_entity_poly.type
_entity_poly.pdbx_seq_one_letter_code
_entity_poly.pdbx_strand_id
1 'polypeptide(L)'
;PATADAATGPVLFAADGFFSAALTPGTTPPVITALPAPPTTVTPSGSTETTPVPPAHRSHATPPWLPTADTDGPRYRLDRDGSLTAPDGATYTQGAPAGRGNGFFAALSTALRHAAEQPGRDARAAARLRTRAGASPAQLMRLNGLPGARAERDTLFSPPPPVNQKGIPALSQDALDGRLRRHLANAPWGPEADRAVAEWAAKATGATVTLIEENGTAHTYAGPSADAPVLRLRRRGGDFVPLLLRTPAPAPAPKAPTPEPEPKAKTPEDGSVPGLPGEEEAYELSTLSGTEPQPQPQTHGGTDSEADSDSDGEDDTPIWADPEWLTAVFGPQWNRAPRARLQETSEALYELVEEAAGGRPTRDGLADLIRHVLHLPHRARVSNQDVLDLGALALEASSDDLATADDLAVYFVDRQIETRRDALAEETLLRTAERTSAEQTSDERAPAGRDFTGAGRGLPAPDSYLAERSGRVAGQSAPWRNPYLFVAEAAEGGGVEIVTPWRTFVVRDAVEMARIISYDSRRPGGADIVLALPPAFAAQVADLVAGTTARPVWYPLGPAEVATHPTTGAAHLVVHRRAGETGPDWSTPPPPQEPGLPGARDLSSDSESDDGRGGDTDSDSGSTSDGDAEFDRLADQLQWERRVDALRARPLITRDYEVVDDSGTGVLFTEPGPRTVGEVRTAETEEGPALVLPHQTPATVPAADRPPLHISEDRTVALLSVGDDTTGRGRQVYATRAAIERSSARLAAAGAGVRLAADPSVRVVLAREDGTPGEPLFRVEPRFLTASGASEHAFTRDFARMVAGTDAAPLSHLAFRTSDGTVATAPVNGLHGREVTGTHHLAQALTEVADGTRTGSDVTPDWAARQAGRDPRFTGGVVGAPTPGEAYGQALRHTQDNALRGPLTRAAARAGVNEYAWAEVGEGYLVQSVSTTNDSGAQLFTHNHAKPGDPVGPHAPYHFAQVVLASEDGSHQITLENETHSRTPIPVDRLDAVVDENLDRYDEDQLNALAQESEDRAATARRDGAAPGEIARLEGFARAARALAAVHDAEHVRWYFTEDRPEHALAQREVDQARARARDAVRAAAPVLDDKDQWFFRAYSKRPGESAHAVNAALLSARSPALSNPLTTVALHGHALRPDRRTVRFAEQQHTPSADADENLDALALSLARTGLWNHANGLPLPTVTVTGHGNRSRASGQKRAEAVGKALGDRLARLLRTFQDGAPGPHVRLADFTLTLDAQRVRRATDPDRGRMVTVAIDDRR
;
A
#
# COMPACT_ATOMS: atom_id res chain seq x y z
N PRO A 1 -53.00 5.35 -20.38
CA PRO A 1 -54.26 5.44 -19.58
C PRO A 1 -54.89 4.06 -19.35
N ALA A 2 -54.67 3.50 -18.16
CA ALA A 2 -55.50 2.48 -17.52
C ALA A 2 -55.09 2.46 -16.04
N THR A 3 -55.93 2.99 -15.15
CA THR A 3 -55.68 3.05 -13.71
C THR A 3 -56.05 1.73 -13.04
N ALA A 4 -55.11 1.07 -12.38
CA ALA A 4 -55.38 -0.05 -11.48
C ALA A 4 -55.59 0.47 -10.05
N ASP A 5 -56.56 -0.11 -9.35
CA ASP A 5 -57.03 0.30 -8.02
C ASP A 5 -56.06 -0.19 -6.92
N ALA A 6 -55.79 0.65 -5.91
CA ALA A 6 -54.80 0.39 -4.87
C ALA A 6 -55.33 -0.47 -3.69
N ALA A 7 -56.60 -0.86 -3.71
CA ALA A 7 -57.30 -1.40 -2.54
C ALA A 7 -57.22 -2.93 -2.33
N THR A 8 -56.52 -3.71 -3.16
CA THR A 8 -56.65 -5.20 -3.17
C THR A 8 -55.34 -6.01 -3.18
N GLY A 9 -54.17 -5.38 -2.95
CA GLY A 9 -52.89 -6.09 -2.76
C GLY A 9 -52.54 -6.33 -1.28
N PRO A 10 -51.90 -7.45 -0.91
CA PRO A 10 -51.43 -7.67 0.46
C PRO A 10 -50.24 -6.75 0.80
N VAL A 11 -50.37 -5.98 1.89
CA VAL A 11 -49.32 -5.06 2.38
C VAL A 11 -48.48 -5.73 3.45
N LEU A 12 -47.15 -5.74 3.28
CA LEU A 12 -46.19 -6.11 4.31
C LEU A 12 -45.61 -4.84 4.94
N PHE A 13 -45.55 -4.81 6.28
CA PHE A 13 -45.01 -3.68 7.03
C PHE A 13 -43.57 -3.95 7.49
N ALA A 14 -42.67 -3.03 7.15
CA ALA A 14 -41.36 -2.85 7.76
C ALA A 14 -41.23 -1.39 8.22
N ALA A 15 -40.41 -1.12 9.23
CA ALA A 15 -40.54 0.09 10.05
C ALA A 15 -40.39 1.43 9.30
N ASP A 16 -39.58 1.49 8.23
CA ASP A 16 -39.04 2.76 7.72
C ASP A 16 -39.32 3.05 6.22
N GLY A 17 -40.39 2.50 5.61
CA GLY A 17 -40.82 2.98 4.27
C GLY A 17 -41.69 2.04 3.44
N PHE A 18 -42.52 2.62 2.56
CA PHE A 18 -43.51 1.91 1.75
C PHE A 18 -42.92 1.29 0.47
N PHE A 19 -43.15 0.00 0.25
CA PHE A 19 -42.96 -0.68 -1.05
C PHE A 19 -44.29 -1.23 -1.58
N SER A 20 -44.47 -1.16 -2.91
CA SER A 20 -45.57 -1.79 -3.64
C SER A 20 -45.00 -2.60 -4.81
N ALA A 21 -45.16 -3.92 -4.76
CA ALA A 21 -44.78 -4.83 -5.84
C ALA A 21 -46.00 -5.67 -6.25
N ALA A 22 -46.56 -5.37 -7.42
CA ALA A 22 -47.66 -6.13 -8.00
C ALA A 22 -47.12 -7.39 -8.68
N LEU A 23 -47.33 -8.57 -8.08
CA LEU A 23 -47.07 -9.86 -8.73
C LEU A 23 -48.17 -10.18 -9.75
N THR A 24 -47.79 -10.76 -10.89
CA THR A 24 -48.72 -11.13 -11.96
C THR A 24 -49.61 -12.32 -11.57
N PRO A 25 -50.91 -12.31 -11.91
CA PRO A 25 -51.79 -13.45 -11.64
C PRO A 25 -51.32 -14.70 -12.40
N GLY A 26 -51.11 -15.80 -11.67
CA GLY A 26 -50.70 -17.10 -12.23
C GLY A 26 -49.33 -17.60 -11.78
N THR A 27 -48.52 -16.78 -11.08
CA THR A 27 -47.26 -17.26 -10.47
C THR A 27 -47.55 -18.20 -9.31
N THR A 28 -47.09 -19.45 -9.40
CA THR A 28 -47.17 -20.41 -8.28
C THR A 28 -46.35 -19.93 -7.09
N PRO A 29 -46.88 -20.00 -5.84
CA PRO A 29 -46.13 -19.59 -4.66
C PRO A 29 -44.91 -20.53 -4.46
N PRO A 30 -43.73 -20.00 -4.08
CA PRO A 30 -42.59 -20.83 -3.75
C PRO A 30 -42.90 -21.70 -2.52
N VAL A 31 -42.50 -22.97 -2.58
CA VAL A 31 -42.64 -23.91 -1.46
C VAL A 31 -41.78 -23.41 -0.30
N ILE A 32 -42.41 -23.11 0.83
CA ILE A 32 -41.73 -22.70 2.06
C ILE A 32 -40.97 -23.91 2.61
N THR A 33 -39.72 -24.04 2.20
CA THR A 33 -38.75 -24.91 2.88
C THR A 33 -38.21 -24.11 4.06
N ALA A 34 -38.31 -24.64 5.27
CA ALA A 34 -37.81 -23.96 6.46
C ALA A 34 -36.30 -23.68 6.30
N LEU A 35 -35.87 -22.46 6.62
CA LEU A 35 -34.46 -22.12 6.69
C LEU A 35 -33.75 -23.07 7.66
N PRO A 36 -32.61 -23.68 7.28
CA PRO A 36 -31.77 -24.36 8.26
C PRO A 36 -31.32 -23.34 9.31
N ALA A 37 -31.25 -23.79 10.57
CA ALA A 37 -30.71 -22.97 11.66
C ALA A 37 -29.29 -22.48 11.30
N PRO A 38 -28.89 -21.27 11.74
CA PRO A 38 -27.55 -20.77 11.48
C PRO A 38 -26.50 -21.76 12.00
N PRO A 39 -25.46 -22.10 11.22
CA PRO A 39 -24.41 -22.98 11.70
C PRO A 39 -23.71 -22.29 12.88
N THR A 40 -23.66 -22.99 14.01
CA THR A 40 -22.83 -22.62 15.15
C THR A 40 -21.39 -22.43 14.69
N THR A 41 -20.76 -21.36 15.16
CA THR A 41 -19.37 -21.01 14.86
C THR A 41 -18.42 -22.09 15.37
N VAL A 42 -18.05 -23.02 14.50
CA VAL A 42 -16.96 -23.97 14.77
C VAL A 42 -15.65 -23.21 14.68
N THR A 43 -14.98 -23.04 15.82
CA THR A 43 -13.64 -22.48 15.93
C THR A 43 -12.65 -23.38 15.19
N PRO A 44 -11.86 -22.87 14.22
CA PRO A 44 -10.80 -23.66 13.60
C PRO A 44 -9.58 -23.71 14.52
N SER A 45 -9.44 -24.81 15.26
CA SER A 45 -8.22 -25.13 16.00
C SER A 45 -7.21 -25.86 15.10
N GLY A 46 -6.05 -25.24 14.91
CA GLY A 46 -4.73 -25.89 14.71
C GLY A 46 -4.55 -26.92 13.58
N SER A 47 -3.83 -26.51 12.53
CA SER A 47 -3.13 -27.44 11.61
C SER A 47 -1.68 -27.02 11.36
N THR A 48 -0.74 -27.71 12.01
CA THR A 48 0.59 -28.05 11.46
C THR A 48 0.46 -29.40 10.76
N GLU A 49 1.12 -29.79 9.66
CA GLU A 49 2.13 -29.20 8.75
C GLU A 49 2.06 -30.02 7.41
N THR A 50 2.72 -29.78 6.27
CA THR A 50 3.75 -28.82 5.83
C THR A 50 3.48 -28.39 4.37
N THR A 51 3.39 -27.08 4.08
CA THR A 51 3.48 -26.56 2.69
C THR A 51 4.94 -26.19 2.42
N PRO A 52 5.55 -26.51 1.26
CA PRO A 52 6.88 -26.00 0.94
C PRO A 52 6.84 -24.47 0.93
N VAL A 53 7.56 -23.86 1.88
CA VAL A 53 7.63 -22.40 2.04
C VAL A 53 8.07 -21.78 0.71
N PRO A 54 7.23 -20.99 0.02
CA PRO A 54 7.71 -20.19 -1.09
C PRO A 54 8.79 -19.25 -0.52
N PRO A 55 9.93 -19.03 -1.21
CA PRO A 55 11.04 -18.28 -0.65
C PRO A 55 10.52 -16.92 -0.15
N ALA A 56 10.75 -16.66 1.14
CA ALA A 56 10.03 -15.63 1.88
C ALA A 56 10.26 -14.22 1.30
N HIS A 57 9.38 -13.82 0.38
CA HIS A 57 9.26 -12.44 -0.05
C HIS A 57 8.74 -11.62 1.13
N ARG A 58 9.58 -10.72 1.61
CA ARG A 58 9.40 -10.00 2.87
C ARG A 58 8.22 -9.04 2.80
N SER A 59 7.07 -9.48 3.28
CA SER A 59 6.02 -8.59 3.76
C SER A 59 6.48 -7.93 5.07
N HIS A 60 6.41 -6.61 5.14
CA HIS A 60 6.81 -5.85 6.32
C HIS A 60 5.75 -5.95 7.42
N ALA A 61 6.16 -6.23 8.68
CA ALA A 61 5.31 -6.05 9.85
C ALA A 61 5.28 -4.58 10.35
N THR A 62 6.29 -3.78 9.95
CA THR A 62 6.45 -2.37 10.30
C THR A 62 6.77 -1.56 9.04
N PRO A 63 6.02 -0.49 8.71
CA PRO A 63 6.28 0.33 7.54
C PRO A 63 7.72 0.91 7.53
N PRO A 64 8.42 0.91 6.39
CA PRO A 64 9.84 1.26 6.31
C PRO A 64 10.20 2.73 6.61
N TRP A 65 9.19 3.58 6.88
CA TRP A 65 9.35 4.99 7.28
C TRP A 65 9.15 5.23 8.79
N LEU A 66 8.81 4.20 9.57
CA LEU A 66 8.75 4.28 11.03
C LEU A 66 10.10 3.87 11.65
N PRO A 67 10.69 4.69 12.55
CA PRO A 67 11.89 4.29 13.27
C PRO A 67 11.56 3.32 14.41
N THR A 68 12.45 2.36 14.66
CA THR A 68 12.47 1.59 15.91
C THR A 68 12.87 2.49 17.09
N ALA A 69 12.30 2.26 18.27
CA ALA A 69 12.38 3.16 19.42
C ALA A 69 13.80 3.43 19.95
N ASP A 70 14.74 2.47 19.81
CA ASP A 70 16.01 2.46 20.57
C ASP A 70 17.26 2.93 19.79
N THR A 71 17.22 4.02 19.01
CA THR A 71 18.45 4.57 18.38
C THR A 71 18.44 6.10 18.18
N ASP A 72 19.08 6.82 19.11
CA ASP A 72 19.36 8.28 19.08
C ASP A 72 20.46 8.68 18.07
N GLY A 73 20.45 8.09 16.88
CA GLY A 73 21.41 8.40 15.81
C GLY A 73 20.97 9.58 14.93
N PRO A 74 21.90 10.38 14.38
CA PRO A 74 21.57 11.42 13.41
C PRO A 74 21.09 10.78 12.08
N ARG A 75 19.84 11.08 11.65
CA ARG A 75 19.16 10.41 10.53
C ARG A 75 19.04 11.25 9.25
N TYR A 76 19.06 10.57 8.11
CA TYR A 76 18.70 11.14 6.81
C TYR A 76 17.18 11.24 6.69
N ARG A 77 16.65 12.41 6.29
CA ARG A 77 15.21 12.69 6.11
C ARG A 77 14.86 12.73 4.63
N LEU A 78 13.78 12.09 4.23
CA LEU A 78 13.28 12.13 2.85
C LEU A 78 12.25 13.27 2.70
N ASP A 79 12.50 14.17 1.76
CA ASP A 79 11.63 15.30 1.43
C ASP A 79 10.64 14.94 0.29
N ARG A 80 9.60 15.76 0.13
CA ARG A 80 8.44 15.57 -0.75
C ARG A 80 8.82 15.54 -2.24
N ASP A 81 9.94 16.16 -2.62
CA ASP A 81 10.49 16.15 -3.97
C ASP A 81 11.38 14.91 -4.28
N GLY A 82 11.54 14.00 -3.30
CA GLY A 82 12.38 12.81 -3.39
C GLY A 82 13.84 13.02 -2.98
N SER A 83 14.23 14.23 -2.57
CA SER A 83 15.56 14.53 -2.03
C SER A 83 15.73 13.97 -0.63
N LEU A 84 16.91 13.43 -0.35
CA LEU A 84 17.28 12.94 0.97
C LEU A 84 18.22 13.94 1.63
N THR A 85 17.78 14.57 2.71
CA THR A 85 18.56 15.55 3.50
C THR A 85 19.29 14.84 4.62
N ALA A 86 20.61 14.95 4.63
CA ALA A 86 21.49 14.41 5.65
C ALA A 86 21.47 15.24 6.94
N PRO A 87 21.94 14.70 8.09
CA PRO A 87 22.02 15.43 9.35
C PRO A 87 22.90 16.69 9.33
N ASP A 88 23.85 16.76 8.39
CA ASP A 88 24.72 17.91 8.16
C ASP A 88 24.08 19.00 7.26
N GLY A 89 22.85 18.79 6.81
CA GLY A 89 22.13 19.69 5.90
C GLY A 89 22.46 19.49 4.41
N ALA A 90 23.34 18.56 4.05
CA ALA A 90 23.58 18.21 2.65
C ALA A 90 22.38 17.45 2.07
N THR A 91 21.96 17.80 0.84
CA THR A 91 20.83 17.13 0.15
C THR A 91 21.35 16.20 -0.94
N TYR A 92 20.66 15.08 -1.14
CA TYR A 92 21.03 14.04 -2.10
C TYR A 92 19.84 13.63 -2.97
N THR A 93 20.04 13.47 -4.28
CA THR A 93 19.07 12.80 -5.16
C THR A 93 19.25 11.29 -5.08
N GLN A 94 18.13 10.56 -5.16
CA GLN A 94 18.15 9.11 -5.26
C GLN A 94 18.29 8.69 -6.73
N GLY A 95 19.30 7.87 -7.03
CA GLY A 95 19.45 7.26 -8.35
C GLY A 95 18.36 6.23 -8.66
N ALA A 96 18.31 5.81 -9.92
CA ALA A 96 17.36 4.79 -10.35
C ALA A 96 17.67 3.42 -9.71
N PRO A 97 16.65 2.65 -9.28
CA PRO A 97 16.81 1.25 -8.89
C PRO A 97 17.26 0.41 -10.08
N ALA A 98 18.09 -0.60 -9.84
CA ALA A 98 18.84 -1.26 -10.90
C ALA A 98 18.11 -2.44 -11.56
N GLY A 99 17.07 -2.99 -10.92
CA GLY A 99 16.20 -4.01 -11.51
C GLY A 99 16.87 -5.34 -11.87
N ARG A 100 18.04 -5.65 -11.30
CA ARG A 100 18.75 -6.93 -11.48
C ARG A 100 19.23 -7.50 -10.14
N GLY A 101 18.73 -8.68 -9.77
CA GLY A 101 19.10 -9.37 -8.55
C GLY A 101 18.74 -8.57 -7.28
N ASN A 102 19.61 -8.63 -6.27
CA ASN A 102 19.51 -7.81 -5.05
C ASN A 102 19.89 -6.32 -5.25
N GLY A 103 20.31 -5.93 -6.46
CA GLY A 103 20.61 -4.56 -6.91
C GLY A 103 21.74 -3.80 -6.19
N PHE A 104 22.19 -4.24 -5.02
CA PHE A 104 23.29 -3.69 -4.23
C PHE A 104 24.52 -3.39 -5.10
N PHE A 105 24.97 -4.35 -5.91
CA PHE A 105 26.16 -4.19 -6.74
C PHE A 105 26.01 -3.17 -7.87
N ALA A 106 24.79 -2.98 -8.38
CA ALA A 106 24.53 -2.02 -9.44
C ALA A 106 24.42 -0.60 -8.86
N ALA A 107 23.81 -0.45 -7.68
CA ALA A 107 23.87 0.79 -6.91
C ALA A 107 25.33 1.16 -6.56
N LEU A 108 26.13 0.19 -6.08
CA LEU A 108 27.56 0.35 -5.83
C LEU A 108 28.34 0.74 -7.10
N SER A 109 28.09 0.07 -8.23
CA SER A 109 28.71 0.39 -9.53
C SER A 109 28.42 1.82 -9.98
N THR A 110 27.19 2.31 -9.79
CA THR A 110 26.81 3.70 -10.13
C THR A 110 27.41 4.70 -9.15
N ALA A 111 27.42 4.42 -7.85
CA ALA A 111 28.09 5.26 -6.86
C ALA A 111 29.61 5.37 -7.13
N LEU A 112 30.25 4.28 -7.55
CA LEU A 112 31.67 4.25 -7.93
C LEU A 112 31.98 5.08 -9.18
N ARG A 113 31.10 5.07 -10.20
CA ARG A 113 31.24 5.97 -11.38
C ARG A 113 31.20 7.43 -10.95
N HIS A 114 30.15 7.83 -10.24
CA HIS A 114 30.00 9.21 -9.77
C HIS A 114 31.16 9.64 -8.85
N ALA A 115 31.66 8.77 -7.96
CA ALA A 115 32.80 9.08 -7.10
C ALA A 115 34.13 9.25 -7.87
N ALA A 116 34.23 8.68 -9.07
CA ALA A 116 35.36 8.88 -10.00
C ALA A 116 35.23 10.18 -10.83
N GLU A 117 34.02 10.74 -10.92
CA GLU A 117 33.68 11.95 -11.66
C GLU A 117 33.64 13.22 -10.77
N GLN A 118 33.84 13.06 -9.45
CA GLN A 118 33.92 14.19 -8.52
C GLN A 118 35.09 15.13 -8.82
N PRO A 119 34.87 16.46 -8.89
CA PRO A 119 35.93 17.45 -9.06
C PRO A 119 37.04 17.31 -8.00
N GLY A 120 38.30 17.51 -8.41
CA GLY A 120 39.47 17.44 -7.52
C GLY A 120 39.96 16.03 -7.16
N ARG A 121 39.34 14.96 -7.69
CA ARG A 121 39.80 13.57 -7.48
C ARG A 121 41.07 13.27 -8.29
N ASP A 122 42.10 12.70 -7.65
CA ASP A 122 43.31 12.21 -8.33
C ASP A 122 42.99 11.26 -9.49
N ALA A 123 43.71 11.39 -10.60
CA ALA A 123 43.46 10.65 -11.84
C ALA A 123 43.65 9.13 -11.68
N ARG A 124 44.63 8.68 -10.87
CA ARG A 124 44.86 7.24 -10.61
C ARG A 124 43.78 6.67 -9.70
N ALA A 125 43.32 7.45 -8.71
CA ALA A 125 42.18 7.11 -7.87
C ALA A 125 40.88 7.00 -8.70
N ALA A 126 40.60 7.99 -9.55
CA ALA A 126 39.45 7.97 -10.45
C ALA A 126 39.48 6.78 -11.42
N ALA A 127 40.63 6.49 -12.05
CA ALA A 127 40.80 5.32 -12.91
C ALA A 127 40.53 4.00 -12.17
N ARG A 128 41.05 3.84 -10.93
CA ARG A 128 40.75 2.66 -10.09
C ARG A 128 39.27 2.50 -9.79
N LEU A 129 38.55 3.59 -9.50
CA LEU A 129 37.11 3.58 -9.23
C LEU A 129 36.31 3.19 -10.48
N ARG A 130 36.63 3.75 -11.66
CA ARG A 130 36.01 3.35 -12.94
C ARG A 130 36.23 1.86 -13.26
N THR A 131 37.46 1.36 -13.08
CA THR A 131 37.79 -0.07 -13.28
C THR A 131 36.99 -0.96 -12.33
N ARG A 132 36.82 -0.56 -11.06
CA ARG A 132 36.02 -1.31 -10.08
C ARG A 132 34.51 -1.21 -10.35
N ALA A 133 34.03 -0.09 -10.87
CA ALA A 133 32.64 0.08 -11.30
C ALA A 133 32.27 -0.78 -12.52
N GLY A 134 33.21 -1.02 -13.43
CA GLY A 134 33.03 -1.87 -14.62
C GLY A 134 33.22 -3.38 -14.38
N ALA A 135 33.72 -3.79 -13.22
CA ALA A 135 33.91 -5.19 -12.88
C ALA A 135 32.58 -5.86 -12.46
N SER A 136 32.31 -7.08 -12.95
CA SER A 136 31.14 -7.84 -12.51
C SER A 136 31.24 -8.23 -11.02
N PRO A 137 30.11 -8.46 -10.32
CA PRO A 137 30.13 -8.85 -8.90
C PRO A 137 30.98 -10.10 -8.64
N ALA A 138 30.89 -11.09 -9.53
CA ALA A 138 31.67 -12.32 -9.44
C ALA A 138 33.19 -12.10 -9.65
N GLN A 139 33.59 -11.12 -10.47
CA GLN A 139 34.99 -10.71 -10.60
C GLN A 139 35.47 -9.96 -9.35
N LEU A 140 34.68 -9.04 -8.80
CA LEU A 140 35.02 -8.35 -7.55
C LEU A 140 35.19 -9.34 -6.38
N MET A 141 34.30 -10.33 -6.24
CA MET A 141 34.40 -11.40 -5.24
C MET A 141 35.53 -12.42 -5.50
N ARG A 142 35.96 -12.56 -6.76
CA ARG A 142 37.14 -13.38 -7.09
C ARG A 142 38.44 -12.67 -6.71
N LEU A 143 38.48 -11.34 -6.84
CA LEU A 143 39.66 -10.52 -6.57
C LEU A 143 39.82 -10.12 -5.09
N ASN A 144 38.71 -9.96 -4.35
CA ASN A 144 38.71 -9.43 -2.97
C ASN A 144 38.12 -10.41 -1.94
N GLY A 145 37.95 -11.68 -2.31
CA GLY A 145 37.29 -12.69 -1.45
C GLY A 145 35.76 -12.55 -1.38
N LEU A 146 35.12 -13.45 -0.64
CA LEU A 146 33.67 -13.46 -0.41
C LEU A 146 33.29 -12.59 0.81
N PRO A 147 32.10 -11.94 0.83
CA PRO A 147 31.57 -11.24 2.00
C PRO A 147 31.43 -12.13 3.24
N GLY A 148 31.66 -11.59 4.44
CA GLY A 148 31.52 -12.30 5.73
C GLY A 148 32.61 -13.34 6.04
N ALA A 149 32.76 -13.69 7.32
CA ALA A 149 33.62 -14.79 7.77
C ALA A 149 33.06 -16.16 7.36
N ARG A 150 33.89 -17.21 7.34
CA ARG A 150 33.47 -18.53 6.80
C ARG A 150 32.25 -19.12 7.53
N ALA A 151 32.17 -19.00 8.86
CA ALA A 151 31.04 -19.49 9.64
C ALA A 151 29.77 -18.63 9.47
N GLU A 152 29.91 -17.33 9.22
CA GLU A 152 28.79 -16.41 8.98
C GLU A 152 28.20 -16.56 7.58
N ARG A 153 29.00 -16.98 6.59
CA ARG A 153 28.53 -17.12 5.21
C ARG A 153 27.44 -18.17 5.04
N ASP A 154 27.60 -19.29 5.74
CA ASP A 154 26.67 -20.42 5.61
C ASP A 154 25.33 -20.09 6.28
N THR A 155 25.30 -19.27 7.34
CA THR A 155 24.07 -18.78 7.98
C THR A 155 23.44 -17.61 7.23
N LEU A 156 24.20 -16.56 6.89
CA LEU A 156 23.68 -15.33 6.29
C LEU A 156 23.18 -15.46 4.84
N PHE A 157 23.74 -16.40 4.07
CA PHE A 157 23.47 -16.49 2.63
C PHE A 157 22.87 -17.82 2.17
N SER A 158 22.82 -18.85 3.03
CA SER A 158 22.07 -20.11 2.86
C SER A 158 21.74 -20.54 1.41
N PRO A 159 22.75 -20.84 0.55
CA PRO A 159 22.49 -21.27 -0.82
C PRO A 159 21.78 -22.64 -0.81
N PRO A 160 20.82 -22.89 -1.72
CA PRO A 160 20.11 -24.17 -1.76
C PRO A 160 21.09 -25.34 -1.94
N PRO A 161 20.89 -26.49 -1.26
CA PRO A 161 21.82 -27.61 -1.31
C PRO A 161 22.02 -28.13 -2.74
N PRO A 162 23.15 -28.80 -3.03
CA PRO A 162 23.31 -29.49 -4.32
C PRO A 162 22.29 -30.63 -4.41
N VAL A 163 21.67 -30.80 -5.58
CA VAL A 163 20.83 -31.97 -5.85
C VAL A 163 21.75 -33.19 -5.90
N ASN A 164 21.62 -34.09 -4.91
CA ASN A 164 22.40 -35.32 -4.84
C ASN A 164 21.91 -36.33 -5.90
N GLN A 165 22.40 -36.17 -7.14
CA GLN A 165 22.27 -37.19 -8.18
C GLN A 165 23.21 -38.37 -7.86
N LYS A 166 22.65 -39.57 -7.80
CA LYS A 166 23.40 -40.81 -7.56
C LYS A 166 24.49 -40.99 -8.62
N GLY A 167 25.76 -41.06 -8.19
CA GLY A 167 26.91 -41.38 -9.04
C GLY A 167 27.87 -40.22 -9.36
N ILE A 168 27.57 -38.99 -8.95
CA ILE A 168 28.46 -37.83 -9.16
C ILE A 168 29.40 -37.65 -7.95
N PRO A 169 30.72 -37.40 -8.13
CA PRO A 169 31.64 -37.09 -7.04
C PRO A 169 31.23 -35.82 -6.27
N ALA A 170 31.59 -35.75 -4.98
CA ALA A 170 31.36 -34.57 -4.15
C ALA A 170 32.01 -33.32 -4.77
N LEU A 171 31.29 -32.20 -4.77
CA LEU A 171 31.76 -30.94 -5.36
C LEU A 171 33.02 -30.43 -4.67
N SER A 172 34.00 -29.97 -5.46
CA SER A 172 35.21 -29.33 -4.93
C SER A 172 34.88 -27.98 -4.26
N GLN A 173 35.74 -27.54 -3.34
CA GLN A 173 35.54 -26.26 -2.64
C GLN A 173 35.44 -25.07 -3.63
N ASP A 174 36.23 -25.05 -4.70
CA ASP A 174 36.13 -24.01 -5.74
C ASP A 174 34.79 -24.02 -6.48
N ALA A 175 34.16 -25.20 -6.65
CA ALA A 175 32.83 -25.31 -7.24
C ALA A 175 31.73 -24.82 -6.29
N LEU A 176 31.86 -25.08 -4.99
CA LEU A 176 30.99 -24.54 -3.95
C LEU A 176 31.12 -23.01 -3.86
N ASP A 177 32.33 -22.48 -3.74
CA ASP A 177 32.62 -21.05 -3.75
C ASP A 177 32.17 -20.38 -5.06
N GLY A 178 32.33 -21.06 -6.20
CA GLY A 178 31.84 -20.60 -7.51
C GLY A 178 30.30 -20.57 -7.61
N ARG A 179 29.60 -21.50 -6.96
CA ARG A 179 28.14 -21.49 -6.82
C ARG A 179 27.70 -20.36 -5.88
N LEU A 180 28.39 -20.17 -4.75
CA LEU A 180 28.11 -19.09 -3.81
C LEU A 180 28.30 -17.71 -4.47
N ARG A 181 29.40 -17.44 -5.20
CA ARG A 181 29.57 -16.20 -5.98
C ARG A 181 28.40 -15.91 -6.94
N ARG A 182 27.84 -16.94 -7.59
CA ARG A 182 26.68 -16.79 -8.49
C ARG A 182 25.37 -16.58 -7.73
N HIS A 183 25.21 -17.18 -6.56
CA HIS A 183 24.07 -16.96 -5.68
C HIS A 183 24.09 -15.52 -5.13
N LEU A 184 25.19 -15.11 -4.50
CA LEU A 184 25.42 -13.76 -3.96
C LEU A 184 25.23 -12.63 -4.99
N ALA A 185 25.56 -12.86 -6.26
CA ALA A 185 25.40 -11.86 -7.30
C ALA A 185 23.95 -11.62 -7.75
N ASN A 186 23.00 -12.52 -7.42
CA ASN A 186 21.65 -12.52 -8.00
C ASN A 186 20.51 -12.76 -7.00
N ALA A 187 20.76 -13.45 -5.89
CA ALA A 187 19.75 -13.83 -4.92
C ALA A 187 19.45 -12.70 -3.91
N PRO A 188 18.20 -12.56 -3.44
CA PRO A 188 17.87 -11.68 -2.33
C PRO A 188 18.43 -12.25 -1.01
N TRP A 189 18.94 -11.38 -0.14
CA TRP A 189 19.56 -11.73 1.13
C TRP A 189 19.11 -10.81 2.28
N GLY A 190 19.49 -11.10 3.52
CA GLY A 190 19.01 -10.40 4.72
C GLY A 190 19.64 -9.02 5.00
N PRO A 191 19.11 -8.23 5.96
CA PRO A 191 19.69 -6.91 6.28
C PRO A 191 21.06 -7.06 6.96
N GLU A 192 21.22 -8.12 7.76
CA GLU A 192 22.53 -8.53 8.31
C GLU A 192 23.51 -8.93 7.21
N ALA A 193 23.01 -9.60 6.17
CA ALA A 193 23.78 -9.97 4.99
C ALA A 193 24.17 -8.74 4.15
N ASP A 194 23.27 -7.76 3.98
CA ASP A 194 23.56 -6.46 3.34
C ASP A 194 24.68 -5.71 4.07
N ARG A 195 24.65 -5.71 5.40
CA ARG A 195 25.68 -5.07 6.24
C ARG A 195 27.04 -5.73 6.06
N ALA A 196 27.10 -7.07 6.07
CA ALA A 196 28.31 -7.82 5.76
C ALA A 196 28.83 -7.58 4.33
N VAL A 197 27.93 -7.38 3.35
CA VAL A 197 28.27 -7.05 1.97
C VAL A 197 28.72 -5.59 1.82
N ALA A 198 28.15 -4.65 2.57
CA ALA A 198 28.56 -3.25 2.60
C ALA A 198 29.95 -3.07 3.23
N GLU A 199 30.24 -3.79 4.32
CA GLU A 199 31.58 -3.84 4.91
C GLU A 199 32.61 -4.46 3.95
N TRP A 200 32.25 -5.58 3.31
CA TRP A 200 33.06 -6.17 2.24
C TRP A 200 33.26 -5.19 1.08
N ALA A 201 32.23 -4.43 0.69
CA ALA A 201 32.30 -3.48 -0.40
C ALA A 201 33.25 -2.32 -0.08
N ALA A 202 33.26 -1.81 1.15
CA ALA A 202 34.22 -0.79 1.58
C ALA A 202 35.67 -1.27 1.41
N LYS A 203 35.96 -2.50 1.85
CA LYS A 203 37.27 -3.16 1.70
C LYS A 203 37.62 -3.42 0.22
N ALA A 204 36.71 -4.03 -0.53
CA ALA A 204 36.90 -4.41 -1.94
C ALA A 204 37.00 -3.20 -2.88
N THR A 205 36.33 -2.08 -2.56
CA THR A 205 36.37 -0.85 -3.37
C THR A 205 37.42 0.15 -2.91
N GLY A 206 37.90 0.05 -1.67
CA GLY A 206 38.83 1.02 -1.09
C GLY A 206 38.18 2.40 -0.88
N ALA A 207 36.89 2.39 -0.59
CA ALA A 207 36.03 3.56 -0.42
C ALA A 207 35.25 3.40 0.89
N THR A 208 34.88 4.50 1.53
CA THR A 208 33.97 4.49 2.67
C THR A 208 32.55 4.25 2.15
N VAL A 209 31.86 3.22 2.64
CA VAL A 209 30.49 2.90 2.22
C VAL A 209 29.53 3.23 3.34
N THR A 210 28.62 4.17 3.11
CA THR A 210 27.51 4.50 4.02
C THR A 210 26.23 3.88 3.47
N LEU A 211 25.72 2.87 4.18
CA LEU A 211 24.44 2.22 3.91
C LEU A 211 23.34 2.91 4.72
N ILE A 212 22.37 3.50 4.05
CA ILE A 212 21.22 4.17 4.68
C ILE A 212 20.02 3.24 4.58
N GLU A 213 19.53 2.80 5.72
CA GLU A 213 18.30 2.01 5.86
C GLU A 213 17.08 2.86 5.44
N GLU A 214 15.95 2.22 5.16
CA GLU A 214 14.77 2.94 4.66
C GLU A 214 14.27 4.04 5.63
N ASN A 215 14.40 3.76 6.93
CA ASN A 215 14.05 4.63 8.07
C ASN A 215 15.05 5.79 8.31
N GLY A 216 16.05 5.95 7.44
CA GLY A 216 17.03 7.04 7.50
C GLY A 216 18.25 6.79 8.40
N THR A 217 18.34 5.65 9.08
CA THR A 217 19.51 5.25 9.87
C THR A 217 20.69 4.93 8.96
N ALA A 218 21.88 5.46 9.27
CA ALA A 218 23.08 5.30 8.45
C ALA A 218 24.14 4.41 9.14
N HIS A 219 24.54 3.34 8.47
CA HIS A 219 25.67 2.48 8.85
C HIS A 219 26.87 2.79 7.95
N THR A 220 27.95 3.33 8.51
CA THR A 220 29.15 3.71 7.75
C THR A 220 30.30 2.75 7.99
N TYR A 221 30.77 2.13 6.91
CA TYR A 221 31.92 1.23 6.87
C TYR A 221 33.12 1.99 6.31
N ALA A 222 34.11 2.24 7.15
CA ALA A 222 35.26 3.07 6.81
C ALA A 222 36.12 2.45 5.69
N GLY A 223 36.54 3.29 4.75
CA GLY A 223 37.58 2.95 3.77
C GLY A 223 38.98 2.87 4.40
N PRO A 224 40.00 2.46 3.63
CA PRO A 224 41.36 2.24 4.14
C PRO A 224 42.15 3.52 4.45
N SER A 225 41.60 4.71 4.20
CA SER A 225 42.21 6.01 4.50
C SER A 225 41.12 7.06 4.78
N ALA A 226 41.47 8.13 5.49
CA ALA A 226 40.54 9.23 5.78
C ALA A 226 40.03 9.92 4.50
N ASP A 227 40.88 10.04 3.46
CA ASP A 227 40.53 10.65 2.17
C ASP A 227 39.79 9.69 1.20
N ALA A 228 39.37 8.52 1.69
CA ALA A 228 38.67 7.54 0.87
C ALA A 228 37.35 8.12 0.32
N PRO A 229 36.95 7.79 -0.93
CA PRO A 229 35.67 8.23 -1.48
C PRO A 229 34.51 7.78 -0.60
N VAL A 230 33.56 8.67 -0.29
CA VAL A 230 32.36 8.30 0.46
C VAL A 230 31.24 7.95 -0.52
N LEU A 231 30.93 6.67 -0.63
CA LEU A 231 29.83 6.11 -1.40
C LEU A 231 28.61 6.01 -0.49
N ARG A 232 27.49 6.61 -0.89
CA ARG A 232 26.22 6.52 -0.15
C ARG A 232 25.23 5.67 -0.94
N LEU A 233 24.73 4.61 -0.32
CA LEU A 233 23.71 3.72 -0.87
C LEU A 233 22.52 3.72 0.08
N ARG A 234 21.30 3.84 -0.44
CA ARG A 234 20.06 3.77 0.34
C ARG A 234 19.29 2.50 -0.01
N ARG A 235 18.82 1.78 1.02
CA ARG A 235 17.86 0.69 0.91
C ARG A 235 16.50 1.27 0.49
N ARG A 236 15.80 0.63 -0.43
CA ARG A 236 14.48 1.06 -0.93
C ARG A 236 13.67 -0.19 -1.32
N GLY A 237 12.78 -0.61 -0.44
CA GLY A 237 12.13 -1.91 -0.45
C GLY A 237 13.16 -3.05 -0.43
N GLY A 238 13.04 -3.97 -1.38
CA GLY A 238 13.98 -5.08 -1.58
C GLY A 238 15.24 -4.74 -2.39
N ASP A 239 15.45 -3.49 -2.78
CA ASP A 239 16.52 -3.03 -3.69
C ASP A 239 17.38 -1.93 -3.03
N PHE A 240 18.50 -1.56 -3.67
CA PHE A 240 19.37 -0.45 -3.29
C PHE A 240 19.44 0.61 -4.39
N VAL A 241 19.48 1.87 -3.99
CA VAL A 241 19.70 3.02 -4.87
C VAL A 241 20.96 3.78 -4.45
N PRO A 242 21.79 4.30 -5.38
CA PRO A 242 22.88 5.19 -5.03
C PRO A 242 22.31 6.57 -4.65
N LEU A 243 22.96 7.25 -3.72
CA LEU A 243 22.65 8.64 -3.39
C LEU A 243 23.70 9.56 -4.02
N LEU A 244 23.24 10.50 -4.83
CA LEU A 244 24.07 11.44 -5.56
C LEU A 244 23.94 12.81 -4.88
N LEU A 245 25.05 13.50 -4.63
CA LEU A 245 25.02 14.77 -3.89
C LEU A 245 24.37 15.86 -4.76
N ARG A 246 23.31 16.50 -4.24
CA ARG A 246 22.58 17.60 -4.90
C ARG A 246 23.04 18.96 -4.40
N THR A 247 23.13 19.12 -3.08
CA THR A 247 23.62 20.35 -2.45
C THR A 247 24.55 19.97 -1.30
N PRO A 248 25.80 20.48 -1.25
CA PRO A 248 26.68 20.25 -0.10
C PRO A 248 26.10 20.92 1.15
N ALA A 249 26.55 20.46 2.33
CA ALA A 249 26.18 21.07 3.60
C ALA A 249 26.51 22.57 3.61
N PRO A 250 25.63 23.44 4.17
CA PRO A 250 25.88 24.87 4.23
C PRO A 250 27.15 25.16 5.02
N ALA A 251 28.02 26.02 4.48
CA ALA A 251 29.26 26.39 5.15
C ALA A 251 28.96 27.05 6.51
N PRO A 252 29.68 26.73 7.60
CA PRO A 252 29.47 27.34 8.90
C PRO A 252 29.69 28.86 8.80
N ALA A 253 28.72 29.63 9.24
CA ALA A 253 28.77 31.09 9.15
C ALA A 253 30.00 31.64 9.91
N PRO A 254 30.73 32.62 9.33
CA PRO A 254 31.87 33.22 10.00
C PRO A 254 31.40 33.95 11.27
N LYS A 255 32.06 33.68 12.40
CA LYS A 255 31.77 34.36 13.68
C LYS A 255 31.95 35.88 13.51
N ALA A 256 30.88 36.63 13.79
CA ALA A 256 30.94 38.09 13.84
C ALA A 256 31.89 38.57 14.96
N PRO A 257 32.60 39.69 14.76
CA PRO A 257 33.64 40.16 15.69
C PRO A 257 33.04 40.78 16.97
N THR A 258 33.72 40.53 18.09
CA THR A 258 33.41 41.10 19.41
C THR A 258 33.73 42.60 19.46
N PRO A 259 32.81 43.46 19.93
CA PRO A 259 33.14 44.85 20.29
C PRO A 259 33.68 44.94 21.73
N GLU A 260 34.78 45.66 21.90
CA GLU A 260 35.37 46.07 23.19
C GLU A 260 35.04 47.56 23.50
N PRO A 261 35.26 48.09 24.73
CA PRO A 261 34.17 48.77 25.44
C PRO A 261 34.44 50.22 25.86
N GLU A 262 33.40 50.90 26.37
CA GLU A 262 33.51 52.17 27.12
C GLU A 262 33.11 52.03 28.60
N PRO A 263 33.57 52.94 29.50
CA PRO A 263 34.03 52.53 30.83
C PRO A 263 33.07 52.76 32.02
N LYS A 264 33.26 51.96 33.08
CA LYS A 264 32.53 52.04 34.37
C LYS A 264 33.19 52.98 35.39
N ALA A 265 32.36 53.59 36.25
CA ALA A 265 32.70 53.91 37.65
C ALA A 265 31.90 52.95 38.55
N LYS A 266 32.52 51.90 39.12
CA LYS A 266 33.33 51.81 40.36
C LYS A 266 32.47 51.75 41.64
N THR A 267 32.16 50.58 42.21
CA THR A 267 32.95 49.68 43.14
C THR A 267 33.43 50.37 44.43
N PRO A 268 33.46 49.68 45.60
CA PRO A 268 34.40 48.56 45.93
C PRO A 268 33.69 47.21 46.19
N GLU A 269 34.21 46.03 45.81
CA GLU A 269 35.38 45.26 46.35
C GLU A 269 35.05 44.54 47.66
N ASP A 270 35.42 43.28 47.92
CA ASP A 270 36.13 42.23 47.15
C ASP A 270 35.76 40.84 47.78
N GLY A 271 36.21 39.69 47.23
CA GLY A 271 36.11 38.42 47.99
C GLY A 271 36.27 37.07 47.28
N SER A 272 36.65 37.03 46.02
CA SER A 272 37.44 35.98 45.32
C SER A 272 37.53 34.52 45.87
N VAL A 273 37.02 33.55 45.06
CA VAL A 273 37.60 32.25 44.55
C VAL A 273 38.85 31.58 45.19
N PRO A 274 39.24 30.31 44.85
CA PRO A 274 38.55 29.15 44.25
C PRO A 274 38.86 27.77 44.95
N GLY A 275 38.27 26.64 44.53
CA GLY A 275 38.82 25.31 44.87
C GLY A 275 37.94 24.07 44.61
N LEU A 276 38.46 23.10 43.83
CA LEU A 276 38.06 21.68 43.74
C LEU A 276 38.83 20.86 44.80
N PRO A 277 38.58 19.54 45.03
CA PRO A 277 37.39 18.69 44.83
C PRO A 277 37.04 17.82 46.08
N GLY A 278 35.98 17.00 45.99
CA GLY A 278 35.96 15.65 46.63
C GLY A 278 35.12 15.43 47.90
N GLU A 279 34.26 14.40 47.80
CA GLU A 279 33.84 13.39 48.81
C GLU A 279 33.00 13.76 50.07
N GLU A 280 31.87 13.06 50.14
CA GLU A 280 31.19 12.41 51.28
C GLU A 280 30.51 13.15 52.47
N GLU A 281 29.27 12.69 52.73
CA GLU A 281 28.55 12.53 54.02
C GLU A 281 28.25 13.77 54.93
N ALA A 282 27.21 13.80 55.78
CA ALA A 282 25.89 13.15 55.84
C ALA A 282 25.07 13.76 57.01
N TYR A 283 23.71 13.65 57.01
CA TYR A 283 22.81 13.67 58.20
C TYR A 283 22.84 14.93 59.15
N GLU A 284 21.94 15.23 60.12
CA GLU A 284 20.59 14.84 60.64
C GLU A 284 20.12 16.04 61.57
N LEU A 285 18.89 16.27 62.06
CA LEU A 285 17.48 15.93 61.72
C LEU A 285 16.54 16.85 62.58
N SER A 286 15.27 17.01 62.19
CA SER A 286 14.11 17.38 63.06
C SER A 286 14.08 18.80 63.71
N THR A 287 12.98 19.39 64.22
CA THR A 287 11.64 18.96 64.75
C THR A 287 10.57 20.04 64.41
N LEU A 288 9.36 19.76 63.90
CA LEU A 288 8.09 19.27 64.53
C LEU A 288 7.18 20.31 65.26
N SER A 289 5.85 20.11 65.11
CA SER A 289 4.68 20.76 65.79
C SER A 289 4.18 22.12 65.24
N GLY A 290 2.87 22.40 65.07
CA GLY A 290 1.66 21.56 65.18
C GLY A 290 0.32 22.35 65.19
N THR A 291 -0.81 21.65 65.08
CA THR A 291 -2.24 22.03 65.35
C THR A 291 -3.05 22.99 64.42
N GLU A 292 -4.24 22.54 64.04
CA GLU A 292 -5.37 23.26 63.38
C GLU A 292 -6.27 23.99 64.41
N PRO A 293 -7.27 24.83 64.00
CA PRO A 293 -8.61 24.28 63.70
C PRO A 293 -9.47 25.01 62.62
N GLN A 294 -10.42 24.26 62.03
CA GLN A 294 -11.61 24.67 61.25
C GLN A 294 -12.87 24.79 62.16
N PRO A 295 -14.13 25.05 61.70
CA PRO A 295 -14.69 25.89 60.61
C PRO A 295 -15.97 26.70 61.03
N GLN A 296 -16.79 27.18 60.05
CA GLN A 296 -18.26 27.52 60.09
C GLN A 296 -18.71 29.02 60.24
N PRO A 297 -19.98 29.42 59.88
CA PRO A 297 -20.62 29.28 58.55
C PRO A 297 -21.66 30.41 58.12
N GLN A 298 -22.03 30.50 56.82
CA GLN A 298 -23.24 31.14 56.20
C GLN A 298 -23.43 32.69 56.36
N THR A 299 -24.29 33.44 55.63
CA THR A 299 -25.41 33.18 54.67
C THR A 299 -25.72 34.42 53.77
N HIS A 300 -26.08 34.19 52.50
CA HIS A 300 -26.95 34.94 51.53
C HIS A 300 -27.12 36.49 51.43
N GLY A 301 -27.17 36.94 50.16
CA GLY A 301 -27.81 38.18 49.66
C GLY A 301 -26.83 39.13 48.94
N GLY A 302 -27.06 39.67 47.73
CA GLY A 302 -28.17 39.59 46.77
C GLY A 302 -28.21 40.87 45.89
N THR A 303 -28.70 40.75 44.64
CA THR A 303 -28.99 41.79 43.60
C THR A 303 -27.84 42.46 42.81
N ASP A 304 -27.75 42.07 41.53
CA ASP A 304 -27.80 42.88 40.29
C ASP A 304 -26.85 44.08 40.04
N SER A 305 -26.05 43.96 38.98
CA SER A 305 -25.87 44.98 37.91
C SER A 305 -25.18 44.36 36.69
N GLU A 306 -25.73 44.54 35.49
CA GLU A 306 -25.12 44.13 34.21
C GLU A 306 -24.14 45.20 33.67
N ALA A 307 -23.03 44.76 33.06
CA ALA A 307 -22.63 45.10 31.68
C ALA A 307 -21.12 44.84 31.41
N ASP A 308 -20.85 44.07 30.36
CA ASP A 308 -19.70 44.10 29.42
C ASP A 308 -18.27 44.37 29.93
N SER A 309 -17.39 43.35 29.89
CA SER A 309 -16.46 43.10 28.75
C SER A 309 -15.43 42.01 29.11
N ASP A 310 -15.13 41.15 28.14
CA ASP A 310 -13.88 40.39 27.93
C ASP A 310 -13.04 39.97 29.16
N SER A 311 -13.14 38.69 29.53
CA SER A 311 -12.09 37.98 30.26
C SER A 311 -11.81 36.66 29.55
N ASP A 312 -10.53 36.34 29.42
CA ASP A 312 -9.94 35.25 28.65
C ASP A 312 -10.69 33.92 28.76
N GLY A 313 -10.87 33.25 27.61
CA GLY A 313 -11.31 31.86 27.58
C GLY A 313 -10.21 30.96 28.14
N GLU A 314 -10.34 30.59 29.41
CA GLU A 314 -9.56 29.50 30.00
C GLU A 314 -9.77 28.24 29.16
N ASP A 315 -8.67 27.57 28.78
CA ASP A 315 -8.73 26.27 28.10
C ASP A 315 -9.47 25.29 29.01
N ASP A 316 -10.72 24.97 28.64
CA ASP A 316 -11.67 24.13 29.37
C ASP A 316 -11.13 22.70 29.43
N THR A 317 -10.19 22.50 30.36
CA THR A 317 -9.33 21.32 30.44
C THR A 317 -10.21 20.14 30.82
N PRO A 318 -10.31 19.09 29.98
CA PRO A 318 -11.20 17.97 30.25
C PRO A 318 -10.94 17.39 31.65
N ILE A 319 -11.98 17.04 32.40
CA ILE A 319 -11.87 16.62 33.81
C ILE A 319 -10.87 15.46 33.98
N TRP A 320 -10.79 14.53 33.02
CA TRP A 320 -9.80 13.44 33.04
C TRP A 320 -8.34 13.86 32.82
N ALA A 321 -8.09 15.11 32.40
CA ALA A 321 -6.76 15.72 32.28
C ALA A 321 -6.46 16.74 33.40
N ASP A 322 -7.44 17.05 34.26
CA ASP A 322 -7.28 17.96 35.39
C ASP A 322 -6.22 17.43 36.40
N PRO A 323 -5.20 18.23 36.76
CA PRO A 323 -4.26 17.89 37.83
C PRO A 323 -4.91 17.46 39.16
N GLU A 324 -6.08 17.98 39.54
CA GLU A 324 -6.79 17.56 40.75
C GLU A 324 -7.32 16.12 40.61
N TRP A 325 -7.98 15.80 39.49
CA TRP A 325 -8.43 14.44 39.18
C TRP A 325 -7.26 13.46 39.10
N LEU A 326 -6.20 13.81 38.36
CA LEU A 326 -5.02 12.95 38.21
C LEU A 326 -4.33 12.70 39.57
N THR A 327 -4.30 13.70 40.45
CA THR A 327 -3.77 13.57 41.82
C THR A 327 -4.67 12.72 42.72
N ALA A 328 -5.99 12.83 42.57
CA ALA A 328 -6.95 12.02 43.33
C ALA A 328 -6.91 10.53 42.93
N VAL A 329 -6.84 10.24 41.63
CA VAL A 329 -6.97 8.86 41.10
C VAL A 329 -5.63 8.13 40.99
N PHE A 330 -4.57 8.80 40.54
CA PHE A 330 -3.25 8.19 40.32
C PHE A 330 -2.20 8.62 41.35
N GLY A 331 -2.59 9.43 42.34
CA GLY A 331 -1.75 9.88 43.45
C GLY A 331 -0.76 10.99 43.06
N PRO A 332 -0.10 11.65 44.03
CA PRO A 332 0.72 12.85 43.82
C PRO A 332 2.01 12.61 43.00
N GLN A 333 2.26 11.38 42.55
CA GLN A 333 3.40 11.00 41.70
C GLN A 333 2.96 10.58 40.29
N TRP A 334 1.72 10.88 39.87
CA TRP A 334 1.20 10.57 38.52
C TRP A 334 2.12 11.05 37.40
N ASN A 335 2.84 12.16 37.63
CA ASN A 335 3.84 12.72 36.70
C ASN A 335 5.03 11.80 36.39
N ARG A 336 5.20 10.69 37.12
CA ARG A 336 6.21 9.64 36.84
C ARG A 336 5.71 8.60 35.82
N ALA A 337 4.40 8.49 35.60
CA ALA A 337 3.86 7.64 34.55
C ALA A 337 4.10 8.29 33.17
N PRO A 338 4.33 7.50 32.09
CA PRO A 338 4.44 8.06 30.74
C PRO A 338 3.17 8.84 30.38
N ARG A 339 3.31 10.14 30.07
CA ARG A 339 2.16 11.07 29.91
C ARG A 339 1.07 10.54 29.00
N ALA A 340 1.42 9.99 27.83
CA ALA A 340 0.48 9.39 26.90
C ALA A 340 -0.30 8.19 27.50
N ARG A 341 0.37 7.30 28.26
CA ARG A 341 -0.28 6.17 28.93
C ARG A 341 -1.23 6.66 30.02
N LEU A 342 -0.79 7.61 30.85
CA LEU A 342 -1.62 8.19 31.91
C LEU A 342 -2.86 8.87 31.34
N GLN A 343 -2.71 9.70 30.31
CA GLN A 343 -3.81 10.47 29.72
C GLN A 343 -4.86 9.56 29.09
N GLU A 344 -4.44 8.58 28.27
CA GLU A 344 -5.35 7.59 27.66
C GLU A 344 -6.02 6.68 28.69
N THR A 345 -5.32 6.29 29.76
CA THR A 345 -5.90 5.50 30.86
C THR A 345 -6.89 6.35 31.67
N SER A 346 -6.60 7.63 31.89
CA SER A 346 -7.49 8.55 32.62
C SER A 346 -8.77 8.84 31.84
N GLU A 347 -8.68 9.07 30.52
CA GLU A 347 -9.85 9.24 29.64
C GLU A 347 -10.74 7.98 29.67
N ALA A 348 -10.15 6.79 29.48
CA ALA A 348 -10.90 5.52 29.51
C ALA A 348 -11.49 5.19 30.89
N LEU A 349 -10.76 5.49 31.98
CA LEU A 349 -11.26 5.29 33.35
C LEU A 349 -12.39 6.28 33.68
N TYR A 350 -12.31 7.51 33.19
CA TYR A 350 -13.38 8.50 33.33
C TYR A 350 -14.64 8.10 32.53
N GLU A 351 -14.50 7.54 31.32
CA GLU A 351 -15.62 6.94 30.56
C GLU A 351 -16.36 5.88 31.40
N LEU A 352 -15.64 4.95 32.06
CA LEU A 352 -16.21 3.94 32.96
C LEU A 352 -16.88 4.53 34.22
N VAL A 353 -16.34 5.63 34.75
CA VAL A 353 -16.90 6.33 35.93
C VAL A 353 -18.21 7.04 35.58
N GLU A 354 -18.30 7.67 34.40
CA GLU A 354 -19.54 8.27 33.90
C GLU A 354 -20.62 7.21 33.62
N GLU A 355 -20.23 6.07 33.04
CA GLU A 355 -21.13 4.93 32.84
C GLU A 355 -21.69 4.40 34.18
N ALA A 356 -20.82 4.19 35.17
CA ALA A 356 -21.22 3.79 36.52
C ALA A 356 -22.06 4.86 37.24
N ALA A 357 -21.80 6.15 36.99
CA ALA A 357 -22.59 7.25 37.55
C ALA A 357 -24.04 7.24 37.02
N GLY A 358 -24.23 6.99 35.73
CA GLY A 358 -25.56 6.93 35.11
C GLY A 358 -26.36 8.24 35.26
N GLY A 359 -25.68 9.38 35.19
CA GLY A 359 -26.26 10.72 35.41
C GLY A 359 -26.33 11.20 36.87
N ARG A 360 -25.78 10.42 37.82
CA ARG A 360 -25.49 10.86 39.21
C ARG A 360 -24.14 11.61 39.24
N PRO A 361 -23.74 12.23 40.37
CA PRO A 361 -22.41 12.84 40.47
C PRO A 361 -21.28 11.84 40.21
N THR A 362 -20.25 12.26 39.48
CA THR A 362 -19.06 11.48 39.12
C THR A 362 -18.37 10.82 40.33
N ARG A 363 -18.46 11.45 41.52
CA ARG A 363 -17.99 10.88 42.80
C ARG A 363 -18.72 9.58 43.20
N ASP A 364 -20.02 9.50 42.96
CA ASP A 364 -20.82 8.30 43.26
C ASP A 364 -20.52 7.20 42.24
N GLY A 365 -20.38 7.55 40.96
CA GLY A 365 -19.93 6.63 39.91
C GLY A 365 -18.55 6.03 40.19
N LEU A 366 -17.60 6.86 40.65
CA LEU A 366 -16.26 6.40 41.04
C LEU A 366 -16.32 5.45 42.23
N ALA A 367 -17.12 5.77 43.26
CA ALA A 367 -17.30 4.89 44.40
C ALA A 367 -17.96 3.55 44.03
N ASP A 368 -18.91 3.57 43.09
CA ASP A 368 -19.58 2.36 42.60
C ASP A 368 -18.64 1.50 41.74
N LEU A 369 -17.87 2.11 40.83
CA LEU A 369 -16.83 1.45 40.04
C LEU A 369 -15.75 0.80 40.93
N ILE A 370 -15.27 1.49 41.97
CA ILE A 370 -14.29 0.96 42.92
C ILE A 370 -14.84 -0.27 43.67
N ARG A 371 -16.11 -0.22 44.12
CA ARG A 371 -16.72 -1.37 44.82
C ARG A 371 -16.92 -2.57 43.90
N HIS A 372 -17.12 -2.34 42.60
CA HIS A 372 -17.22 -3.40 41.59
C HIS A 372 -15.85 -4.02 41.32
N VAL A 373 -14.89 -3.22 40.83
CA VAL A 373 -13.58 -3.66 40.35
C VAL A 373 -12.70 -4.26 41.45
N LEU A 374 -12.73 -3.71 42.66
CA LEU A 374 -11.98 -4.24 43.81
C LEU A 374 -12.82 -5.22 44.66
N HIS A 375 -13.96 -5.69 44.15
CA HIS A 375 -14.88 -6.64 44.79
C HIS A 375 -15.29 -6.29 46.23
N LEU A 376 -15.40 -5.01 46.58
CA LEU A 376 -15.68 -4.61 47.95
C LEU A 376 -17.08 -5.07 48.42
N PRO A 377 -17.31 -5.24 49.74
CA PRO A 377 -18.64 -5.45 50.31
C PRO A 377 -19.62 -4.33 49.90
N HIS A 378 -20.90 -4.68 49.66
CA HIS A 378 -21.93 -3.75 49.15
C HIS A 378 -22.11 -2.44 49.95
N ARG A 379 -21.74 -2.43 51.24
CA ARG A 379 -21.83 -1.25 52.12
C ARG A 379 -20.46 -0.74 52.60
N ALA A 380 -19.37 -1.22 52.01
CA ALA A 380 -18.03 -0.76 52.33
C ALA A 380 -17.87 0.74 52.04
N ARG A 381 -17.21 1.45 52.94
CA ARG A 381 -16.76 2.83 52.71
C ARG A 381 -15.51 2.76 51.84
N VAL A 382 -15.58 3.33 50.65
CA VAL A 382 -14.42 3.54 49.78
C VAL A 382 -13.46 4.51 50.48
N SER A 383 -12.22 4.07 50.67
CA SER A 383 -11.13 4.87 51.22
C SER A 383 -10.32 5.53 50.10
N ASN A 384 -9.48 6.50 50.44
CA ASN A 384 -8.54 7.10 49.48
C ASN A 384 -7.53 6.07 48.95
N GLN A 385 -7.23 4.99 49.69
CA GLN A 385 -6.34 3.94 49.20
C GLN A 385 -7.01 3.11 48.10
N ASP A 386 -8.31 2.83 48.21
CA ASP A 386 -9.04 2.07 47.18
C ASP A 386 -9.12 2.83 45.85
N VAL A 387 -9.18 4.18 45.90
CA VAL A 387 -9.09 5.06 44.73
C VAL A 387 -7.73 4.92 44.04
N LEU A 388 -6.64 4.94 44.82
CA LEU A 388 -5.27 4.78 44.30
C LEU A 388 -5.00 3.36 43.79
N ASP A 389 -5.54 2.33 44.44
CA ASP A 389 -5.46 0.94 44.00
C ASP A 389 -6.16 0.76 42.64
N LEU A 390 -7.33 1.37 42.44
CA LEU A 390 -8.00 1.38 41.13
C LEU A 390 -7.17 2.11 40.06
N GLY A 391 -6.62 3.29 40.37
CA GLY A 391 -5.76 4.04 39.44
C GLY A 391 -4.47 3.29 39.08
N ALA A 392 -3.85 2.62 40.04
CA ALA A 392 -2.68 1.77 39.81
C ALA A 392 -3.02 0.54 38.97
N LEU A 393 -4.11 -0.16 39.29
CA LEU A 393 -4.62 -1.29 38.50
C LEU A 393 -4.89 -0.87 37.05
N ALA A 394 -5.57 0.26 36.86
CA ALA A 394 -5.86 0.81 35.53
C ALA A 394 -4.60 1.23 34.77
N LEU A 395 -3.56 1.70 35.45
CA LEU A 395 -2.27 1.99 34.82
C LEU A 395 -1.52 0.72 34.41
N GLU A 396 -1.58 -0.36 35.19
CA GLU A 396 -0.95 -1.65 34.85
C GLU A 396 -1.71 -2.38 33.73
N ALA A 397 -3.05 -2.33 33.76
CA ALA A 397 -3.99 -2.96 32.85
C ALA A 397 -3.68 -2.73 31.35
N SER A 398 -3.98 -3.73 30.53
CA SER A 398 -3.95 -3.59 29.07
C SER A 398 -5.19 -2.85 28.56
N SER A 399 -5.20 -2.53 27.27
CA SER A 399 -6.40 -1.99 26.64
C SER A 399 -7.55 -3.01 26.56
N ASP A 400 -7.32 -4.31 26.74
CA ASP A 400 -8.42 -5.28 26.77
C ASP A 400 -9.07 -5.27 28.16
N ASP A 401 -8.26 -5.25 29.22
CA ASP A 401 -8.68 -5.23 30.62
C ASP A 401 -9.41 -3.93 31.02
N LEU A 402 -9.11 -2.82 30.33
CA LEU A 402 -9.80 -1.52 30.50
C LEU A 402 -11.07 -1.38 29.63
N ALA A 403 -11.67 -2.45 29.12
CA ALA A 403 -12.81 -2.37 28.20
C ALA A 403 -14.16 -2.18 28.89
N THR A 404 -14.36 -2.81 30.03
CA THR A 404 -15.55 -2.68 30.86
C THR A 404 -15.16 -2.73 32.34
N ALA A 405 -16.10 -2.40 33.23
CA ALA A 405 -15.91 -2.60 34.66
C ALA A 405 -15.72 -4.09 35.02
N ASP A 406 -16.34 -5.01 34.28
CA ASP A 406 -16.20 -6.46 34.46
C ASP A 406 -14.82 -6.96 34.02
N ASP A 407 -14.32 -6.53 32.87
CA ASP A 407 -12.98 -6.89 32.38
C ASP A 407 -11.88 -6.42 33.36
N LEU A 408 -12.06 -5.23 33.96
CA LEU A 408 -11.10 -4.69 34.93
C LEU A 408 -11.19 -5.40 36.29
N ALA A 409 -12.37 -5.89 36.69
CA ALA A 409 -12.57 -6.74 37.86
C ALA A 409 -11.90 -8.12 37.66
N VAL A 410 -12.08 -8.75 36.49
CA VAL A 410 -11.39 -9.99 36.14
C VAL A 410 -9.87 -9.80 36.11
N TYR A 411 -9.38 -8.66 35.60
CA TYR A 411 -7.95 -8.33 35.65
C TYR A 411 -7.42 -8.14 37.08
N PHE A 412 -8.22 -7.57 38.00
CA PHE A 412 -7.88 -7.56 39.43
C PHE A 412 -7.70 -8.98 39.98
N VAL A 413 -8.61 -9.91 39.66
CA VAL A 413 -8.52 -11.32 40.05
C VAL A 413 -7.29 -12.02 39.44
N ASP A 414 -7.04 -11.86 38.14
CA ASP A 414 -5.87 -12.45 37.47
C ASP A 414 -4.56 -11.86 38.05
N ARG A 415 -4.53 -10.58 38.46
CA ARG A 415 -3.37 -9.96 39.12
C ARG A 415 -3.07 -10.55 40.50
N GLN A 416 -4.09 -11.00 41.23
CA GLN A 416 -3.94 -11.72 42.51
C GLN A 416 -3.25 -13.08 42.31
N ILE A 417 -3.59 -13.76 41.21
CA ILE A 417 -2.98 -15.04 40.77
C ILE A 417 -1.53 -14.83 40.35
N GLU A 418 -1.24 -13.85 39.49
CA GLU A 418 0.12 -13.54 39.02
C GLU A 418 1.07 -13.17 40.16
N THR A 419 0.65 -12.24 41.02
CA THR A 419 1.51 -11.65 42.06
C THR A 419 1.55 -12.46 43.35
N ARG A 420 0.64 -13.44 43.51
CA ARG A 420 0.42 -14.23 44.75
C ARG A 420 0.24 -13.34 45.98
N ARG A 421 -0.56 -12.29 45.83
CA ARG A 421 -0.92 -11.34 46.90
C ARG A 421 -2.37 -11.53 47.33
N ASP A 422 -2.74 -10.88 48.43
CA ASP A 422 -4.08 -10.89 49.01
C ASP A 422 -4.68 -12.31 49.11
N ALA A 423 -5.63 -12.71 48.26
CA ALA A 423 -6.26 -14.04 48.35
C ALA A 423 -5.24 -15.20 48.34
N LEU A 424 -4.19 -15.11 47.53
CA LEU A 424 -3.22 -16.19 47.33
C LEU A 424 -1.89 -15.96 48.07
N ALA A 425 -1.83 -14.96 48.95
CA ALA A 425 -0.68 -14.64 49.79
C ALA A 425 -0.34 -15.73 50.82
N GLU A 426 0.84 -15.68 51.43
CA GLU A 426 1.32 -16.73 52.35
C GLU A 426 0.50 -16.83 53.65
N GLU A 427 -0.20 -15.75 54.02
CA GLU A 427 -1.03 -15.64 55.22
C GLU A 427 -2.35 -16.43 55.12
N THR A 428 -2.85 -16.67 53.90
CA THR A 428 -4.03 -17.55 53.70
C THR A 428 -3.65 -19.03 53.60
N LEU A 429 -2.36 -19.39 53.59
CA LEU A 429 -1.89 -20.75 53.31
C LEU A 429 -1.92 -21.67 54.54
N LEU A 430 -2.77 -22.72 54.48
CA LEU A 430 -2.78 -23.81 55.43
C LEU A 430 -1.63 -24.79 55.16
N ARG A 431 -1.01 -25.31 56.23
CA ARG A 431 0.16 -26.20 56.19
C ARG A 431 -0.04 -27.44 57.05
N THR A 432 0.58 -28.57 56.68
CA THR A 432 0.54 -29.80 57.46
C THR A 432 1.31 -29.69 58.79
N ALA A 433 0.88 -30.43 59.81
CA ALA A 433 1.57 -30.54 61.10
C ALA A 433 2.90 -31.31 61.00
N GLU A 434 3.80 -31.06 61.96
CA GLU A 434 5.10 -31.73 62.08
C GLU A 434 4.95 -33.25 62.30
N ARG A 435 5.59 -34.06 61.46
CA ARG A 435 5.84 -35.48 61.78
C ARG A 435 7.01 -35.54 62.75
N THR A 436 6.72 -35.85 64.01
CA THR A 436 7.75 -36.17 65.02
C THR A 436 8.39 -37.53 64.72
N SER A 437 9.38 -37.53 63.83
CA SER A 437 10.23 -38.67 63.52
C SER A 437 11.67 -38.17 63.43
N ALA A 438 12.48 -38.57 64.40
CA ALA A 438 13.80 -37.99 64.64
C ALA A 438 14.88 -38.55 63.71
N GLU A 439 14.76 -38.33 62.40
CA GLU A 439 15.87 -38.47 61.43
C GLU A 439 15.51 -37.88 60.05
N GLN A 440 15.53 -36.55 59.92
CA GLN A 440 16.05 -35.81 58.74
C GLN A 440 15.91 -34.30 58.96
N THR A 441 17.00 -33.57 58.71
CA THR A 441 17.01 -32.11 58.69
C THR A 441 16.54 -31.59 57.33
N SER A 442 15.80 -30.47 57.34
CA SER A 442 15.23 -29.72 56.20
C SER A 442 14.01 -30.34 55.49
N ASP A 443 12.87 -30.35 56.17
CA ASP A 443 11.53 -30.48 55.56
C ASP A 443 10.74 -29.17 55.71
N GLU A 444 10.38 -28.53 54.59
CA GLU A 444 9.37 -27.47 54.58
C GLU A 444 7.99 -28.09 54.85
N ARG A 445 7.17 -27.48 55.74
CA ARG A 445 5.80 -27.95 55.99
C ARG A 445 4.97 -27.85 54.71
N ALA A 446 4.46 -28.99 54.22
CA ALA A 446 3.75 -29.07 52.96
C ALA A 446 2.46 -28.20 52.96
N PRO A 447 2.14 -27.53 51.84
CA PRO A 447 0.89 -26.78 51.68
C PRO A 447 -0.29 -27.74 51.60
N ALA A 448 -1.36 -27.45 52.36
CA ALA A 448 -2.51 -28.32 52.54
C ALA A 448 -3.86 -27.65 52.20
N GLY A 449 -3.85 -26.36 51.88
CA GLY A 449 -5.06 -25.63 51.53
C GLY A 449 -4.97 -24.12 51.74
N ARG A 450 -6.11 -23.44 51.66
CA ARG A 450 -6.31 -22.03 51.97
C ARG A 450 -7.44 -21.81 52.98
N ASP A 451 -7.23 -20.88 53.91
CA ASP A 451 -8.26 -20.32 54.80
C ASP A 451 -8.53 -18.87 54.39
N PHE A 452 -9.75 -18.61 53.91
CA PHE A 452 -10.23 -17.28 53.52
C PHE A 452 -11.16 -16.66 54.58
N THR A 453 -11.38 -17.33 55.72
CA THR A 453 -12.25 -16.84 56.80
C THR A 453 -11.55 -15.84 57.73
N GLY A 454 -10.20 -15.77 57.67
CA GLY A 454 -9.38 -14.98 58.59
C GLY A 454 -9.40 -15.48 60.05
N ALA A 455 -10.10 -16.58 60.35
CA ALA A 455 -10.31 -17.04 61.72
C ALA A 455 -9.10 -17.80 62.31
N GLY A 456 -8.12 -18.18 61.49
CA GLY A 456 -6.83 -18.73 61.96
C GLY A 456 -6.95 -20.06 62.72
N ARG A 457 -8.02 -20.83 62.48
CA ARG A 457 -8.38 -22.03 63.26
C ARG A 457 -7.46 -23.24 63.02
N GLY A 458 -6.55 -23.15 62.05
CA GLY A 458 -5.60 -24.20 61.67
C GLY A 458 -6.20 -25.23 60.71
N LEU A 459 -5.35 -26.08 60.13
CA LEU A 459 -5.76 -27.13 59.20
C LEU A 459 -6.64 -28.18 59.93
N PRO A 460 -7.91 -28.39 59.54
CA PRO A 460 -8.74 -29.43 60.11
C PRO A 460 -8.23 -30.83 59.75
N ALA A 461 -8.60 -31.84 60.54
CA ALA A 461 -8.20 -33.23 60.31
C ALA A 461 -8.57 -33.71 58.88
N PRO A 462 -7.59 -34.02 58.00
CA PRO A 462 -7.87 -34.24 56.58
C PRO A 462 -8.60 -35.55 56.29
N ASP A 463 -8.46 -36.56 57.17
CA ASP A 463 -8.98 -37.91 56.97
C ASP A 463 -10.40 -38.12 57.56
N SER A 464 -10.98 -37.09 58.19
CA SER A 464 -12.29 -37.21 58.86
C SER A 464 -13.02 -35.88 59.01
N TYR A 465 -14.34 -35.90 58.84
CA TYR A 465 -15.22 -34.76 59.08
C TYR A 465 -16.29 -35.09 60.12
N LEU A 466 -16.93 -34.08 60.69
CA LEU A 466 -18.05 -34.22 61.61
C LEU A 466 -19.36 -33.87 60.87
N ALA A 467 -20.37 -34.71 60.99
CA ALA A 467 -21.71 -34.41 60.48
C ALA A 467 -22.63 -34.06 61.66
N GLU A 468 -23.21 -32.86 61.68
CA GLU A 468 -24.24 -32.48 62.64
C GLU A 468 -25.63 -32.73 62.05
N ARG A 469 -26.41 -33.59 62.73
CA ARG A 469 -27.80 -33.92 62.35
C ARG A 469 -28.69 -33.77 63.58
N SER A 470 -29.63 -32.82 63.53
CA SER A 470 -30.60 -32.56 64.61
C SER A 470 -29.96 -32.35 66.00
N GLY A 471 -28.88 -31.57 66.09
CA GLY A 471 -28.17 -31.30 67.34
C GLY A 471 -27.29 -32.44 67.86
N ARG A 472 -27.02 -33.46 67.02
CA ARG A 472 -26.07 -34.54 67.33
C ARG A 472 -24.95 -34.55 66.29
N VAL A 473 -23.72 -34.47 66.78
CA VAL A 473 -22.50 -34.52 65.98
C VAL A 473 -21.95 -35.95 65.94
N ALA A 474 -21.62 -36.45 64.75
CA ALA A 474 -21.03 -37.77 64.55
C ALA A 474 -19.82 -37.70 63.60
N GLY A 475 -18.72 -38.36 63.96
CA GLY A 475 -17.55 -38.46 63.09
C GLY A 475 -17.76 -39.39 61.90
N GLN A 476 -17.28 -38.97 60.74
CA GLN A 476 -17.29 -39.71 59.47
C GLN A 476 -15.89 -39.72 58.87
N SER A 477 -15.54 -40.81 58.17
CA SER A 477 -14.30 -40.87 57.39
C SER A 477 -14.42 -40.00 56.15
N ALA A 478 -13.34 -39.30 55.80
CA ALA A 478 -13.27 -38.51 54.57
C ALA A 478 -13.35 -39.40 53.31
N PRO A 479 -14.09 -38.99 52.26
CA PRO A 479 -14.16 -39.73 51.00
C PRO A 479 -13.06 -39.36 49.99
N TRP A 480 -12.36 -38.23 50.19
CA TRP A 480 -11.30 -37.68 49.33
C TRP A 480 -9.91 -38.26 49.61
N ARG A 481 -8.99 -38.10 48.66
CA ARG A 481 -7.60 -38.57 48.74
C ARG A 481 -6.61 -37.41 48.62
N ASN A 482 -5.67 -37.31 49.57
CA ASN A 482 -4.62 -36.28 49.60
C ASN A 482 -5.21 -34.86 49.37
N PRO A 483 -6.12 -34.39 50.25
CA PRO A 483 -6.94 -33.21 49.98
C PRO A 483 -6.14 -31.91 50.00
N TYR A 484 -6.47 -31.00 49.09
CA TYR A 484 -6.13 -29.58 49.16
C TYR A 484 -7.42 -28.78 49.45
N LEU A 485 -7.52 -28.22 50.65
CA LEU A 485 -8.76 -27.66 51.20
C LEU A 485 -8.87 -26.14 50.95
N PHE A 486 -10.03 -25.65 50.53
CA PHE A 486 -10.36 -24.21 50.57
C PHE A 486 -11.52 -23.98 51.54
N VAL A 487 -11.38 -23.02 52.47
CA VAL A 487 -12.41 -22.68 53.46
C VAL A 487 -12.81 -21.21 53.31
N ALA A 488 -14.10 -20.92 53.17
CA ALA A 488 -14.62 -19.55 53.10
C ALA A 488 -16.05 -19.44 53.64
N GLU A 489 -16.43 -18.26 54.13
CA GLU A 489 -17.78 -17.97 54.64
C GLU A 489 -18.65 -17.22 53.62
N ALA A 490 -19.94 -17.10 53.92
CA ALA A 490 -20.93 -16.49 53.03
C ALA A 490 -21.07 -14.99 53.32
N ALA A 491 -20.80 -14.14 52.32
CA ALA A 491 -20.86 -12.70 52.47
C ALA A 491 -22.30 -12.17 52.68
N GLU A 492 -22.45 -11.08 53.44
CA GLU A 492 -23.74 -10.37 53.55
C GLU A 492 -24.14 -9.82 52.18
N GLY A 493 -25.31 -10.24 51.68
CA GLY A 493 -25.80 -9.92 50.33
C GLY A 493 -25.44 -10.94 49.24
N GLY A 494 -24.71 -12.00 49.57
CA GLY A 494 -24.35 -13.08 48.66
C GLY A 494 -22.95 -12.94 48.04
N GLY A 495 -22.38 -14.08 47.66
CA GLY A 495 -20.97 -14.24 47.28
C GLY A 495 -20.17 -15.01 48.32
N VAL A 496 -18.91 -15.23 48.01
CA VAL A 496 -17.90 -15.84 48.89
C VAL A 496 -17.05 -14.71 49.48
N GLU A 497 -16.92 -14.67 50.80
CA GLU A 497 -16.08 -13.67 51.48
C GLU A 497 -14.62 -14.16 51.57
N ILE A 498 -13.68 -13.31 51.14
CA ILE A 498 -12.25 -13.54 51.27
C ILE A 498 -11.66 -12.48 52.19
N VAL A 499 -11.28 -12.90 53.39
CA VAL A 499 -10.65 -12.07 54.43
C VAL A 499 -9.13 -12.22 54.34
N THR A 500 -8.43 -11.14 53.99
CA THR A 500 -6.96 -11.05 54.07
C THR A 500 -6.56 -10.15 55.24
N PRO A 501 -5.29 -10.14 55.68
CA PRO A 501 -4.82 -9.21 56.72
C PRO A 501 -4.92 -7.72 56.33
N TRP A 502 -5.11 -7.43 55.04
CA TRP A 502 -5.05 -6.07 54.48
C TRP A 502 -6.41 -5.56 53.99
N ARG A 503 -7.26 -6.45 53.47
CA ARG A 503 -8.61 -6.12 52.97
C ARG A 503 -9.55 -7.33 53.05
N THR A 504 -10.85 -7.05 53.00
CA THR A 504 -11.89 -8.06 52.77
C THR A 504 -12.60 -7.75 51.48
N PHE A 505 -12.72 -8.75 50.60
CA PHE A 505 -13.46 -8.64 49.34
C PHE A 505 -14.38 -9.84 49.14
N VAL A 506 -15.40 -9.65 48.29
CA VAL A 506 -16.53 -10.57 48.11
C VAL A 506 -16.61 -10.95 46.64
N VAL A 507 -16.16 -12.18 46.33
CA VAL A 507 -16.23 -12.74 44.98
C VAL A 507 -17.66 -13.22 44.74
N ARG A 508 -18.32 -12.66 43.74
CA ARG A 508 -19.76 -12.90 43.45
C ARG A 508 -19.99 -13.73 42.21
N ASP A 509 -18.98 -13.87 41.35
CA ASP A 509 -19.02 -14.75 40.20
C ASP A 509 -18.34 -16.11 40.51
N ALA A 510 -18.93 -17.20 40.01
CA ALA A 510 -18.42 -18.54 40.26
C ALA A 510 -17.19 -18.90 39.41
N VAL A 511 -17.00 -18.26 38.25
CA VAL A 511 -15.84 -18.42 37.36
C VAL A 511 -14.63 -17.69 37.94
N GLU A 512 -14.80 -16.48 38.48
CA GLU A 512 -13.74 -15.76 39.22
C GLU A 512 -13.24 -16.60 40.42
N MET A 513 -14.17 -17.10 41.24
CA MET A 513 -13.81 -17.96 42.37
C MET A 513 -13.12 -19.25 41.93
N ALA A 514 -13.60 -19.86 40.84
CA ALA A 514 -12.98 -21.04 40.25
C ALA A 514 -11.57 -20.77 39.68
N ARG A 515 -11.29 -19.56 39.15
CA ARG A 515 -9.95 -19.14 38.71
C ARG A 515 -8.97 -19.08 39.87
N ILE A 516 -9.33 -18.38 40.96
CA ILE A 516 -8.50 -18.25 42.18
C ILE A 516 -8.11 -19.65 42.70
N ILE A 517 -9.08 -20.58 42.75
CA ILE A 517 -8.87 -21.97 43.19
C ILE A 517 -8.02 -22.77 42.20
N SER A 518 -8.33 -22.70 40.90
CA SER A 518 -7.71 -23.54 39.87
C SER A 518 -6.25 -23.20 39.62
N TYR A 519 -5.88 -21.91 39.71
CA TYR A 519 -4.53 -21.41 39.47
C TYR A 519 -3.67 -21.23 40.73
N ASP A 520 -4.12 -21.68 41.92
CA ASP A 520 -3.26 -21.70 43.11
C ASP A 520 -2.06 -22.65 42.94
N SER A 521 -0.93 -22.05 42.56
CA SER A 521 0.36 -22.73 42.36
C SER A 521 0.96 -23.43 43.59
N ARG A 522 0.35 -23.28 44.78
CA ARG A 522 0.73 -24.06 45.99
C ARG A 522 0.03 -25.42 46.08
N ARG A 523 -0.93 -25.74 45.20
CA ARG A 523 -1.61 -27.05 45.16
C ARG A 523 -0.63 -28.19 44.79
N PRO A 524 -0.54 -29.28 45.58
CA PRO A 524 0.22 -30.47 45.20
C PRO A 524 -0.34 -31.16 43.94
N GLY A 525 0.53 -31.60 43.03
CA GLY A 525 0.13 -32.36 41.84
C GLY A 525 -0.61 -33.64 42.20
N GLY A 526 -1.78 -33.86 41.59
CA GLY A 526 -2.61 -35.04 41.84
C GLY A 526 -3.42 -35.07 43.14
N ALA A 527 -3.51 -33.96 43.89
CA ALA A 527 -4.41 -33.82 45.03
C ALA A 527 -5.90 -33.74 44.62
N ASP A 528 -6.80 -34.33 45.40
CA ASP A 528 -8.24 -34.01 45.34
C ASP A 528 -8.45 -32.59 45.90
N ILE A 529 -9.38 -31.82 45.35
CA ILE A 529 -9.71 -30.46 45.83
C ILE A 529 -10.94 -30.54 46.72
N VAL A 530 -10.92 -29.94 47.91
CA VAL A 530 -12.05 -29.93 48.85
C VAL A 530 -12.51 -28.49 49.07
N LEU A 531 -13.77 -28.19 48.79
CA LEU A 531 -14.34 -26.84 48.81
C LEU A 531 -15.33 -26.68 49.95
N ALA A 532 -14.86 -26.21 51.11
CA ALA A 532 -15.70 -25.77 52.23
C ALA A 532 -16.17 -24.33 51.97
N LEU A 533 -17.01 -24.17 50.95
CA LEU A 533 -17.59 -22.91 50.49
C LEU A 533 -19.10 -22.84 50.83
N PRO A 534 -19.71 -21.65 50.80
CA PRO A 534 -21.16 -21.48 50.94
C PRO A 534 -21.95 -22.40 49.99
N PRO A 535 -22.98 -23.15 50.45
CA PRO A 535 -23.68 -24.14 49.62
C PRO A 535 -24.31 -23.59 48.33
N ALA A 536 -24.65 -22.29 48.31
CA ALA A 536 -25.17 -21.61 47.12
C ALA A 536 -24.15 -21.48 45.97
N PHE A 537 -22.85 -21.48 46.30
CA PHE A 537 -21.75 -21.35 45.34
C PHE A 537 -20.98 -22.66 45.13
N ALA A 538 -20.85 -23.47 46.18
CA ALA A 538 -19.93 -24.59 46.23
C ALA A 538 -20.09 -25.60 45.07
N ALA A 539 -21.33 -25.88 44.64
CA ALA A 539 -21.58 -26.80 43.52
C ALA A 539 -21.14 -26.24 42.15
N GLN A 540 -21.40 -24.95 41.88
CA GLN A 540 -21.04 -24.32 40.61
C GLN A 540 -19.52 -24.12 40.49
N VAL A 541 -18.89 -23.66 41.59
CA VAL A 541 -17.44 -23.52 41.67
C VAL A 541 -16.76 -24.89 41.53
N ALA A 542 -17.31 -25.95 42.15
CA ALA A 542 -16.75 -27.29 42.02
C ALA A 542 -16.74 -27.81 40.57
N ASP A 543 -17.84 -27.60 39.83
CA ASP A 543 -17.96 -28.02 38.42
C ASP A 543 -16.94 -27.30 37.53
N LEU A 544 -16.81 -25.97 37.68
CA LEU A 544 -15.85 -25.15 36.95
C LEU A 544 -14.38 -25.50 37.29
N VAL A 545 -14.07 -25.74 38.57
CA VAL A 545 -12.73 -26.18 39.01
C VAL A 545 -12.42 -27.60 38.51
N ALA A 546 -13.40 -28.51 38.50
CA ALA A 546 -13.23 -29.87 37.97
C ALA A 546 -12.96 -29.85 36.46
N GLY A 547 -13.71 -29.04 35.69
CA GLY A 547 -13.49 -28.83 34.26
C GLY A 547 -12.13 -28.19 33.93
N THR A 548 -11.64 -27.30 34.79
CA THR A 548 -10.37 -26.58 34.60
C THR A 548 -9.15 -27.40 34.99
N THR A 549 -9.21 -28.12 36.12
CA THR A 549 -8.07 -28.88 36.68
C THR A 549 -8.05 -30.36 36.31
N ALA A 550 -9.17 -30.92 35.83
CA ALA A 550 -9.38 -32.35 35.58
C ALA A 550 -9.13 -33.25 36.82
N ARG A 551 -9.32 -32.72 38.04
CA ARG A 551 -9.22 -33.45 39.31
C ARG A 551 -10.59 -33.63 39.98
N PRO A 552 -10.77 -34.65 40.85
CA PRO A 552 -11.96 -34.75 41.68
C PRO A 552 -12.08 -33.53 42.61
N VAL A 553 -13.23 -32.85 42.56
CA VAL A 553 -13.55 -31.72 43.43
C VAL A 553 -14.73 -32.09 44.32
N TRP A 554 -14.55 -31.97 45.63
CA TRP A 554 -15.53 -32.33 46.65
C TRP A 554 -16.18 -31.07 47.24
N TYR A 555 -17.51 -31.01 47.25
CA TYR A 555 -18.27 -29.90 47.82
C TYR A 555 -19.38 -30.40 48.78
N PRO A 556 -19.78 -29.62 49.80
CA PRO A 556 -20.74 -30.04 50.80
C PRO A 556 -22.18 -29.84 50.30
N LEU A 557 -23.08 -30.72 50.75
CA LEU A 557 -24.51 -30.64 50.44
C LEU A 557 -25.36 -29.92 51.52
N GLY A 558 -24.68 -29.28 52.49
CA GLY A 558 -25.24 -28.44 53.55
C GLY A 558 -24.18 -27.44 54.03
N PRO A 559 -24.49 -26.45 54.89
CA PRO A 559 -23.51 -25.49 55.38
C PRO A 559 -22.32 -26.20 56.03
N ALA A 560 -21.10 -25.86 55.61
CA ALA A 560 -19.87 -26.43 56.15
C ALA A 560 -18.98 -25.34 56.74
N GLU A 561 -18.35 -25.63 57.88
CA GLU A 561 -17.43 -24.72 58.56
C GLU A 561 -16.26 -25.50 59.19
N VAL A 562 -15.22 -24.78 59.62
CA VAL A 562 -14.16 -25.35 60.47
C VAL A 562 -14.45 -24.99 61.93
N ALA A 563 -14.82 -25.99 62.74
CA ALA A 563 -15.09 -25.80 64.17
C ALA A 563 -14.05 -26.54 65.02
N THR A 564 -13.70 -25.95 66.17
CA THR A 564 -12.82 -26.57 67.15
C THR A 564 -13.62 -27.55 68.00
N HIS A 565 -13.22 -28.83 67.99
CA HIS A 565 -13.90 -29.86 68.76
C HIS A 565 -13.75 -29.59 70.28
N PRO A 566 -14.87 -29.45 71.03
CA PRO A 566 -14.88 -28.82 72.35
C PRO A 566 -14.13 -29.58 73.44
N THR A 567 -13.80 -30.86 73.22
CA THR A 567 -13.09 -31.72 74.19
C THR A 567 -11.64 -32.02 73.81
N THR A 568 -11.24 -31.81 72.54
CA THR A 568 -9.88 -32.15 72.07
C THR A 568 -9.09 -30.95 71.59
N GLY A 569 -9.73 -29.80 71.36
CA GLY A 569 -9.07 -28.60 70.84
C GLY A 569 -8.64 -28.70 69.37
N ALA A 570 -8.91 -29.82 68.70
CA ALA A 570 -8.57 -30.03 67.30
C ALA A 570 -9.59 -29.36 66.38
N ALA A 571 -9.13 -28.76 65.29
CA ALA A 571 -9.99 -28.29 64.21
C ALA A 571 -10.58 -29.47 63.43
N HIS A 572 -11.88 -29.45 63.21
CA HIS A 572 -12.58 -30.40 62.35
C HIS A 572 -13.48 -29.65 61.36
N LEU A 573 -13.57 -30.21 60.16
CA LEU A 573 -14.54 -29.81 59.16
C LEU A 573 -15.92 -30.32 59.62
N VAL A 574 -16.89 -29.43 59.82
CA VAL A 574 -18.24 -29.76 60.27
C VAL A 574 -19.22 -29.48 59.14
N VAL A 575 -20.10 -30.44 58.81
CA VAL A 575 -21.21 -30.25 57.87
C VAL A 575 -22.54 -30.31 58.61
N HIS A 576 -23.32 -29.25 58.49
CA HIS A 576 -24.62 -29.07 59.12
C HIS A 576 -25.74 -29.55 58.20
N ARG A 577 -26.63 -30.40 58.73
CA ARG A 577 -27.79 -30.93 58.01
C ARG A 577 -29.10 -30.57 58.70
N ARG A 578 -30.11 -30.17 57.93
CA ARG A 578 -31.45 -29.89 58.47
C ARG A 578 -32.14 -31.20 58.89
N ALA A 579 -33.00 -31.12 59.89
CA ALA A 579 -33.73 -32.28 60.38
C ALA A 579 -34.62 -32.89 59.28
N GLY A 580 -34.36 -34.15 58.94
CA GLY A 580 -35.10 -34.90 57.90
C GLY A 580 -34.36 -35.08 56.56
N GLU A 581 -33.22 -34.42 56.34
CA GLU A 581 -32.41 -34.63 55.12
C GLU A 581 -31.71 -36.00 55.14
N THR A 582 -31.77 -36.72 54.02
CA THR A 582 -31.13 -38.04 53.84
C THR A 582 -30.29 -38.07 52.57
N GLY A 583 -29.03 -38.51 52.67
CA GLY A 583 -28.07 -38.52 51.57
C GLY A 583 -26.61 -38.54 52.06
N PRO A 584 -25.62 -38.53 51.15
CA PRO A 584 -24.23 -38.27 51.49
C PRO A 584 -24.06 -36.82 51.97
N ASP A 585 -23.03 -36.52 52.77
CA ASP A 585 -22.78 -35.14 53.23
C ASP A 585 -21.95 -34.31 52.23
N TRP A 586 -21.20 -34.99 51.37
CA TRP A 586 -20.35 -34.43 50.31
C TRP A 586 -20.69 -35.04 48.95
N SER A 587 -20.43 -34.30 47.88
CA SER A 587 -20.65 -34.71 46.49
C SER A 587 -19.49 -34.28 45.59
N THR A 588 -19.38 -34.90 44.42
CA THR A 588 -18.46 -34.49 43.34
C THR A 588 -19.25 -34.18 42.07
N PRO A 589 -18.84 -33.22 41.24
CA PRO A 589 -19.38 -33.05 39.89
C PRO A 589 -19.17 -34.30 39.01
N PRO A 590 -19.95 -34.46 37.93
CA PRO A 590 -19.65 -35.48 36.90
C PRO A 590 -18.32 -35.15 36.19
N PRO A 591 -17.64 -36.13 35.58
CA PRO A 591 -16.42 -35.87 34.83
C PRO A 591 -16.72 -34.97 33.61
N PRO A 592 -15.87 -33.97 33.31
CA PRO A 592 -16.14 -32.94 32.31
C PRO A 592 -16.17 -33.50 30.88
N GLN A 593 -17.10 -33.00 30.06
CA GLN A 593 -17.26 -33.39 28.64
C GLN A 593 -16.56 -32.44 27.66
N GLU A 594 -16.23 -31.22 28.07
CA GLU A 594 -15.54 -30.21 27.25
C GLU A 594 -14.19 -29.81 27.86
N PRO A 595 -13.20 -29.42 27.04
CA PRO A 595 -11.88 -29.03 27.53
C PRO A 595 -11.89 -27.61 28.14
N GLY A 596 -11.65 -27.51 29.45
CA GLY A 596 -11.46 -26.24 30.17
C GLY A 596 -10.24 -25.40 29.75
N LEU A 597 -10.12 -24.21 30.34
CA LEU A 597 -9.19 -23.14 29.96
C LEU A 597 -7.70 -23.57 29.89
N PRO A 598 -6.91 -23.05 28.94
CA PRO A 598 -5.50 -23.38 28.81
C PRO A 598 -4.68 -23.00 30.07
N GLY A 599 -3.69 -23.82 30.40
CA GLY A 599 -2.66 -23.52 31.41
C GLY A 599 -2.84 -24.15 32.80
N ALA A 600 -3.99 -24.75 33.11
CA ALA A 600 -4.27 -25.34 34.45
C ALA A 600 -4.15 -26.88 34.52
N ARG A 601 -3.56 -27.53 33.51
CA ARG A 601 -3.48 -29.01 33.39
C ARG A 601 -2.11 -29.56 33.76
N ASP A 602 -2.10 -30.66 34.52
CA ASP A 602 -0.94 -31.55 34.60
C ASP A 602 -0.81 -32.34 33.28
N LEU A 603 0.37 -32.31 32.65
CA LEU A 603 0.62 -32.99 31.37
C LEU A 603 0.99 -34.48 31.56
N SER A 604 0.47 -35.33 30.67
CA SER A 604 0.95 -36.70 30.46
C SER A 604 0.87 -37.06 28.96
N SER A 605 1.65 -38.06 28.54
CA SER A 605 1.99 -38.35 27.14
C SER A 605 1.35 -39.65 26.61
N ASP A 606 1.18 -39.76 25.28
CA ASP A 606 1.75 -40.84 24.42
C ASP A 606 1.05 -41.01 23.05
N SER A 607 1.82 -40.74 21.99
CA SER A 607 2.03 -41.40 20.67
C SER A 607 0.96 -42.13 19.80
N GLU A 608 0.83 -41.62 18.55
CA GLU A 608 1.14 -42.24 17.21
C GLU A 608 0.19 -43.16 16.37
N SER A 609 0.33 -42.99 15.03
CA SER A 609 0.19 -43.96 13.90
C SER A 609 -1.22 -44.23 13.28
N ASP A 610 -1.46 -44.43 11.95
CA ASP A 610 -0.62 -44.30 10.72
C ASP A 610 -1.44 -44.25 9.37
N ASP A 611 -0.75 -43.88 8.27
CA ASP A 611 -0.79 -44.35 6.85
C ASP A 611 -1.99 -44.24 5.84
N GLY A 612 -1.67 -44.04 4.52
CA GLY A 612 -2.47 -44.63 3.41
C GLY A 612 -2.72 -43.95 2.01
N ARG A 613 -1.70 -43.81 1.13
CA ARG A 613 -1.65 -43.63 -0.38
C ARG A 613 -2.92 -43.85 -1.26
N GLY A 614 -3.24 -43.05 -2.30
CA GLY A 614 -2.79 -43.15 -3.74
C GLY A 614 -3.97 -43.42 -4.72
N GLY A 615 -3.97 -43.31 -6.08
CA GLY A 615 -3.04 -42.83 -7.14
C GLY A 615 -3.56 -43.10 -8.60
N ASP A 616 -2.95 -42.50 -9.65
CA ASP A 616 -2.88 -42.88 -11.11
C ASP A 616 -4.15 -42.89 -12.04
N THR A 617 -4.13 -43.00 -13.40
CA THR A 617 -3.52 -42.23 -14.56
C THR A 617 -4.34 -42.50 -15.86
N ASP A 618 -3.92 -41.97 -17.04
CA ASP A 618 -4.18 -42.42 -18.44
C ASP A 618 -5.51 -42.03 -19.17
N SER A 619 -5.64 -42.08 -20.52
CA SER A 619 -4.82 -41.52 -21.63
C SER A 619 -5.57 -41.62 -22.99
N ASP A 620 -5.12 -40.87 -24.00
CA ASP A 620 -5.09 -41.21 -25.46
C ASP A 620 -6.35 -41.22 -26.40
N SER A 621 -6.34 -40.25 -27.33
CA SER A 621 -6.09 -40.42 -28.80
C SER A 621 -7.16 -40.91 -29.81
N GLY A 622 -7.16 -40.23 -30.98
CA GLY A 622 -7.57 -40.73 -32.32
C GLY A 622 -8.91 -40.21 -32.86
N SER A 623 -9.13 -40.03 -34.18
CA SER A 623 -8.25 -40.02 -35.36
C SER A 623 -8.99 -39.34 -36.54
N THR A 624 -8.30 -38.88 -37.60
CA THR A 624 -8.87 -38.13 -38.74
C THR A 624 -9.07 -38.98 -40.01
N SER A 625 -9.92 -38.52 -40.93
CA SER A 625 -10.16 -39.17 -42.24
C SER A 625 -10.65 -38.16 -43.28
N ASP A 626 -9.77 -37.72 -44.19
CA ASP A 626 -10.11 -36.86 -45.34
C ASP A 626 -10.36 -37.71 -46.61
N GLY A 627 -11.34 -37.30 -47.43
CA GLY A 627 -11.73 -38.04 -48.65
C GLY A 627 -12.15 -37.20 -49.87
N ASP A 628 -12.79 -36.04 -49.67
CA ASP A 628 -13.40 -35.25 -50.77
C ASP A 628 -12.59 -33.99 -51.16
N ALA A 629 -11.41 -33.84 -50.56
CA ALA A 629 -10.83 -32.54 -50.23
C ALA A 629 -10.35 -31.64 -51.40
N GLU A 630 -10.21 -32.06 -52.66
CA GLU A 630 -9.62 -31.18 -53.69
C GLU A 630 -10.58 -30.20 -54.36
N PHE A 631 -11.83 -30.61 -54.63
CA PHE A 631 -12.83 -29.66 -55.14
C PHE A 631 -13.29 -28.72 -54.03
N ASP A 632 -13.42 -29.26 -52.82
CA ASP A 632 -13.67 -28.50 -51.60
C ASP A 632 -12.53 -27.51 -51.33
N ARG A 633 -11.24 -27.90 -51.39
CA ARG A 633 -10.09 -26.96 -51.25
C ARG A 633 -10.19 -25.73 -52.15
N LEU A 634 -10.61 -25.87 -53.41
CA LEU A 634 -10.75 -24.75 -54.35
C LEU A 634 -11.99 -23.88 -54.05
N ALA A 635 -13.11 -24.51 -53.69
CA ALA A 635 -14.30 -23.79 -53.24
C ALA A 635 -14.04 -23.04 -51.92
N ASP A 636 -13.38 -23.70 -50.98
CA ASP A 636 -12.93 -23.18 -49.68
C ASP A 636 -11.90 -22.08 -49.82
N GLN A 637 -11.00 -22.16 -50.81
CA GLN A 637 -10.05 -21.09 -51.13
C GLN A 637 -10.82 -19.85 -51.61
N LEU A 638 -11.75 -19.98 -52.56
CA LEU A 638 -12.58 -18.86 -53.04
C LEU A 638 -13.56 -18.33 -51.97
N GLN A 639 -13.96 -19.15 -51.00
CA GLN A 639 -14.73 -18.71 -49.83
C GLN A 639 -13.82 -18.05 -48.78
N TRP A 640 -12.58 -18.49 -48.62
CA TRP A 640 -11.59 -17.91 -47.72
C TRP A 640 -11.15 -16.54 -48.23
N GLU A 641 -10.82 -16.39 -49.52
CA GLU A 641 -10.47 -15.10 -50.13
C GLU A 641 -11.59 -14.08 -49.96
N ARG A 642 -12.85 -14.47 -50.19
CA ARG A 642 -14.03 -13.61 -49.96
C ARG A 642 -14.24 -13.26 -48.47
N ARG A 643 -14.03 -14.20 -47.56
CA ARG A 643 -14.09 -13.94 -46.10
C ARG A 643 -12.98 -12.99 -45.65
N VAL A 644 -11.77 -13.13 -46.19
CA VAL A 644 -10.63 -12.25 -45.89
C VAL A 644 -10.84 -10.85 -46.46
N ASP A 645 -11.33 -10.73 -47.69
CA ASP A 645 -11.61 -9.42 -48.29
C ASP A 645 -12.69 -8.62 -47.57
N ALA A 646 -13.72 -9.31 -47.05
CA ALA A 646 -14.77 -8.71 -46.22
C ALA A 646 -14.27 -8.17 -44.86
N LEU A 647 -13.05 -8.55 -44.43
CA LEU A 647 -12.40 -8.08 -43.19
C LEU A 647 -11.37 -6.96 -43.43
N ARG A 648 -11.13 -6.56 -44.68
CA ARG A 648 -10.25 -5.43 -45.01
C ARG A 648 -10.96 -4.10 -44.74
N ALA A 649 -10.21 -3.11 -44.27
CA ALA A 649 -10.68 -1.76 -44.04
C ALA A 649 -11.29 -1.15 -45.32
N ARG A 650 -12.42 -0.45 -45.18
CA ARG A 650 -13.11 0.25 -46.28
C ARG A 650 -13.55 1.63 -45.77
N PRO A 651 -12.56 2.51 -45.48
CA PRO A 651 -12.82 3.80 -44.85
C PRO A 651 -13.74 4.68 -45.68
N LEU A 652 -14.58 5.46 -45.01
CA LEU A 652 -15.45 6.43 -45.65
C LEU A 652 -14.62 7.67 -46.00
N ILE A 653 -14.28 7.82 -47.27
CA ILE A 653 -13.46 8.94 -47.77
C ILE A 653 -14.29 9.82 -48.71
N THR A 654 -14.26 11.14 -48.51
CA THR A 654 -14.93 12.12 -49.38
C THR A 654 -14.04 13.29 -49.76
N ARG A 655 -14.32 13.91 -50.92
CA ARG A 655 -13.89 15.27 -51.31
C ARG A 655 -15.07 16.22 -51.54
N ASP A 656 -16.29 15.72 -51.33
CA ASP A 656 -17.52 16.46 -51.49
C ASP A 656 -17.89 17.12 -50.17
N TYR A 657 -17.35 18.32 -49.97
CA TYR A 657 -17.58 19.18 -48.81
C TYR A 657 -17.28 20.63 -49.15
N GLU A 658 -17.82 21.53 -48.34
CA GLU A 658 -17.53 22.97 -48.39
C GLU A 658 -16.63 23.36 -47.21
N VAL A 659 -15.78 24.37 -47.41
CA VAL A 659 -14.97 24.98 -46.34
C VAL A 659 -15.44 26.41 -46.14
N VAL A 660 -15.72 26.77 -44.90
CA VAL A 660 -16.00 28.15 -44.48
C VAL A 660 -14.82 28.61 -43.62
N ASP A 661 -13.97 29.45 -44.20
CA ASP A 661 -12.80 30.04 -43.54
C ASP A 661 -13.09 31.52 -43.20
N ASP A 662 -13.43 31.77 -41.94
CA ASP A 662 -13.63 33.12 -41.42
C ASP A 662 -12.29 33.81 -41.08
N SER A 663 -11.17 33.06 -41.04
CA SER A 663 -9.83 33.61 -40.76
C SER A 663 -9.18 34.25 -41.99
N GLY A 664 -9.59 33.85 -43.19
CA GLY A 664 -9.00 34.27 -44.46
C GLY A 664 -7.58 33.76 -44.69
N THR A 665 -7.10 32.78 -43.91
CA THR A 665 -5.76 32.19 -44.05
C THR A 665 -5.65 31.23 -45.23
N GLY A 666 -6.78 30.67 -45.69
CA GLY A 666 -6.82 29.64 -46.74
C GLY A 666 -6.29 28.28 -46.30
N VAL A 667 -5.94 28.08 -45.03
CA VAL A 667 -5.33 26.85 -44.50
C VAL A 667 -6.40 25.97 -43.84
N LEU A 668 -6.56 24.74 -44.35
CA LEU A 668 -7.45 23.75 -43.77
C LEU A 668 -6.73 22.89 -42.72
N PHE A 669 -5.56 22.34 -43.07
CA PHE A 669 -4.73 21.58 -42.13
C PHE A 669 -3.29 22.11 -42.05
N THR A 670 -2.66 21.88 -40.90
CA THR A 670 -1.24 22.14 -40.65
C THR A 670 -0.59 20.84 -40.18
N GLU A 671 0.33 20.32 -40.99
CA GLU A 671 1.02 19.06 -40.74
C GLU A 671 2.50 19.26 -40.40
N PRO A 672 3.14 18.34 -39.67
CA PRO A 672 4.60 18.28 -39.59
C PRO A 672 5.21 18.08 -40.98
N GLY A 673 5.94 19.06 -41.50
CA GLY A 673 6.62 18.91 -42.80
C GLY A 673 7.78 17.90 -42.76
N PRO A 674 8.44 17.63 -43.90
CA PRO A 674 9.60 16.75 -43.96
C PRO A 674 10.78 17.33 -43.15
N ARG A 675 11.61 16.46 -42.55
CA ARG A 675 12.84 16.88 -41.84
C ARG A 675 13.98 17.08 -42.84
N THR A 676 14.30 18.34 -43.09
CA THR A 676 15.38 18.82 -43.96
C THR A 676 16.62 19.22 -43.15
N VAL A 677 17.71 19.55 -43.84
CA VAL A 677 18.94 20.13 -43.27
C VAL A 677 19.22 21.41 -44.05
N GLY A 678 19.66 22.47 -43.38
CA GLY A 678 20.00 23.75 -44.00
C GLY A 678 20.28 24.84 -42.97
N GLU A 679 20.57 26.04 -43.42
CA GLU A 679 20.82 27.20 -42.54
C GLU A 679 19.59 27.53 -41.69
N VAL A 680 19.76 27.51 -40.37
CA VAL A 680 18.81 28.02 -39.38
C VAL A 680 19.42 29.26 -38.75
N ARG A 681 18.65 30.35 -38.67
CA ARG A 681 19.08 31.65 -38.15
C ARG A 681 18.47 31.95 -36.78
N THR A 682 19.11 32.86 -36.03
CA THR A 682 18.60 33.32 -34.72
C THR A 682 17.68 34.54 -34.81
N ALA A 683 17.64 35.25 -35.95
CA ALA A 683 16.75 36.38 -36.20
C ALA A 683 15.90 36.16 -37.47
N GLU A 684 14.84 36.95 -37.59
CA GLU A 684 13.97 36.99 -38.78
C GLU A 684 14.60 37.75 -39.98
N THR A 685 15.71 38.46 -39.77
CA THR A 685 16.44 39.18 -40.83
C THR A 685 17.52 38.31 -41.48
N GLU A 686 17.76 38.55 -42.78
CA GLU A 686 18.75 37.80 -43.60
C GLU A 686 20.22 37.95 -43.14
N GLU A 687 20.51 38.86 -42.20
CA GLU A 687 21.87 39.16 -41.71
C GLU A 687 22.16 38.54 -40.31
N GLY A 688 21.22 37.82 -39.70
CA GLY A 688 21.43 37.17 -38.39
C GLY A 688 22.33 35.92 -38.45
N PRO A 689 23.04 35.57 -37.35
CA PRO A 689 23.92 34.41 -37.31
C PRO A 689 23.19 33.10 -37.59
N ALA A 690 23.87 32.20 -38.28
CA ALA A 690 23.34 30.98 -38.85
C ALA A 690 24.19 29.76 -38.47
N LEU A 691 23.55 28.62 -38.30
CA LEU A 691 24.17 27.30 -38.22
C LEU A 691 23.42 26.38 -39.17
N VAL A 692 24.11 25.45 -39.82
CA VAL A 692 23.42 24.38 -40.54
C VAL A 692 22.85 23.43 -39.50
N LEU A 693 21.52 23.26 -39.48
CA LEU A 693 20.84 22.39 -38.52
C LEU A 693 19.76 21.56 -39.23
N PRO A 694 19.41 20.38 -38.69
CA PRO A 694 18.16 19.72 -39.04
C PRO A 694 17.00 20.64 -38.65
N HIS A 695 16.01 20.80 -39.54
CA HIS A 695 14.83 21.62 -39.28
C HIS A 695 13.58 20.96 -39.84
N GLN A 696 12.41 21.37 -39.32
CA GLN A 696 11.11 20.86 -39.73
C GLN A 696 10.10 22.00 -39.80
N THR A 697 9.92 22.58 -40.98
CA THR A 697 8.91 23.60 -41.23
C THR A 697 7.51 22.97 -41.26
N PRO A 698 6.48 23.55 -40.63
CA PRO A 698 5.10 23.08 -40.80
C PRO A 698 4.67 23.15 -42.27
N ALA A 699 4.04 22.10 -42.77
CA ALA A 699 3.38 22.08 -44.08
C ALA A 699 1.92 22.52 -43.92
N THR A 700 1.42 23.34 -44.84
CA THR A 700 0.01 23.73 -44.89
C THR A 700 -0.72 22.99 -46.00
N VAL A 701 -1.95 22.57 -45.71
CA VAL A 701 -2.87 21.95 -46.68
C VAL A 701 -3.95 22.98 -47.01
N PRO A 702 -3.98 23.54 -48.23
CA PRO A 702 -4.95 24.57 -48.60
C PRO A 702 -6.40 24.08 -48.58
N ALA A 703 -7.32 24.95 -48.15
CA ALA A 703 -8.76 24.72 -48.24
C ALA A 703 -9.25 24.60 -49.69
N ALA A 704 -8.61 25.33 -50.62
CA ALA A 704 -8.93 25.30 -52.05
C ALA A 704 -8.70 23.93 -52.71
N ASP A 705 -7.75 23.14 -52.21
CA ASP A 705 -7.35 21.86 -52.81
C ASP A 705 -8.36 20.73 -52.55
N ARG A 706 -9.30 20.94 -51.61
CA ARG A 706 -10.28 19.95 -51.12
C ARG A 706 -9.66 18.55 -50.94
N PRO A 707 -8.65 18.43 -50.04
CA PRO A 707 -8.02 17.14 -49.75
C PRO A 707 -9.04 16.07 -49.31
N PRO A 708 -8.79 14.78 -49.59
CA PRO A 708 -9.68 13.71 -49.15
C PRO A 708 -9.78 13.66 -47.61
N LEU A 709 -11.01 13.60 -47.11
CA LEU A 709 -11.33 13.49 -45.69
C LEU A 709 -11.86 12.10 -45.37
N HIS A 710 -11.33 11.46 -44.32
CA HIS A 710 -11.95 10.32 -43.66
C HIS A 710 -13.10 10.85 -42.78
N ILE A 711 -14.32 10.35 -42.98
CA ILE A 711 -15.52 10.81 -42.26
C ILE A 711 -16.14 9.69 -41.41
N SER A 712 -16.89 10.05 -40.36
CA SER A 712 -17.78 9.11 -39.68
C SER A 712 -19.04 8.83 -40.51
N GLU A 713 -19.72 7.71 -40.22
CA GLU A 713 -20.91 7.27 -40.95
C GLU A 713 -22.11 8.21 -40.76
N ASP A 714 -22.27 8.75 -39.54
CA ASP A 714 -23.19 9.83 -39.20
C ASP A 714 -22.73 11.23 -39.68
N ARG A 715 -21.57 11.31 -40.33
CA ARG A 715 -20.94 12.55 -40.85
C ARG A 715 -20.68 13.63 -39.79
N THR A 716 -20.59 13.29 -38.49
CA THR A 716 -20.33 14.29 -37.44
C THR A 716 -18.85 14.49 -37.11
N VAL A 717 -17.95 13.69 -37.68
CA VAL A 717 -16.48 13.78 -37.49
C VAL A 717 -15.76 13.61 -38.83
N ALA A 718 -14.67 14.37 -39.04
CA ALA A 718 -13.83 14.30 -40.24
C ALA A 718 -12.33 14.52 -39.93
N LEU A 719 -11.45 13.73 -40.54
CA LEU A 719 -9.98 13.84 -40.45
C LEU A 719 -9.37 13.84 -41.84
N LEU A 720 -8.16 14.38 -41.97
CA LEU A 720 -7.39 14.31 -43.21
C LEU A 720 -6.99 12.85 -43.54
N SER A 721 -7.22 12.41 -44.77
CA SER A 721 -6.88 11.06 -45.26
C SER A 721 -5.67 11.11 -46.20
N VAL A 722 -4.45 11.01 -45.65
CA VAL A 722 -3.20 11.04 -46.42
C VAL A 722 -2.70 9.63 -46.73
N GLY A 723 -2.45 9.35 -48.03
CA GLY A 723 -1.81 8.12 -48.49
C GLY A 723 -2.62 6.85 -48.23
N ASP A 724 -1.93 5.75 -47.93
CA ASP A 724 -2.53 4.44 -47.62
C ASP A 724 -3.06 4.34 -46.18
N ASP A 725 -3.14 5.43 -45.41
CA ASP A 725 -3.58 5.36 -44.02
C ASP A 725 -5.10 5.39 -43.87
N THR A 726 -5.67 4.19 -43.71
CA THR A 726 -7.10 3.93 -43.64
C THR A 726 -7.80 4.54 -42.42
N THR A 727 -7.08 5.15 -41.49
CA THR A 727 -7.62 5.75 -40.25
C THR A 727 -7.49 7.27 -40.16
N GLY A 728 -6.70 7.88 -41.06
CA GLY A 728 -6.24 9.25 -40.89
C GLY A 728 -5.28 9.40 -39.70
N ARG A 729 -4.19 10.16 -39.90
CA ARG A 729 -3.22 10.49 -38.87
C ARG A 729 -2.84 11.95 -39.03
N GLY A 730 -3.27 12.81 -38.11
CA GLY A 730 -3.07 14.26 -38.24
C GLY A 730 -3.12 14.99 -36.90
N ARG A 731 -2.59 16.22 -36.85
CA ARG A 731 -2.64 17.05 -35.63
C ARG A 731 -3.99 17.75 -35.41
N GLN A 732 -4.90 17.64 -36.36
CA GLN A 732 -6.21 18.30 -36.36
C GLN A 732 -7.29 17.32 -36.80
N VAL A 733 -8.46 17.48 -36.19
CA VAL A 733 -9.71 16.77 -36.50
C VAL A 733 -10.83 17.81 -36.52
N TYR A 734 -11.88 17.53 -37.30
CA TYR A 734 -13.08 18.33 -37.41
C TYR A 734 -14.27 17.56 -36.83
N ALA A 735 -15.14 18.20 -36.05
CA ALA A 735 -16.34 17.56 -35.52
C ALA A 735 -17.49 18.55 -35.24
N THR A 736 -18.74 18.06 -35.21
CA THR A 736 -19.89 18.89 -34.82
C THR A 736 -19.71 19.44 -33.39
N ARG A 737 -20.29 20.61 -33.13
CA ARG A 737 -20.24 21.21 -31.79
C ARG A 737 -20.77 20.27 -30.70
N ALA A 738 -21.87 19.55 -30.98
CA ALA A 738 -22.46 18.61 -30.05
C ALA A 738 -21.55 17.39 -29.78
N ALA A 739 -20.82 16.87 -30.77
CA ALA A 739 -19.81 15.82 -30.55
C ALA A 739 -18.65 16.31 -29.67
N ILE A 740 -18.16 17.54 -29.90
CA ILE A 740 -17.09 18.17 -29.13
C ILE A 740 -17.53 18.38 -27.66
N GLU A 741 -18.67 19.02 -27.43
CA GLU A 741 -19.19 19.32 -26.09
C GLU A 741 -19.49 18.04 -25.30
N ARG A 742 -20.18 17.06 -25.91
CA ARG A 742 -20.48 15.76 -25.30
C ARG A 742 -19.22 14.98 -24.94
N SER A 743 -18.20 15.03 -25.80
CA SER A 743 -16.92 14.36 -25.54
C SER A 743 -16.10 15.09 -24.47
N SER A 744 -16.08 16.42 -24.47
CA SER A 744 -15.41 17.24 -23.45
C SER A 744 -16.04 17.06 -22.07
N ALA A 745 -17.37 16.90 -21.98
CA ALA A 745 -18.09 16.54 -20.75
C ALA A 745 -17.77 15.10 -20.28
N ARG A 746 -17.66 14.11 -21.18
CA ARG A 746 -17.21 12.75 -20.81
C ARG A 746 -15.75 12.72 -20.33
N LEU A 747 -14.87 13.49 -20.97
CA LEU A 747 -13.50 13.71 -20.49
C LEU A 747 -13.47 14.37 -19.10
N ALA A 748 -14.40 15.29 -18.81
CA ALA A 748 -14.56 15.85 -17.48
C ALA A 748 -15.01 14.80 -16.44
N ALA A 749 -15.99 13.96 -16.78
CA ALA A 749 -16.50 12.90 -15.92
C ALA A 749 -15.42 11.84 -15.58
N ALA A 750 -14.57 11.49 -16.55
CA ALA A 750 -13.41 10.63 -16.34
C ALA A 750 -12.26 11.31 -15.55
N GLY A 751 -12.35 12.62 -15.29
CA GLY A 751 -11.25 13.40 -14.70
C GLY A 751 -10.00 13.43 -15.59
N ALA A 752 -10.17 13.43 -16.92
CA ALA A 752 -9.08 13.40 -17.89
C ALA A 752 -8.21 14.66 -17.81
N GLY A 753 -6.93 14.56 -18.21
CA GLY A 753 -5.98 15.68 -18.27
C GLY A 753 -6.07 16.50 -19.56
N VAL A 754 -7.10 16.28 -20.40
CA VAL A 754 -7.37 17.05 -21.61
C VAL A 754 -8.84 17.49 -21.65
N ARG A 755 -9.12 18.64 -22.26
CA ARG A 755 -10.46 19.07 -22.69
C ARG A 755 -10.45 19.40 -24.17
N LEU A 756 -11.61 19.30 -24.81
CA LEU A 756 -11.78 19.69 -26.20
C LEU A 756 -12.52 21.03 -26.28
N ALA A 757 -12.08 21.88 -27.19
CA ALA A 757 -12.75 23.11 -27.59
C ALA A 757 -13.00 23.12 -29.10
N ALA A 758 -14.05 23.84 -29.52
CA ALA A 758 -14.36 24.08 -30.92
C ALA A 758 -13.76 25.42 -31.37
N ASP A 759 -12.88 25.39 -32.36
CA ASP A 759 -12.38 26.58 -33.05
C ASP A 759 -13.35 26.93 -34.20
N PRO A 760 -13.99 28.12 -34.17
CA PRO A 760 -14.94 28.54 -35.19
C PRO A 760 -14.29 29.12 -36.45
N SER A 761 -12.99 29.39 -36.45
CA SER A 761 -12.31 30.14 -37.52
C SER A 761 -12.29 29.42 -38.88
N VAL A 762 -12.24 28.08 -38.86
CA VAL A 762 -12.34 27.23 -40.04
C VAL A 762 -13.36 26.12 -39.78
N ARG A 763 -14.34 25.98 -40.66
CA ARG A 763 -15.41 24.97 -40.58
C ARG A 763 -15.48 24.16 -41.87
N VAL A 764 -15.81 22.88 -41.74
CA VAL A 764 -16.09 21.95 -42.84
C VAL A 764 -17.58 21.62 -42.83
N VAL A 765 -18.24 21.69 -43.98
CA VAL A 765 -19.65 21.29 -44.13
C VAL A 765 -19.72 20.09 -45.08
N LEU A 766 -20.10 18.93 -44.54
CA LEU A 766 -20.29 17.71 -45.31
C LEU A 766 -21.72 17.68 -45.89
N ALA A 767 -21.89 17.20 -47.12
CA ALA A 767 -23.23 16.97 -47.68
C ALA A 767 -23.91 15.76 -47.00
N ARG A 768 -25.21 15.90 -46.68
CA ARG A 768 -26.09 14.81 -46.28
C ARG A 768 -26.44 13.92 -47.49
N GLU A 769 -27.05 12.77 -47.22
CA GLU A 769 -27.40 11.78 -48.27
C GLU A 769 -28.44 12.29 -49.28
N ASP A 770 -29.27 13.26 -48.87
CA ASP A 770 -30.22 13.97 -49.72
C ASP A 770 -29.59 15.14 -50.50
N GLY A 771 -28.28 15.35 -50.38
CA GLY A 771 -27.55 16.46 -51.00
C GLY A 771 -27.70 17.80 -50.29
N THR A 772 -28.39 17.87 -49.14
CA THR A 772 -28.48 19.11 -48.35
C THR A 772 -27.24 19.34 -47.49
N PRO A 773 -26.90 20.60 -47.12
CA PRO A 773 -25.79 20.86 -46.22
C PRO A 773 -25.98 20.20 -44.84
N GLY A 774 -24.95 19.53 -44.34
CA GLY A 774 -24.89 19.02 -42.99
C GLY A 774 -24.72 20.10 -41.93
N GLU A 775 -24.67 19.70 -40.66
CA GLU A 775 -24.19 20.58 -39.59
C GLU A 775 -22.72 20.94 -39.84
N PRO A 776 -22.25 22.15 -39.46
CA PRO A 776 -20.86 22.51 -39.59
C PRO A 776 -19.98 21.75 -38.60
N LEU A 777 -18.93 21.12 -39.11
CA LEU A 777 -17.86 20.53 -38.32
C LEU A 777 -16.82 21.62 -38.03
N PHE A 778 -16.53 21.82 -36.75
CA PHE A 778 -15.56 22.78 -36.22
C PHE A 778 -14.20 22.12 -36.06
N ARG A 779 -13.11 22.87 -36.23
CA ARG A 779 -11.77 22.39 -35.89
C ARG A 779 -11.68 22.13 -34.39
N VAL A 780 -11.17 20.97 -34.00
CA VAL A 780 -11.07 20.54 -32.60
C VAL A 780 -9.72 20.93 -32.02
N GLU A 781 -9.72 21.69 -30.93
CA GLU A 781 -8.52 22.05 -30.18
C GLU A 781 -8.41 21.22 -28.89
N PRO A 782 -7.35 20.40 -28.72
CA PRO A 782 -7.06 19.75 -27.44
C PRO A 782 -6.36 20.72 -26.49
N ARG A 783 -6.98 21.00 -25.34
CA ARG A 783 -6.41 21.79 -24.24
C ARG A 783 -5.87 20.85 -23.17
N PHE A 784 -4.55 20.79 -23.03
CA PHE A 784 -3.89 20.02 -21.98
C PHE A 784 -4.01 20.76 -20.64
N LEU A 785 -4.40 20.04 -19.58
CA LEU A 785 -4.56 20.55 -18.21
C LEU A 785 -3.27 20.37 -17.39
N THR A 786 -2.13 20.34 -18.07
CA THR A 786 -0.79 20.26 -17.47
C THR A 786 -0.33 21.63 -16.97
N ALA A 787 0.73 21.67 -16.16
CA ALA A 787 1.27 22.95 -15.64
C ALA A 787 1.79 23.86 -16.76
N SER A 788 2.30 23.29 -17.85
CA SER A 788 2.72 24.03 -19.05
C SER A 788 1.59 24.37 -20.02
N GLY A 789 0.38 23.83 -19.84
CA GLY A 789 -0.71 23.90 -20.83
C GLY A 789 -0.45 23.13 -22.13
N ALA A 790 0.63 22.34 -22.20
CA ALA A 790 1.10 21.60 -23.37
C ALA A 790 1.41 20.14 -23.05
N SER A 791 1.84 19.37 -24.07
CA SER A 791 2.32 18.01 -23.84
C SER A 791 3.69 18.03 -23.15
N GLU A 792 3.79 17.30 -22.03
CA GLU A 792 4.99 17.19 -21.19
C GLU A 792 5.69 15.83 -21.33
N HIS A 793 5.09 14.85 -22.01
CA HIS A 793 5.58 13.47 -22.03
C HIS A 793 5.68 12.90 -23.45
N ALA A 794 6.86 12.35 -23.74
CA ALA A 794 7.16 11.71 -25.02
C ALA A 794 6.77 10.23 -25.07
N PHE A 795 6.83 9.49 -23.95
CA PHE A 795 6.65 8.03 -23.96
C PHE A 795 5.17 7.63 -24.00
N THR A 796 4.77 6.71 -24.90
CA THR A 796 3.35 6.35 -25.16
C THR A 796 2.53 6.13 -23.88
N ARG A 797 3.06 5.35 -22.92
CA ARG A 797 2.42 5.12 -21.61
C ARG A 797 2.24 6.42 -20.83
N ASP A 798 3.29 7.22 -20.70
CA ASP A 798 3.27 8.37 -19.80
C ASP A 798 2.48 9.54 -20.43
N PHE A 799 2.52 9.69 -21.76
CA PHE A 799 1.59 10.53 -22.51
C PHE A 799 0.13 10.09 -22.30
N ALA A 800 -0.17 8.79 -22.43
CA ALA A 800 -1.52 8.27 -22.21
C ALA A 800 -2.00 8.47 -20.76
N ARG A 801 -1.10 8.39 -19.77
CA ARG A 801 -1.40 8.68 -18.35
C ARG A 801 -1.73 10.16 -18.12
N MET A 802 -0.99 11.08 -18.76
CA MET A 802 -1.24 12.52 -18.72
C MET A 802 -2.59 12.86 -19.36
N VAL A 803 -2.88 12.32 -20.55
CA VAL A 803 -4.16 12.54 -21.23
C VAL A 803 -5.32 11.97 -20.40
N ALA A 804 -5.16 10.82 -19.75
CA ALA A 804 -6.18 10.23 -18.88
C ALA A 804 -6.32 10.87 -17.49
N GLY A 805 -5.44 11.78 -17.07
CA GLY A 805 -5.60 12.46 -15.79
C GLY A 805 -4.49 13.45 -15.43
N THR A 806 -4.89 14.54 -14.77
CA THR A 806 -4.02 15.65 -14.33
C THR A 806 -2.77 15.20 -13.57
N ASP A 807 -2.88 14.18 -12.71
CA ASP A 807 -1.77 13.67 -11.88
C ASP A 807 -1.01 12.49 -12.54
N ALA A 808 -1.04 12.42 -13.87
CA ALA A 808 -0.55 11.29 -14.66
C ALA A 808 -1.09 9.93 -14.14
N ALA A 809 -2.43 9.84 -14.07
CA ALA A 809 -3.17 8.73 -13.47
C ALA A 809 -2.62 7.37 -13.97
N PRO A 810 -2.13 6.47 -13.10
CA PRO A 810 -1.54 5.21 -13.53
C PRO A 810 -2.60 4.27 -14.10
N LEU A 811 -2.20 3.42 -15.06
CA LEU A 811 -3.02 2.28 -15.47
C LEU A 811 -3.36 1.45 -14.23
N SER A 812 -4.64 1.13 -14.06
CA SER A 812 -5.17 0.52 -12.84
C SER A 812 -6.00 -0.73 -13.10
N HIS A 813 -6.81 -0.72 -14.16
CA HIS A 813 -7.63 -1.87 -14.55
C HIS A 813 -7.64 -2.04 -16.07
N LEU A 814 -7.89 -3.27 -16.51
CA LEU A 814 -8.45 -3.54 -17.84
C LEU A 814 -9.97 -3.66 -17.72
N ALA A 815 -10.69 -3.16 -18.71
CA ALA A 815 -12.13 -3.35 -18.84
C ALA A 815 -12.44 -4.33 -19.97
N PHE A 816 -13.41 -5.19 -19.72
CA PHE A 816 -13.92 -6.20 -20.64
C PHE A 816 -15.41 -5.95 -20.79
N ARG A 817 -15.91 -5.81 -22.03
CA ARG A 817 -17.33 -5.53 -22.27
C ARG A 817 -17.85 -6.13 -23.56
N THR A 818 -19.08 -6.61 -23.53
CA THR A 818 -19.82 -7.11 -24.69
C THR A 818 -20.83 -6.09 -25.19
N SER A 819 -21.30 -6.26 -26.42
CA SER A 819 -22.27 -5.35 -27.07
C SER A 819 -23.66 -5.35 -26.43
N ASP A 820 -23.93 -6.27 -25.50
CA ASP A 820 -25.15 -6.34 -24.69
C ASP A 820 -25.09 -5.48 -23.41
N GLY A 821 -23.94 -4.85 -23.12
CA GLY A 821 -23.72 -4.01 -21.94
C GLY A 821 -23.14 -4.73 -20.73
N THR A 822 -22.89 -6.05 -20.80
CA THR A 822 -22.17 -6.76 -19.73
C THR A 822 -20.75 -6.24 -19.63
N VAL A 823 -20.29 -5.90 -18.43
CA VAL A 823 -18.95 -5.36 -18.16
C VAL A 823 -18.31 -6.04 -16.95
N ALA A 824 -17.00 -6.26 -17.01
CA ALA A 824 -16.18 -6.66 -15.86
C ALA A 824 -14.80 -5.99 -15.93
N THR A 825 -14.08 -5.90 -14.81
CA THR A 825 -12.73 -5.33 -14.79
C THR A 825 -11.72 -6.22 -14.08
N ALA A 826 -10.44 -6.07 -14.43
CA ALA A 826 -9.36 -6.72 -13.70
C ALA A 826 -8.29 -5.72 -13.29
N PRO A 827 -7.81 -5.75 -12.03
CA PRO A 827 -6.70 -4.92 -11.60
C PRO A 827 -5.42 -5.34 -12.33
N VAL A 828 -4.68 -4.35 -12.87
CA VAL A 828 -3.41 -4.57 -13.59
C VAL A 828 -2.39 -3.48 -13.27
N ASN A 829 -1.12 -3.74 -13.57
CA ASN A 829 -0.04 -2.78 -13.40
C ASN A 829 0.73 -2.58 -14.71
N GLY A 830 0.79 -1.34 -15.19
CA GLY A 830 1.53 -0.91 -16.39
C GLY A 830 2.84 -0.16 -16.14
N LEU A 831 3.41 -0.23 -14.93
CA LEU A 831 4.66 0.45 -14.60
C LEU A 831 5.90 -0.20 -15.24
N HIS A 832 5.84 -1.49 -15.58
CA HIS A 832 6.93 -2.17 -16.27
C HIS A 832 7.03 -1.73 -17.74
N GLY A 833 8.24 -1.43 -18.21
CA GLY A 833 8.48 -0.88 -19.55
C GLY A 833 8.27 -1.86 -20.73
N ARG A 834 7.81 -3.10 -20.46
CA ARG A 834 7.61 -4.13 -21.50
C ARG A 834 6.27 -4.88 -21.44
N GLU A 835 5.53 -4.79 -20.34
CA GLU A 835 4.40 -5.67 -20.08
C GLU A 835 3.43 -5.02 -19.09
N VAL A 836 2.14 -5.05 -19.42
CA VAL A 836 1.06 -4.87 -18.45
C VAL A 836 0.70 -6.23 -17.86
N THR A 837 0.65 -6.36 -16.54
CA THR A 837 0.34 -7.64 -15.86
C THR A 837 -1.00 -8.23 -16.30
N GLY A 838 -1.13 -9.56 -16.23
CA GLY A 838 -2.34 -10.29 -16.61
C GLY A 838 -2.56 -10.48 -18.12
N THR A 839 -2.02 -9.61 -18.97
CA THR A 839 -2.24 -9.68 -20.44
C THR A 839 -1.77 -10.99 -21.06
N HIS A 840 -0.60 -11.51 -20.67
CA HIS A 840 -0.11 -12.81 -21.15
C HIS A 840 -0.92 -13.99 -20.63
N HIS A 841 -1.46 -13.93 -19.41
CA HIS A 841 -2.36 -14.97 -18.89
C HIS A 841 -3.68 -15.00 -19.66
N LEU A 842 -4.22 -13.83 -20.03
CA LEU A 842 -5.38 -13.72 -20.90
C LEU A 842 -5.09 -14.26 -22.32
N ALA A 843 -3.95 -13.92 -22.91
CA ALA A 843 -3.53 -14.45 -24.21
C ALA A 843 -3.35 -15.99 -24.19
N GLN A 844 -2.78 -16.54 -23.11
CA GLN A 844 -2.67 -17.99 -22.92
C GLN A 844 -4.07 -18.62 -22.81
N ALA A 845 -4.94 -18.08 -21.96
CA ALA A 845 -6.27 -18.62 -21.75
C ALA A 845 -7.18 -18.53 -22.98
N LEU A 846 -6.99 -17.52 -23.84
CA LEU A 846 -7.61 -17.41 -25.17
C LEU A 846 -7.07 -18.45 -26.14
N THR A 847 -5.78 -18.77 -26.07
CA THR A 847 -5.15 -19.85 -26.86
C THR A 847 -5.70 -21.22 -26.42
N GLU A 848 -5.84 -21.46 -25.12
CA GLU A 848 -6.45 -22.68 -24.54
C GLU A 848 -7.93 -22.86 -24.96
N VAL A 849 -8.65 -21.77 -25.25
CA VAL A 849 -10.00 -21.84 -25.85
C VAL A 849 -9.92 -22.06 -27.37
N ALA A 850 -8.85 -21.58 -28.01
CA ALA A 850 -8.66 -21.71 -29.45
C ALA A 850 -8.25 -23.12 -29.90
N ASP A 851 -7.43 -23.80 -29.08
CA ASP A 851 -7.00 -25.19 -29.28
C ASP A 851 -8.00 -26.25 -28.75
N GLY A 852 -8.99 -25.82 -27.95
CA GLY A 852 -10.03 -26.67 -27.40
C GLY A 852 -9.71 -27.32 -26.05
N THR A 853 -8.56 -27.02 -25.44
CA THR A 853 -8.22 -27.47 -24.07
C THR A 853 -9.12 -26.84 -22.99
N ARG A 854 -9.79 -25.72 -23.29
CA ARG A 854 -10.86 -25.12 -22.47
C ARG A 854 -12.15 -24.89 -23.28
N THR A 855 -13.29 -25.10 -22.63
CA THR A 855 -14.64 -24.82 -23.12
C THR A 855 -14.84 -23.34 -23.47
N GLY A 856 -15.11 -23.05 -24.76
CA GLY A 856 -15.36 -21.69 -25.25
C GLY A 856 -16.76 -21.12 -24.96
N SER A 857 -17.68 -21.93 -24.40
CA SER A 857 -19.01 -21.49 -23.94
C SER A 857 -18.93 -20.54 -22.75
N ASP A 858 -17.91 -20.72 -21.90
CA ASP A 858 -17.82 -20.12 -20.57
C ASP A 858 -17.03 -18.80 -20.58
N VAL A 859 -16.65 -18.35 -21.78
CA VAL A 859 -16.00 -17.07 -22.02
C VAL A 859 -17.06 -15.96 -21.90
N THR A 860 -16.82 -15.05 -20.96
CA THR A 860 -17.59 -13.84 -20.67
C THR A 860 -16.60 -12.71 -20.27
N PRO A 861 -17.06 -11.46 -20.10
CA PRO A 861 -16.24 -10.41 -19.50
C PRO A 861 -15.64 -10.82 -18.15
N ASP A 862 -16.42 -11.42 -17.24
CA ASP A 862 -15.91 -11.87 -15.92
C ASP A 862 -14.87 -12.98 -16.04
N TRP A 863 -15.00 -13.87 -17.03
CA TRP A 863 -13.99 -14.88 -17.29
C TRP A 863 -12.67 -14.22 -17.69
N ALA A 864 -12.70 -13.24 -18.60
CA ALA A 864 -11.53 -12.51 -19.07
C ALA A 864 -10.88 -11.70 -17.93
N ALA A 865 -11.71 -11.05 -17.11
CA ALA A 865 -11.28 -10.36 -15.90
C ALA A 865 -10.55 -11.32 -14.94
N ARG A 866 -11.12 -12.50 -14.66
CA ARG A 866 -10.45 -13.54 -13.86
C ARG A 866 -9.16 -14.05 -14.50
N GLN A 867 -9.04 -14.11 -15.83
CA GLN A 867 -7.79 -14.52 -16.48
C GLN A 867 -6.69 -13.47 -16.33
N ALA A 868 -7.01 -12.19 -16.50
CA ALA A 868 -6.04 -11.11 -16.27
C ALA A 868 -5.66 -11.00 -14.79
N GLY A 869 -6.64 -11.08 -13.88
CA GLY A 869 -6.42 -11.04 -12.42
C GLY A 869 -5.70 -12.25 -11.81
N ARG A 870 -5.36 -13.29 -12.59
CA ARG A 870 -4.53 -14.42 -12.14
C ARG A 870 -3.07 -14.05 -11.89
N ASP A 871 -2.61 -12.90 -12.38
CA ASP A 871 -1.23 -12.45 -12.24
C ASP A 871 -1.01 -11.70 -10.91
N PRO A 872 -0.37 -12.32 -9.90
CA PRO A 872 -0.19 -11.69 -8.58
C PRO A 872 0.97 -10.69 -8.56
N ARG A 873 1.68 -10.49 -9.68
CA ARG A 873 2.92 -9.71 -9.70
C ARG A 873 2.62 -8.22 -9.57
N PHE A 874 3.34 -7.57 -8.67
CA PHE A 874 3.24 -6.11 -8.49
C PHE A 874 3.72 -5.32 -9.72
N THR A 875 4.56 -5.91 -10.58
CA THR A 875 5.04 -5.32 -11.83
C THR A 875 5.30 -6.43 -12.85
N GLY A 876 5.08 -6.15 -14.13
CA GLY A 876 5.31 -7.12 -15.21
C GLY A 876 6.80 -7.44 -15.43
N GLY A 877 7.08 -8.34 -16.38
CA GLY A 877 8.45 -8.67 -16.81
C GLY A 877 8.72 -10.17 -16.94
N VAL A 878 10.00 -10.49 -17.17
CA VAL A 878 10.45 -11.80 -17.68
C VAL A 878 10.20 -12.97 -16.71
N VAL A 879 10.00 -12.71 -15.41
CA VAL A 879 9.80 -13.77 -14.40
C VAL A 879 8.31 -13.89 -14.06
N GLY A 880 7.79 -15.13 -14.13
CA GLY A 880 6.46 -15.51 -13.66
C GLY A 880 5.31 -15.35 -14.66
N ALA A 881 5.47 -14.59 -15.75
CA ALA A 881 4.50 -14.57 -16.84
C ALA A 881 4.61 -15.82 -17.73
N PRO A 882 3.49 -16.35 -18.25
CA PRO A 882 3.52 -17.23 -19.41
C PRO A 882 3.95 -16.45 -20.65
N THR A 883 4.49 -17.14 -21.66
CA THR A 883 4.95 -16.53 -22.91
C THR A 883 4.27 -17.15 -24.14
N PRO A 884 2.93 -17.04 -24.25
CA PRO A 884 2.15 -17.73 -25.28
C PRO A 884 2.23 -17.07 -26.66
N GLY A 885 3.12 -16.08 -26.88
CA GLY A 885 3.13 -15.23 -28.07
C GLY A 885 3.19 -16.00 -29.40
N GLU A 886 3.83 -17.16 -29.42
CA GLU A 886 3.86 -18.03 -30.60
C GLU A 886 2.48 -18.67 -30.83
N ALA A 887 1.96 -19.43 -29.87
CA ALA A 887 0.67 -20.13 -30.04
C ALA A 887 -0.51 -19.15 -30.21
N TYR A 888 -0.52 -18.06 -29.45
CA TYR A 888 -1.49 -16.97 -29.57
C TYR A 888 -1.39 -16.26 -30.94
N GLY A 889 -0.16 -15.95 -31.39
CA GLY A 889 0.06 -15.37 -32.72
C GLY A 889 -0.36 -16.32 -33.84
N GLN A 890 0.00 -17.61 -33.75
CA GLN A 890 -0.44 -18.63 -34.70
C GLN A 890 -1.97 -18.76 -34.75
N ALA A 891 -2.69 -18.58 -33.63
CA ALA A 891 -4.14 -18.53 -33.63
C ALA A 891 -4.71 -17.24 -34.27
N LEU A 892 -4.01 -16.09 -34.14
CA LEU A 892 -4.36 -14.81 -34.77
C LEU A 892 -4.11 -14.72 -36.29
N ARG A 893 -3.36 -15.64 -36.92
CA ARG A 893 -3.00 -15.49 -38.35
C ARG A 893 -4.20 -15.67 -39.29
N HIS A 894 -4.17 -14.97 -40.43
CA HIS A 894 -5.10 -15.21 -41.55
C HIS A 894 -4.45 -16.17 -42.56
N THR A 895 -4.62 -17.47 -42.37
CA THR A 895 -4.28 -18.52 -43.35
C THR A 895 -5.47 -19.45 -43.54
N GLN A 896 -5.53 -20.18 -44.66
CA GLN A 896 -6.68 -21.04 -45.00
C GLN A 896 -6.89 -22.14 -43.95
N ASP A 897 -5.82 -22.82 -43.56
CA ASP A 897 -5.87 -23.99 -42.66
C ASP A 897 -5.83 -23.62 -41.17
N ASN A 898 -6.05 -22.34 -40.80
CA ASN A 898 -6.01 -21.93 -39.40
C ASN A 898 -7.32 -22.24 -38.65
N ALA A 899 -7.50 -23.50 -38.27
CA ALA A 899 -8.63 -23.97 -37.46
C ALA A 899 -8.82 -23.20 -36.14
N LEU A 900 -7.73 -22.72 -35.52
CA LEU A 900 -7.73 -22.01 -34.23
C LEU A 900 -8.40 -20.62 -34.30
N ARG A 901 -8.42 -19.98 -35.49
CA ARG A 901 -8.91 -18.60 -35.63
C ARG A 901 -10.38 -18.44 -35.28
N GLY A 902 -11.23 -19.34 -35.80
CA GLY A 902 -12.68 -19.26 -35.61
C GLY A 902 -13.08 -19.32 -34.13
N PRO A 903 -12.59 -20.30 -33.37
CA PRO A 903 -12.66 -20.33 -31.91
C PRO A 903 -12.12 -19.06 -31.23
N LEU A 904 -10.91 -18.60 -31.60
CA LEU A 904 -10.29 -17.40 -31.00
C LEU A 904 -11.15 -16.14 -31.19
N THR A 905 -11.58 -15.85 -32.42
CA THR A 905 -12.43 -14.68 -32.72
C THR A 905 -13.77 -14.74 -31.96
N ARG A 906 -14.37 -15.94 -31.79
CA ARG A 906 -15.59 -16.10 -30.97
C ARG A 906 -15.34 -15.86 -29.48
N ALA A 907 -14.19 -16.32 -28.96
CA ALA A 907 -13.78 -16.04 -27.58
C ALA A 907 -13.52 -14.54 -27.38
N ALA A 908 -12.83 -13.90 -28.32
CA ALA A 908 -12.55 -12.47 -28.31
C ALA A 908 -13.83 -11.63 -28.31
N ALA A 909 -14.84 -12.01 -29.12
CA ALA A 909 -16.15 -11.37 -29.16
C ALA A 909 -16.90 -11.46 -27.82
N ARG A 910 -16.85 -12.63 -27.16
CA ARG A 910 -17.49 -12.86 -25.85
C ARG A 910 -16.75 -12.23 -24.66
N ALA A 911 -15.45 -11.98 -24.82
CA ALA A 911 -14.61 -11.34 -23.81
C ALA A 911 -14.51 -9.81 -23.99
N GLY A 912 -14.88 -9.26 -25.14
CA GLY A 912 -14.71 -7.82 -25.44
C GLY A 912 -13.26 -7.42 -25.69
N VAL A 913 -12.50 -8.25 -26.41
CA VAL A 913 -11.07 -8.05 -26.69
C VAL A 913 -10.75 -8.13 -28.18
N ASN A 914 -9.51 -7.79 -28.55
CA ASN A 914 -9.05 -7.71 -29.94
C ASN A 914 -9.98 -6.82 -30.79
N GLU A 915 -10.47 -7.31 -31.93
CA GLU A 915 -11.33 -6.54 -32.83
C GLU A 915 -12.68 -6.12 -32.21
N TYR A 916 -13.02 -6.65 -31.02
CA TYR A 916 -14.21 -6.33 -30.24
C TYR A 916 -13.92 -5.47 -29.00
N ALA A 917 -12.67 -5.13 -28.72
CA ALA A 917 -12.34 -4.13 -27.71
C ALA A 917 -12.86 -2.76 -28.16
N TRP A 918 -13.68 -2.11 -27.34
CA TRP A 918 -14.27 -0.80 -27.64
C TRP A 918 -14.25 0.08 -26.39
N ALA A 919 -13.26 0.96 -26.29
CA ALA A 919 -13.11 1.94 -25.21
C ALA A 919 -14.15 3.08 -25.37
N GLU A 920 -14.51 3.79 -24.32
CA GLU A 920 -15.34 5.01 -24.40
C GLU A 920 -14.50 6.29 -24.25
N VAL A 921 -15.09 7.46 -24.53
CA VAL A 921 -14.41 8.76 -24.34
C VAL A 921 -14.01 8.94 -22.87
N GLY A 922 -12.72 9.16 -22.63
CA GLY A 922 -12.11 9.19 -21.29
C GLY A 922 -11.44 7.88 -20.87
N GLU A 923 -11.63 6.80 -21.63
CA GLU A 923 -10.90 5.54 -21.52
C GLU A 923 -9.83 5.43 -22.62
N GLY A 924 -8.97 4.41 -22.52
CA GLY A 924 -7.97 4.13 -23.53
C GLY A 924 -7.99 2.69 -24.05
N TYR A 925 -7.26 2.47 -25.14
CA TYR A 925 -6.85 1.16 -25.59
C TYR A 925 -5.45 0.84 -25.07
N LEU A 926 -5.26 -0.40 -24.64
CA LEU A 926 -3.96 -1.04 -24.51
C LEU A 926 -3.84 -2.05 -25.66
N VAL A 927 -2.81 -1.91 -26.50
CA VAL A 927 -2.39 -2.93 -27.45
C VAL A 927 -1.05 -3.49 -26.99
N GLN A 928 -1.06 -4.67 -26.37
CA GLN A 928 0.12 -5.33 -25.81
C GLN A 928 0.69 -6.32 -26.84
N SER A 929 2.00 -6.30 -27.07
CA SER A 929 2.69 -7.38 -27.77
C SER A 929 2.82 -8.59 -26.85
N VAL A 930 2.28 -9.74 -27.25
CA VAL A 930 2.38 -10.98 -26.46
C VAL A 930 3.73 -11.64 -26.76
N SER A 931 4.56 -11.79 -25.72
CA SER A 931 5.95 -12.24 -25.87
C SER A 931 6.09 -13.74 -26.13
N THR A 932 7.11 -14.07 -26.91
CA THR A 932 7.66 -15.43 -27.05
C THR A 932 8.86 -15.63 -26.11
N THR A 933 9.41 -16.85 -26.05
CA THR A 933 10.67 -17.17 -25.37
C THR A 933 11.75 -17.60 -26.36
N ASN A 934 13.02 -17.41 -25.99
CA ASN A 934 14.16 -18.07 -26.61
C ASN A 934 14.65 -19.24 -25.74
N ASP A 935 15.68 -19.94 -26.23
CA ASP A 935 16.37 -21.04 -25.53
C ASP A 935 16.89 -20.69 -24.13
N SER A 936 17.01 -19.40 -23.80
CA SER A 936 17.42 -18.91 -22.46
C SER A 936 16.25 -18.51 -21.55
N GLY A 937 15.00 -18.69 -22.00
CA GLY A 937 13.78 -18.32 -21.26
C GLY A 937 13.48 -16.82 -21.20
N ALA A 938 14.17 -15.99 -21.99
CA ALA A 938 13.95 -14.55 -22.00
C ALA A 938 12.76 -14.17 -22.90
N GLN A 939 11.96 -13.18 -22.52
CA GLN A 939 10.88 -12.64 -23.37
C GLN A 939 11.44 -11.99 -24.65
N LEU A 940 10.90 -12.33 -25.81
CA LEU A 940 11.16 -11.64 -27.09
C LEU A 940 9.88 -11.05 -27.69
N PHE A 941 10.10 -9.95 -28.40
CA PHE A 941 9.16 -9.28 -29.29
C PHE A 941 9.80 -9.14 -30.68
N THR A 942 10.53 -10.17 -31.13
CA THR A 942 11.27 -10.15 -32.41
C THR A 942 10.58 -10.90 -33.54
N HIS A 943 9.52 -11.64 -33.22
CA HIS A 943 8.81 -12.52 -34.15
C HIS A 943 7.30 -12.29 -34.00
N ASN A 944 6.65 -11.98 -35.12
CA ASN A 944 5.22 -11.78 -35.21
C ASN A 944 4.55 -13.00 -35.86
N HIS A 945 4.27 -14.03 -35.06
CA HIS A 945 3.63 -15.28 -35.50
C HIS A 945 2.19 -15.06 -36.02
N ALA A 946 1.54 -13.94 -35.66
CA ALA A 946 0.29 -13.51 -36.26
C ALA A 946 0.41 -13.10 -37.74
N LYS A 947 1.62 -12.76 -38.21
CA LYS A 947 1.90 -12.33 -39.58
C LYS A 947 3.18 -13.02 -40.12
N PRO A 948 3.08 -14.25 -40.65
CA PRO A 948 4.26 -15.05 -41.05
C PRO A 948 5.20 -14.45 -42.11
N GLY A 949 4.79 -13.40 -42.82
CA GLY A 949 5.62 -12.68 -43.80
C GLY A 949 6.25 -11.38 -43.27
N ASP A 950 6.11 -11.09 -41.98
CA ASP A 950 6.66 -9.90 -41.33
C ASP A 950 8.17 -10.06 -41.06
N PRO A 951 9.03 -9.04 -41.30
CA PRO A 951 10.46 -9.16 -41.06
C PRO A 951 10.79 -9.40 -39.58
N VAL A 952 11.72 -10.31 -39.30
CA VAL A 952 12.26 -10.52 -37.94
C VAL A 952 13.00 -9.26 -37.50
N GLY A 953 12.48 -8.58 -36.47
CA GLY A 953 12.99 -7.29 -36.02
C GLY A 953 12.34 -6.85 -34.69
N PRO A 954 12.88 -5.82 -34.01
CA PRO A 954 12.37 -5.40 -32.71
C PRO A 954 10.99 -4.73 -32.84
N HIS A 955 9.94 -5.41 -32.38
CA HIS A 955 8.62 -4.80 -32.19
C HIS A 955 8.52 -4.08 -30.84
N ALA A 956 7.62 -3.10 -30.75
CA ALA A 956 7.30 -2.41 -29.52
C ALA A 956 6.64 -3.36 -28.51
N PRO A 957 6.85 -3.17 -27.19
CA PRO A 957 6.22 -4.01 -26.18
C PRO A 957 4.71 -3.77 -26.05
N TYR A 958 4.27 -2.51 -26.19
CA TYR A 958 2.88 -2.11 -26.15
C TYR A 958 2.68 -0.73 -26.78
N HIS A 959 1.43 -0.38 -27.05
CA HIS A 959 0.96 0.95 -27.42
C HIS A 959 -0.26 1.34 -26.58
N PHE A 960 -0.38 2.61 -26.24
CA PHE A 960 -1.55 3.20 -25.58
C PHE A 960 -2.16 4.31 -26.44
N ALA A 961 -3.48 4.30 -26.55
CA ALA A 961 -4.26 5.28 -27.29
C ALA A 961 -5.48 5.73 -26.48
N GLN A 962 -5.58 7.01 -26.11
CA GLN A 962 -6.68 7.50 -25.27
C GLN A 962 -7.82 8.05 -26.15
N VAL A 963 -9.06 7.60 -25.94
CA VAL A 963 -10.22 8.08 -26.69
C VAL A 963 -10.65 9.43 -26.13
N VAL A 964 -10.62 10.46 -26.98
CA VAL A 964 -10.92 11.84 -26.58
C VAL A 964 -12.18 12.41 -27.22
N LEU A 965 -12.61 11.85 -28.35
CA LEU A 965 -13.78 12.28 -29.11
C LEU A 965 -14.48 11.06 -29.71
N ALA A 966 -15.80 11.09 -29.82
CA ALA A 966 -16.58 10.12 -30.56
C ALA A 966 -17.53 10.82 -31.54
N SER A 967 -17.95 10.11 -32.58
CA SER A 967 -19.10 10.50 -33.40
C SER A 967 -20.39 10.52 -32.56
N GLU A 968 -21.43 11.18 -33.05
CA GLU A 968 -22.65 11.36 -32.26
C GLU A 968 -23.43 10.05 -32.09
N ASP A 969 -23.33 9.14 -33.05
CA ASP A 969 -23.83 7.76 -32.99
C ASP A 969 -22.93 6.79 -32.17
N GLY A 970 -21.72 7.21 -31.79
CA GLY A 970 -20.73 6.39 -31.09
C GLY A 970 -20.16 5.19 -31.90
N SER A 971 -20.32 5.18 -33.23
CA SER A 971 -19.75 4.14 -34.12
C SER A 971 -18.30 4.40 -34.51
N HIS A 972 -17.85 5.66 -34.43
CA HIS A 972 -16.50 6.13 -34.71
C HIS A 972 -15.90 6.84 -33.50
N GLN A 973 -14.59 6.71 -33.33
CA GLN A 973 -13.84 7.23 -32.19
C GLN A 973 -12.52 7.81 -32.63
N ILE A 974 -12.16 8.95 -32.04
CA ILE A 974 -10.90 9.61 -32.26
C ILE A 974 -10.07 9.51 -31.00
N THR A 975 -8.88 8.95 -31.15
CA THR A 975 -7.88 8.84 -30.10
C THR A 975 -6.87 9.96 -30.19
N LEU A 976 -6.24 10.29 -29.06
CA LEU A 976 -5.06 11.12 -28.96
C LEU A 976 -3.88 10.22 -28.58
N GLU A 977 -2.89 10.12 -29.46
CA GLU A 977 -1.80 9.15 -29.37
C GLU A 977 -0.42 9.81 -29.47
N ASN A 978 0.60 9.17 -28.88
CA ASN A 978 2.00 9.52 -29.12
C ASN A 978 2.85 8.24 -29.28
N GLU A 979 2.96 7.74 -30.52
CA GLU A 979 3.68 6.52 -30.91
C GLU A 979 5.20 6.73 -30.88
N THR A 980 5.85 6.48 -29.74
CA THR A 980 7.34 6.50 -29.65
C THR A 980 8.03 5.54 -30.59
N HIS A 981 7.40 4.39 -30.84
CA HIS A 981 7.98 3.28 -31.59
C HIS A 981 7.91 3.47 -33.11
N SER A 982 7.05 4.38 -33.59
CA SER A 982 6.99 4.77 -35.00
C SER A 982 7.98 5.88 -35.36
N ARG A 983 8.71 6.44 -34.38
CA ARG A 983 9.61 7.58 -34.62
C ARG A 983 10.87 7.16 -35.36
N THR A 984 11.15 7.86 -36.45
CA THR A 984 12.49 7.84 -37.06
C THR A 984 13.36 8.88 -36.35
N PRO A 985 14.37 8.50 -35.54
CA PRO A 985 15.32 9.46 -34.98
C PRO A 985 16.15 10.10 -36.10
N ILE A 986 16.76 11.26 -35.86
CA ILE A 986 17.73 11.82 -36.81
C ILE A 986 18.95 10.87 -36.84
N PRO A 987 19.31 10.28 -38.01
CA PRO A 987 20.42 9.35 -38.10
C PRO A 987 21.73 9.97 -37.63
N VAL A 988 22.58 9.15 -36.99
CA VAL A 988 23.89 9.60 -36.48
C VAL A 988 24.74 10.17 -37.63
N ASP A 989 24.84 9.44 -38.74
CA ASP A 989 25.56 9.87 -39.94
C ASP A 989 25.08 11.22 -40.51
N ARG A 990 23.76 11.53 -40.38
CA ARG A 990 23.21 12.84 -40.78
C ARG A 990 23.60 13.94 -39.79
N LEU A 991 23.72 13.63 -38.50
CA LEU A 991 24.21 14.59 -37.49
C LEU A 991 25.72 14.81 -37.60
N ASP A 992 26.51 13.78 -37.90
CA ASP A 992 27.94 13.92 -38.18
C ASP A 992 28.15 14.79 -39.43
N ALA A 993 27.44 14.54 -40.53
CA ALA A 993 27.50 15.40 -41.73
C ALA A 993 27.08 16.86 -41.45
N VAL A 994 26.14 17.10 -40.53
CA VAL A 994 25.78 18.46 -40.08
C VAL A 994 26.90 19.08 -39.25
N VAL A 995 27.54 18.31 -38.37
CA VAL A 995 28.69 18.78 -37.59
C VAL A 995 29.84 19.17 -38.53
N ASP A 996 30.20 18.31 -39.48
CA ASP A 996 31.26 18.57 -40.46
C ASP A 996 30.97 19.82 -41.31
N GLU A 997 29.75 19.98 -41.84
CA GLU A 997 29.36 21.17 -42.62
C GLU A 997 29.48 22.48 -41.81
N ASN A 998 29.21 22.48 -40.50
CA ASN A 998 29.43 23.68 -39.68
C ASN A 998 30.92 23.93 -39.38
N LEU A 999 31.72 22.87 -39.21
CA LEU A 999 33.17 22.97 -38.97
C LEU A 999 33.94 23.41 -40.22
N ASP A 1000 33.49 23.01 -41.41
CA ASP A 1000 34.03 23.47 -42.70
C ASP A 1000 33.66 24.95 -42.98
N ARG A 1001 32.52 25.41 -42.44
CA ARG A 1001 31.98 26.76 -42.69
C ARG A 1001 32.52 27.82 -41.72
N TYR A 1002 32.82 27.45 -40.48
CA TYR A 1002 33.22 28.37 -39.43
C TYR A 1002 34.48 27.87 -38.69
N ASP A 1003 35.43 28.78 -38.46
CA ASP A 1003 36.57 28.53 -37.57
C ASP A 1003 36.17 28.64 -36.08
N GLU A 1004 37.09 28.30 -35.18
CA GLU A 1004 36.86 28.29 -33.74
C GLU A 1004 36.46 29.68 -33.19
N ASP A 1005 37.15 30.75 -33.63
CA ASP A 1005 36.89 32.12 -33.20
C ASP A 1005 35.50 32.59 -33.67
N GLN A 1006 35.12 32.26 -34.90
CA GLN A 1006 33.80 32.56 -35.46
C GLN A 1006 32.67 31.82 -34.72
N LEU A 1007 32.86 30.54 -34.38
CA LEU A 1007 31.89 29.77 -33.59
C LEU A 1007 31.76 30.31 -32.16
N ASN A 1008 32.87 30.70 -31.53
CA ASN A 1008 32.86 31.34 -30.20
C ASN A 1008 32.16 32.71 -30.23
N ALA A 1009 32.40 33.53 -31.26
CA ALA A 1009 31.70 34.80 -31.45
C ALA A 1009 30.19 34.61 -31.66
N LEU A 1010 29.80 33.65 -32.49
CA LEU A 1010 28.40 33.30 -32.75
C LEU A 1010 27.69 32.80 -31.48
N ALA A 1011 28.39 32.02 -30.64
CA ALA A 1011 27.88 31.58 -29.35
C ALA A 1011 27.63 32.77 -28.41
N GLN A 1012 28.59 33.69 -28.29
CA GLN A 1012 28.47 34.87 -27.43
C GLN A 1012 27.33 35.78 -27.88
N GLU A 1013 27.22 36.06 -29.19
CA GLU A 1013 26.13 36.88 -29.73
C GLU A 1013 24.75 36.25 -29.44
N SER A 1014 24.64 34.92 -29.55
CA SER A 1014 23.41 34.19 -29.27
C SER A 1014 23.02 34.25 -27.78
N GLU A 1015 23.99 34.26 -26.86
CA GLU A 1015 23.73 34.47 -25.43
C GLU A 1015 23.36 35.90 -25.08
N ASP A 1016 24.03 36.90 -25.66
CA ASP A 1016 23.72 38.31 -25.44
C ASP A 1016 22.30 38.63 -25.93
N ARG A 1017 21.88 37.98 -27.04
CA ARG A 1017 20.49 37.97 -27.52
C ARG A 1017 19.55 37.26 -26.55
N ALA A 1018 19.88 36.06 -26.03
CA ALA A 1018 19.05 35.35 -25.06
C ALA A 1018 18.88 36.13 -23.73
N ALA A 1019 19.94 36.81 -23.27
CA ALA A 1019 19.90 37.70 -22.13
C ALA A 1019 19.07 38.96 -22.39
N THR A 1020 19.05 39.46 -23.62
CA THR A 1020 18.19 40.56 -24.05
C THR A 1020 16.74 40.15 -24.10
N ALA A 1021 16.40 39.07 -24.81
CA ALA A 1021 15.08 38.47 -24.85
C ALA A 1021 14.50 38.20 -23.44
N ARG A 1022 15.33 37.69 -22.51
CA ARG A 1022 14.95 37.51 -21.11
C ARG A 1022 14.67 38.83 -20.36
N ARG A 1023 15.44 39.89 -20.60
CA ARG A 1023 15.19 41.23 -20.03
C ARG A 1023 13.92 41.88 -20.60
N ASP A 1024 13.64 41.62 -21.87
CA ASP A 1024 12.55 42.24 -22.61
C ASP A 1024 11.22 41.46 -22.45
N GLY A 1025 11.22 40.34 -21.68
CA GLY A 1025 10.03 39.55 -21.38
C GLY A 1025 9.58 38.62 -22.50
N ALA A 1026 10.49 38.23 -23.40
CA ALA A 1026 10.22 37.33 -24.51
C ALA A 1026 9.76 35.93 -24.06
N ALA A 1027 9.15 35.18 -24.99
CA ALA A 1027 8.61 33.87 -24.70
C ALA A 1027 9.72 32.87 -24.27
N PRO A 1028 9.50 31.98 -23.27
CA PRO A 1028 10.51 31.03 -22.82
C PRO A 1028 11.09 30.14 -23.92
N GLY A 1029 10.30 29.79 -24.94
CA GLY A 1029 10.76 29.00 -26.09
C GLY A 1029 11.74 29.76 -27.00
N GLU A 1030 11.61 31.08 -27.12
CA GLU A 1030 12.54 31.92 -27.88
C GLU A 1030 13.90 31.99 -27.18
N ILE A 1031 13.88 32.22 -25.87
CA ILE A 1031 15.08 32.22 -25.01
C ILE A 1031 15.76 30.83 -25.08
N ALA A 1032 15.00 29.75 -24.93
CA ALA A 1032 15.54 28.38 -24.99
C ALA A 1032 16.14 28.03 -26.37
N ARG A 1033 15.56 28.53 -27.47
CA ARG A 1033 16.11 28.39 -28.83
C ARG A 1033 17.45 29.11 -28.97
N LEU A 1034 17.54 30.37 -28.51
CA LEU A 1034 18.78 31.16 -28.57
C LEU A 1034 19.90 30.52 -27.75
N GLU A 1035 19.59 30.05 -26.53
CA GLU A 1035 20.56 29.30 -25.71
C GLU A 1035 20.95 27.95 -26.30
N GLY A 1036 20.01 27.24 -26.94
CA GLY A 1036 20.29 26.01 -27.69
C GLY A 1036 21.31 26.25 -28.79
N PHE A 1037 21.11 27.33 -29.55
CA PHE A 1037 22.00 27.78 -30.61
C PHE A 1037 23.40 28.12 -30.09
N ALA A 1038 23.49 28.87 -28.99
CA ALA A 1038 24.76 29.17 -28.31
C ALA A 1038 25.50 27.90 -27.84
N ARG A 1039 24.77 26.94 -27.26
CA ARG A 1039 25.33 25.65 -26.85
C ARG A 1039 25.85 24.83 -28.03
N ALA A 1040 25.14 24.81 -29.15
CA ALA A 1040 25.57 24.13 -30.37
C ALA A 1040 26.87 24.75 -30.93
N ALA A 1041 26.93 26.09 -31.05
CA ALA A 1041 28.11 26.80 -31.52
C ALA A 1041 29.36 26.54 -30.65
N ARG A 1042 29.23 26.59 -29.31
CA ARG A 1042 30.35 26.23 -28.42
C ARG A 1042 30.77 24.76 -28.52
N ALA A 1043 29.81 23.85 -28.65
CA ALA A 1043 30.12 22.44 -28.77
C ALA A 1043 30.85 22.13 -30.09
N LEU A 1044 30.57 22.87 -31.16
CA LEU A 1044 31.31 22.83 -32.42
C LEU A 1044 32.71 23.45 -32.27
N ALA A 1045 32.86 24.62 -31.64
CA ALA A 1045 34.17 25.23 -31.37
C ALA A 1045 35.09 24.28 -30.59
N ALA A 1046 34.55 23.57 -29.60
CA ALA A 1046 35.27 22.56 -28.82
C ALA A 1046 35.68 21.31 -29.63
N VAL A 1047 35.13 21.08 -30.84
CA VAL A 1047 35.66 20.07 -31.78
C VAL A 1047 36.92 20.59 -32.46
N HIS A 1048 36.93 21.84 -32.93
CA HIS A 1048 38.13 22.45 -33.52
C HIS A 1048 39.32 22.46 -32.55
N ASP A 1049 39.12 22.88 -31.30
CA ASP A 1049 40.16 22.83 -30.25
C ASP A 1049 40.67 21.38 -30.03
N ALA A 1050 39.77 20.41 -29.88
CA ALA A 1050 40.15 19.00 -29.71
C ALA A 1050 40.91 18.43 -30.94
N GLU A 1051 40.50 18.80 -32.15
CA GLU A 1051 41.18 18.38 -33.38
C GLU A 1051 42.55 19.07 -33.54
N HIS A 1052 42.68 20.33 -33.13
CA HIS A 1052 43.94 21.06 -33.06
C HIS A 1052 44.92 20.39 -32.07
N VAL A 1053 44.43 20.00 -30.87
CA VAL A 1053 45.22 19.25 -29.88
C VAL A 1053 45.70 17.90 -30.44
N ARG A 1054 44.88 17.19 -31.23
CA ARG A 1054 45.27 15.93 -31.89
C ARG A 1054 46.44 16.12 -32.85
N TRP A 1055 46.46 17.20 -33.64
CA TRP A 1055 47.52 17.48 -34.63
C TRP A 1055 48.93 17.63 -34.03
N TYR A 1056 49.07 17.92 -32.74
CA TYR A 1056 50.37 17.98 -32.06
C TYR A 1056 51.03 16.62 -31.78
N PHE A 1057 50.30 15.50 -31.95
CA PHE A 1057 50.80 14.15 -31.69
C PHE A 1057 50.76 13.29 -32.95
N THR A 1058 51.85 12.59 -33.26
CA THR A 1058 51.88 11.62 -34.37
C THR A 1058 51.16 10.33 -34.00
N GLU A 1059 50.56 9.62 -34.97
CA GLU A 1059 49.69 8.45 -34.73
C GLU A 1059 50.30 7.37 -33.83
N ASP A 1060 51.61 7.14 -33.93
CA ASP A 1060 52.38 6.17 -33.13
C ASP A 1060 52.46 6.49 -31.62
N ARG A 1061 52.02 7.68 -31.20
CA ARG A 1061 52.10 8.16 -29.82
C ARG A 1061 50.86 7.76 -29.00
N PRO A 1062 51.02 7.23 -27.77
CA PRO A 1062 49.87 6.96 -26.89
C PRO A 1062 49.08 8.25 -26.57
N GLU A 1063 49.73 9.41 -26.64
CA GLU A 1063 49.08 10.72 -26.51
C GLU A 1063 48.09 11.01 -27.67
N HIS A 1064 48.38 10.57 -28.90
CA HIS A 1064 47.45 10.71 -30.04
C HIS A 1064 46.16 9.91 -29.82
N ALA A 1065 46.25 8.70 -29.25
CA ALA A 1065 45.08 7.89 -28.91
C ALA A 1065 44.23 8.49 -27.77
N LEU A 1066 44.79 9.38 -26.94
CA LEU A 1066 44.04 10.16 -25.95
C LEU A 1066 43.39 11.39 -26.60
N ALA A 1067 44.11 12.10 -27.46
CA ALA A 1067 43.58 13.25 -28.19
C ALA A 1067 42.42 12.85 -29.12
N GLN A 1068 42.54 11.73 -29.85
CA GLN A 1068 41.45 11.21 -30.68
C GLN A 1068 40.19 10.87 -29.85
N ARG A 1069 40.35 10.34 -28.62
CA ARG A 1069 39.20 10.12 -27.73
C ARG A 1069 38.55 11.42 -27.25
N GLU A 1070 39.30 12.52 -27.15
CA GLU A 1070 38.71 13.82 -26.85
C GLU A 1070 37.97 14.38 -28.07
N VAL A 1071 38.50 14.21 -29.28
CA VAL A 1071 37.78 14.51 -30.53
C VAL A 1071 36.47 13.71 -30.63
N ASP A 1072 36.50 12.40 -30.37
CA ASP A 1072 35.31 11.53 -30.39
C ASP A 1072 34.24 12.00 -29.38
N GLN A 1073 34.67 12.43 -28.18
CA GLN A 1073 33.80 12.99 -27.15
C GLN A 1073 33.29 14.38 -27.52
N ALA A 1074 34.13 15.26 -28.07
CA ALA A 1074 33.73 16.58 -28.55
C ALA A 1074 32.68 16.45 -29.66
N ARG A 1075 32.89 15.57 -30.65
CA ARG A 1075 31.93 15.26 -31.72
C ARG A 1075 30.63 14.64 -31.18
N ALA A 1076 30.68 13.81 -30.13
CA ALA A 1076 29.47 13.37 -29.43
C ALA A 1076 28.71 14.54 -28.77
N ARG A 1077 29.40 15.42 -28.02
CA ARG A 1077 28.82 16.63 -27.42
C ARG A 1077 28.23 17.58 -28.48
N ALA A 1078 28.92 17.76 -29.61
CA ALA A 1078 28.46 18.57 -30.73
C ALA A 1078 27.19 18.00 -31.37
N ARG A 1079 27.12 16.68 -31.66
CA ARG A 1079 25.91 16.03 -32.17
C ARG A 1079 24.70 16.20 -31.25
N ASP A 1080 24.88 16.04 -29.94
CA ASP A 1080 23.79 16.21 -28.98
C ASP A 1080 23.36 17.69 -28.85
N ALA A 1081 24.30 18.64 -28.89
CA ALA A 1081 23.99 20.07 -28.88
C ALA A 1081 23.30 20.53 -30.19
N VAL A 1082 23.77 20.08 -31.36
CA VAL A 1082 23.11 20.27 -32.67
C VAL A 1082 21.71 19.70 -32.67
N ARG A 1083 21.52 18.47 -32.15
CA ARG A 1083 20.19 17.85 -32.02
C ARG A 1083 19.27 18.64 -31.09
N ALA A 1084 19.79 19.20 -30.00
CA ALA A 1084 19.02 20.01 -29.05
C ALA A 1084 18.73 21.44 -29.53
N ALA A 1085 19.51 21.97 -30.49
CA ALA A 1085 19.30 23.27 -31.12
C ALA A 1085 18.42 23.21 -32.39
N ALA A 1086 18.27 22.02 -32.97
CA ALA A 1086 17.50 21.77 -34.18
C ALA A 1086 16.03 22.19 -34.01
N PRO A 1087 15.48 23.12 -34.83
CA PRO A 1087 14.07 23.46 -34.82
C PRO A 1087 13.25 22.36 -35.52
N VAL A 1088 13.12 21.22 -34.83
CA VAL A 1088 12.26 20.08 -35.17
C VAL A 1088 11.20 19.92 -34.09
N LEU A 1089 10.09 19.24 -34.39
CA LEU A 1089 9.08 18.96 -33.37
C LEU A 1089 9.64 18.05 -32.27
N ASP A 1090 9.65 18.56 -31.03
CA ASP A 1090 9.99 17.79 -29.83
C ASP A 1090 9.19 16.49 -29.76
N ASP A 1091 9.83 15.44 -29.28
CA ASP A 1091 9.23 14.11 -29.13
C ASP A 1091 7.96 14.09 -28.25
N LYS A 1092 7.80 15.04 -27.33
CA LYS A 1092 6.57 15.23 -26.54
C LYS A 1092 5.42 15.84 -27.36
N ASP A 1093 5.72 16.60 -28.40
CA ASP A 1093 4.75 17.34 -29.25
C ASP A 1093 4.46 16.66 -30.59
N GLN A 1094 5.05 15.49 -30.85
CA GLN A 1094 4.75 14.60 -31.99
C GLN A 1094 3.45 13.77 -31.80
N TRP A 1095 2.55 14.21 -30.91
CA TRP A 1095 1.23 13.60 -30.75
C TRP A 1095 0.32 13.85 -31.96
N PHE A 1096 -0.69 13.00 -32.14
CA PHE A 1096 -1.64 13.09 -33.25
C PHE A 1096 -3.01 12.53 -32.87
N PHE A 1097 -4.03 12.93 -33.64
CA PHE A 1097 -5.34 12.31 -33.67
C PHE A 1097 -5.40 11.17 -34.69
N ARG A 1098 -6.16 10.12 -34.38
CA ARG A 1098 -6.42 8.97 -35.26
C ARG A 1098 -7.82 8.43 -35.08
N ALA A 1099 -8.49 8.05 -36.18
CA ALA A 1099 -9.83 7.48 -36.12
C ALA A 1099 -9.80 5.95 -36.00
N TYR A 1100 -10.79 5.40 -35.30
CA TYR A 1100 -11.16 3.99 -35.32
C TYR A 1100 -12.67 3.88 -35.46
N SER A 1101 -13.16 2.79 -36.06
CA SER A 1101 -14.59 2.54 -36.23
C SER A 1101 -14.96 1.09 -35.89
N LYS A 1102 -16.25 0.82 -35.75
CA LYS A 1102 -16.78 -0.56 -35.63
C LYS A 1102 -16.83 -1.31 -36.97
N ARG A 1103 -16.36 -0.70 -38.07
CA ARG A 1103 -16.38 -1.29 -39.41
C ARG A 1103 -15.25 -2.33 -39.55
N PRO A 1104 -15.42 -3.38 -40.39
CA PRO A 1104 -14.40 -4.40 -40.56
C PRO A 1104 -13.05 -3.82 -40.96
N GLY A 1105 -11.98 -4.22 -40.28
CA GLY A 1105 -10.62 -3.76 -40.55
C GLY A 1105 -10.23 -2.39 -39.96
N GLU A 1106 -11.18 -1.65 -39.38
CA GLU A 1106 -11.00 -0.26 -38.91
C GLU A 1106 -10.99 -0.12 -37.37
N SER A 1107 -11.14 -1.21 -36.63
CA SER A 1107 -11.03 -1.21 -35.17
C SER A 1107 -9.59 -1.02 -34.68
N ALA A 1108 -9.43 -0.53 -33.44
CA ALA A 1108 -8.12 -0.28 -32.84
C ALA A 1108 -7.18 -1.50 -32.91
N HIS A 1109 -7.71 -2.71 -32.76
CA HIS A 1109 -6.96 -3.94 -32.96
C HIS A 1109 -6.55 -4.16 -34.42
N ALA A 1110 -7.51 -4.15 -35.36
CA ALA A 1110 -7.24 -4.48 -36.77
C ALA A 1110 -6.20 -3.53 -37.39
N VAL A 1111 -6.27 -2.25 -37.04
CA VAL A 1111 -5.38 -1.20 -37.52
C VAL A 1111 -3.97 -1.34 -36.94
N ASN A 1112 -3.83 -1.56 -35.63
CA ASN A 1112 -2.52 -1.71 -34.99
C ASN A 1112 -1.86 -3.08 -35.27
N ALA A 1113 -2.66 -4.14 -35.44
CA ALA A 1113 -2.19 -5.47 -35.79
C ALA A 1113 -1.82 -5.61 -37.27
N ALA A 1114 -2.46 -4.81 -38.15
CA ALA A 1114 -2.14 -4.67 -39.57
C ALA A 1114 -2.06 -6.02 -40.35
N LEU A 1115 -2.74 -7.07 -39.86
CA LEU A 1115 -2.56 -8.47 -40.31
C LEU A 1115 -2.95 -8.68 -41.78
N LEU A 1116 -3.93 -7.90 -42.28
CA LEU A 1116 -4.42 -7.94 -43.66
C LEU A 1116 -3.85 -6.86 -44.58
N SER A 1117 -2.93 -6.02 -44.08
CA SER A 1117 -2.28 -4.97 -44.87
C SER A 1117 -0.88 -5.39 -45.31
N ALA A 1118 -0.31 -4.69 -46.30
CA ALA A 1118 1.09 -4.85 -46.68
C ALA A 1118 2.08 -4.24 -45.66
N ARG A 1119 1.63 -3.38 -44.74
CA ARG A 1119 2.49 -2.68 -43.75
C ARG A 1119 2.92 -3.63 -42.62
N SER A 1120 4.18 -3.57 -42.20
CA SER A 1120 4.63 -4.25 -40.97
C SER A 1120 4.05 -3.55 -39.72
N PRO A 1121 3.37 -4.27 -38.82
CA PRO A 1121 2.88 -3.70 -37.56
C PRO A 1121 4.02 -3.39 -36.60
N ALA A 1122 3.85 -2.30 -35.83
CA ALA A 1122 4.79 -1.95 -34.75
C ALA A 1122 4.76 -2.94 -33.58
N LEU A 1123 3.76 -3.82 -33.49
CA LEU A 1123 3.49 -4.72 -32.36
C LEU A 1123 3.45 -6.18 -32.85
N SER A 1124 4.07 -7.09 -32.07
CA SER A 1124 4.14 -8.53 -32.38
C SER A 1124 3.08 -9.31 -31.60
N ASN A 1125 2.32 -10.18 -32.27
CA ASN A 1125 1.27 -11.01 -31.64
C ASN A 1125 0.32 -10.17 -30.76
N PRO A 1126 -0.31 -9.11 -31.30
CA PRO A 1126 -0.98 -8.10 -30.49
C PRO A 1126 -2.24 -8.62 -29.79
N LEU A 1127 -2.42 -8.23 -28.53
CA LEU A 1127 -3.65 -8.36 -27.76
C LEU A 1127 -4.20 -6.96 -27.48
N THR A 1128 -5.43 -6.67 -27.88
CA THR A 1128 -6.07 -5.37 -27.63
C THR A 1128 -7.12 -5.49 -26.52
N THR A 1129 -7.08 -4.55 -25.57
CA THR A 1129 -7.99 -4.47 -24.41
C THR A 1129 -8.32 -3.00 -24.12
N VAL A 1130 -9.39 -2.75 -23.35
CA VAL A 1130 -9.71 -1.41 -22.84
C VAL A 1130 -8.96 -1.17 -21.53
N ALA A 1131 -8.43 0.04 -21.33
CA ALA A 1131 -7.49 0.40 -20.28
C ALA A 1131 -8.02 1.57 -19.43
N LEU A 1132 -8.21 1.34 -18.13
CA LEU A 1132 -8.74 2.31 -17.16
C LEU A 1132 -7.64 2.85 -16.24
N HIS A 1133 -7.55 4.18 -16.15
CA HIS A 1133 -6.48 4.89 -15.45
C HIS A 1133 -7.00 5.57 -14.16
N GLY A 1134 -6.30 5.41 -13.04
CA GLY A 1134 -6.64 6.08 -11.77
C GLY A 1134 -7.86 5.53 -11.02
N HIS A 1135 -8.38 4.37 -11.41
CA HIS A 1135 -9.51 3.69 -10.74
C HIS A 1135 -9.08 2.80 -9.57
N ALA A 1136 -7.78 2.71 -9.26
CA ALA A 1136 -7.26 2.05 -8.08
C ALA A 1136 -6.34 2.99 -7.29
N LEU A 1137 -6.56 3.07 -5.99
CA LEU A 1137 -5.63 3.67 -5.03
C LEU A 1137 -4.54 2.69 -4.65
N ARG A 1138 -3.32 3.20 -4.47
CA ARG A 1138 -2.25 2.44 -3.82
C ARG A 1138 -2.62 2.17 -2.35
N PRO A 1139 -2.29 1.00 -1.76
CA PRO A 1139 -2.68 0.66 -0.39
C PRO A 1139 -2.20 1.66 0.67
N ASP A 1140 -1.03 2.27 0.50
CA ASP A 1140 -0.46 3.30 1.38
C ASP A 1140 -1.32 4.57 1.49
N ARG A 1141 -2.11 4.88 0.45
CA ARG A 1141 -3.02 6.04 0.43
C ARG A 1141 -4.39 5.77 1.06
N ARG A 1142 -4.67 4.55 1.52
CA ARG A 1142 -5.91 4.18 2.23
C ARG A 1142 -5.84 4.42 3.75
N THR A 1143 -4.75 4.98 4.25
CA THR A 1143 -4.54 5.25 5.68
C THR A 1143 -4.21 6.72 5.92
N VAL A 1144 -4.96 7.34 6.82
CA VAL A 1144 -4.69 8.68 7.36
C VAL A 1144 -4.10 8.53 8.76
N ARG A 1145 -2.97 9.18 9.04
CA ARG A 1145 -2.34 9.19 10.37
C ARG A 1145 -2.62 10.51 11.09
N PHE A 1146 -2.66 10.45 12.41
CA PHE A 1146 -2.89 11.58 13.31
C PHE A 1146 -1.69 11.76 14.23
N ALA A 1147 -1.38 13.00 14.56
CA ALA A 1147 -0.44 13.30 15.63
C ALA A 1147 -1.04 12.92 17.00
N GLU A 1148 -0.20 12.92 18.02
CA GLU A 1148 -0.64 12.82 19.41
C GLU A 1148 -1.68 13.90 19.74
N GLN A 1149 -2.71 13.56 20.51
CA GLN A 1149 -3.82 14.43 20.91
C GLN A 1149 -4.68 15.03 19.77
N GLN A 1150 -4.39 14.74 18.49
CA GLN A 1150 -5.16 15.29 17.36
C GLN A 1150 -6.30 14.37 16.90
N HIS A 1151 -7.44 14.99 16.60
CA HIS A 1151 -8.61 14.33 15.98
C HIS A 1151 -8.96 14.92 14.60
N THR A 1152 -8.32 16.01 14.18
CA THR A 1152 -8.44 16.62 12.86
C THR A 1152 -7.32 16.12 11.92
N PRO A 1153 -7.60 15.91 10.62
CA PRO A 1153 -6.54 15.56 9.66
C PRO A 1153 -5.50 16.68 9.56
N SER A 1154 -4.22 16.31 9.45
CA SER A 1154 -3.14 17.27 9.20
C SER A 1154 -3.09 17.71 7.73
N ALA A 1155 -2.39 18.79 7.42
CA ALA A 1155 -2.15 19.23 6.04
C ALA A 1155 -1.42 18.16 5.18
N ASP A 1156 -0.65 17.27 5.79
CA ASP A 1156 -0.03 16.14 5.09
C ASP A 1156 -1.03 15.03 4.73
N ALA A 1157 -2.17 14.94 5.43
CA ALA A 1157 -3.26 14.03 5.08
C ALA A 1157 -4.09 14.52 3.88
N ASP A 1158 -4.08 15.83 3.59
CA ASP A 1158 -4.90 16.41 2.51
C ASP A 1158 -4.60 15.79 1.15
N GLU A 1159 -3.32 15.55 0.81
CA GLU A 1159 -2.92 14.90 -0.44
C GLU A 1159 -3.47 13.47 -0.59
N ASN A 1160 -3.52 12.72 0.52
CA ASN A 1160 -4.13 11.38 0.54
C ASN A 1160 -5.65 11.46 0.41
N LEU A 1161 -6.29 12.43 1.08
CA LEU A 1161 -7.75 12.64 1.01
C LEU A 1161 -8.21 13.13 -0.37
N ASP A 1162 -7.44 13.99 -1.02
CA ASP A 1162 -7.69 14.45 -2.39
C ASP A 1162 -7.52 13.29 -3.39
N ALA A 1163 -6.47 12.47 -3.25
CA ALA A 1163 -6.29 11.27 -4.07
C ALA A 1163 -7.42 10.23 -3.84
N LEU A 1164 -7.85 10.03 -2.59
CA LEU A 1164 -8.98 9.17 -2.23
C LEU A 1164 -10.27 9.65 -2.90
N ALA A 1165 -10.60 10.93 -2.74
CA ALA A 1165 -11.78 11.54 -3.34
C ALA A 1165 -11.76 11.48 -4.87
N LEU A 1166 -10.60 11.69 -5.50
CA LEU A 1166 -10.42 11.61 -6.95
C LEU A 1166 -10.65 10.20 -7.50
N SER A 1167 -10.11 9.17 -6.83
CA SER A 1167 -10.30 7.79 -7.27
C SER A 1167 -11.75 7.31 -7.04
N LEU A 1168 -12.39 7.74 -5.94
CA LEU A 1168 -13.82 7.49 -5.69
C LEU A 1168 -14.72 8.21 -6.69
N ALA A 1169 -14.44 9.46 -7.06
CA ALA A 1169 -15.18 10.20 -8.07
C ALA A 1169 -15.10 9.52 -9.44
N ARG A 1170 -13.89 9.22 -9.92
CA ARG A 1170 -13.68 8.48 -11.18
C ARG A 1170 -14.39 7.14 -11.20
N THR A 1171 -14.29 6.38 -10.11
CA THR A 1171 -14.88 5.04 -10.03
C THR A 1171 -16.40 5.09 -9.93
N GLY A 1172 -16.97 5.97 -9.12
CA GLY A 1172 -18.42 6.15 -9.02
C GLY A 1172 -19.05 6.62 -10.32
N LEU A 1173 -18.47 7.62 -11.00
CA LEU A 1173 -18.98 8.11 -12.29
C LEU A 1173 -18.87 7.05 -13.39
N TRP A 1174 -17.79 6.26 -13.40
CA TRP A 1174 -17.63 5.16 -14.34
C TRP A 1174 -18.59 4.00 -14.07
N ASN A 1175 -18.77 3.60 -12.80
CA ASN A 1175 -19.75 2.59 -12.41
C ASN A 1175 -21.16 3.03 -12.84
N HIS A 1176 -21.53 4.29 -12.55
CA HIS A 1176 -22.82 4.86 -12.95
C HIS A 1176 -23.03 4.83 -14.48
N ALA A 1177 -22.02 5.23 -15.26
CA ALA A 1177 -22.08 5.21 -16.71
C ALA A 1177 -22.22 3.79 -17.30
N ASN A 1178 -21.69 2.77 -16.61
CA ASN A 1178 -21.76 1.36 -17.01
C ASN A 1178 -22.87 0.56 -16.29
N GLY A 1179 -23.79 1.21 -15.57
CA GLY A 1179 -24.92 0.55 -14.90
C GLY A 1179 -24.55 -0.28 -13.64
N LEU A 1180 -23.35 -0.12 -13.11
CA LEU A 1180 -22.87 -0.80 -11.91
C LEU A 1180 -23.21 -0.01 -10.62
N PRO A 1181 -23.32 -0.67 -9.45
CA PRO A 1181 -23.53 0.02 -8.18
C PRO A 1181 -22.38 0.97 -7.83
N LEU A 1182 -22.68 2.08 -7.16
CA LEU A 1182 -21.66 3.02 -6.68
C LEU A 1182 -20.78 2.39 -5.58
N PRO A 1183 -19.50 2.81 -5.46
CA PRO A 1183 -18.60 2.31 -4.42
C PRO A 1183 -19.15 2.48 -3.00
N THR A 1184 -18.94 1.47 -2.18
CA THR A 1184 -19.22 1.49 -0.75
C THR A 1184 -17.92 1.77 0.02
N VAL A 1185 -17.96 2.75 0.92
CA VAL A 1185 -16.79 3.26 1.64
C VAL A 1185 -17.01 3.08 3.14
N THR A 1186 -16.05 2.46 3.83
CA THR A 1186 -16.04 2.36 5.29
C THR A 1186 -14.82 3.07 5.83
N VAL A 1187 -15.05 4.12 6.61
CA VAL A 1187 -14.03 4.93 7.26
C VAL A 1187 -13.93 4.47 8.72
N THR A 1188 -12.95 3.61 9.01
CA THR A 1188 -12.73 3.06 10.35
C THR A 1188 -11.65 3.87 11.07
N GLY A 1189 -12.03 4.59 12.12
CA GLY A 1189 -11.11 5.29 13.00
C GLY A 1189 -10.61 4.40 14.14
N HIS A 1190 -9.30 4.35 14.32
CA HIS A 1190 -8.66 3.55 15.36
C HIS A 1190 -8.33 4.42 16.57
N GLY A 1191 -8.49 3.85 17.76
CA GLY A 1191 -8.14 4.44 19.06
C GLY A 1191 -7.34 3.46 19.91
N ASN A 1192 -6.27 3.93 20.58
CA ASN A 1192 -5.43 3.06 21.43
C ASN A 1192 -6.25 2.51 22.60
N ARG A 1193 -6.85 3.41 23.40
CA ARG A 1193 -7.66 3.07 24.58
C ARG A 1193 -9.07 3.68 24.64
N SER A 1194 -9.50 4.52 23.70
CA SER A 1194 -10.91 4.97 23.64
C SER A 1194 -11.51 4.73 22.25
N ARG A 1195 -12.72 4.17 22.20
CA ARG A 1195 -13.49 4.02 20.96
C ARG A 1195 -13.99 5.39 20.48
N ALA A 1196 -14.38 6.28 21.39
CA ALA A 1196 -14.80 7.64 21.07
C ALA A 1196 -13.66 8.46 20.43
N SER A 1197 -12.41 8.28 20.90
CA SER A 1197 -11.20 8.85 20.29
C SER A 1197 -11.02 8.42 18.81
N GLY A 1198 -11.30 7.15 18.51
CA GLY A 1198 -11.34 6.61 17.14
C GLY A 1198 -12.52 7.17 16.34
N GLN A 1199 -13.71 7.24 16.92
CA GLN A 1199 -14.92 7.77 16.28
C GLN A 1199 -14.76 9.23 15.86
N LYS A 1200 -14.26 10.11 16.74
CA LYS A 1200 -13.97 11.53 16.41
C LYS A 1200 -13.03 11.64 15.19
N ARG A 1201 -12.02 10.77 15.08
CA ARG A 1201 -11.13 10.70 13.91
C ARG A 1201 -11.84 10.18 12.65
N ALA A 1202 -12.70 9.17 12.78
CA ALA A 1202 -13.50 8.64 11.68
C ALA A 1202 -14.46 9.70 11.10
N GLU A 1203 -15.15 10.45 11.97
CA GLU A 1203 -16.05 11.55 11.62
C GLU A 1203 -15.30 12.69 10.92
N ALA A 1204 -14.14 13.10 11.44
CA ALA A 1204 -13.32 14.14 10.84
C ALA A 1204 -12.81 13.75 9.44
N VAL A 1205 -12.35 12.50 9.25
CA VAL A 1205 -11.95 11.98 7.92
C VAL A 1205 -13.16 11.83 7.00
N GLY A 1206 -14.26 11.28 7.49
CA GLY A 1206 -15.49 11.07 6.72
C GLY A 1206 -16.04 12.38 6.17
N LYS A 1207 -16.09 13.44 7.00
CA LYS A 1207 -16.44 14.80 6.58
C LYS A 1207 -15.44 15.35 5.57
N ALA A 1208 -14.14 15.32 5.88
CA ALA A 1208 -13.10 15.88 5.02
C ALA A 1208 -13.01 15.18 3.64
N LEU A 1209 -13.29 13.87 3.59
CA LEU A 1209 -13.37 13.07 2.36
C LEU A 1209 -14.69 13.36 1.60
N GLY A 1210 -15.82 13.40 2.31
CA GLY A 1210 -17.13 13.71 1.74
C GLY A 1210 -17.17 15.09 1.09
N ASP A 1211 -16.64 16.12 1.76
CA ASP A 1211 -16.55 17.48 1.24
C ASP A 1211 -15.71 17.56 -0.05
N ARG A 1212 -14.62 16.79 -0.12
CA ARG A 1212 -13.76 16.68 -1.32
C ARG A 1212 -14.46 15.96 -2.46
N LEU A 1213 -15.06 14.80 -2.19
CA LEU A 1213 -15.81 14.02 -3.16
C LEU A 1213 -17.00 14.82 -3.71
N ALA A 1214 -17.74 15.54 -2.86
CA ALA A 1214 -18.84 16.42 -3.27
C ALA A 1214 -18.39 17.64 -4.10
N ARG A 1215 -17.15 18.13 -3.93
CA ARG A 1215 -16.57 19.13 -4.85
C ARG A 1215 -16.25 18.49 -6.20
N LEU A 1216 -15.50 17.38 -6.20
CA LEU A 1216 -15.07 16.71 -7.44
C LEU A 1216 -16.24 16.21 -8.28
N LEU A 1217 -17.28 15.61 -7.68
CA LEU A 1217 -18.49 15.19 -8.39
C LEU A 1217 -19.19 16.37 -9.10
N ARG A 1218 -19.24 17.56 -8.48
CA ARG A 1218 -19.79 18.76 -9.14
C ARG A 1218 -18.90 19.24 -10.28
N THR A 1219 -17.59 19.29 -10.08
CA THR A 1219 -16.63 19.74 -11.11
C THR A 1219 -16.56 18.78 -12.31
N PHE A 1220 -16.67 17.47 -12.09
CA PHE A 1220 -16.56 16.46 -13.15
C PHE A 1220 -17.84 16.27 -13.96
N GLN A 1221 -18.99 16.68 -13.42
CA GLN A 1221 -20.29 16.64 -14.10
C GLN A 1221 -20.75 18.02 -14.59
N ASP A 1222 -19.91 19.05 -14.48
CA ASP A 1222 -20.23 20.38 -15.00
C ASP A 1222 -20.39 20.33 -16.53
N GLY A 1223 -21.46 20.94 -17.03
CA GLY A 1223 -21.89 20.82 -18.44
C GLY A 1223 -22.38 19.43 -18.88
N ALA A 1224 -22.37 18.39 -18.03
CA ALA A 1224 -22.85 17.07 -18.40
C ALA A 1224 -24.40 16.99 -18.36
N PRO A 1225 -25.06 16.45 -19.41
CA PRO A 1225 -26.51 16.30 -19.44
C PRO A 1225 -26.98 15.11 -18.59
N GLY A 1226 -28.19 15.21 -18.02
CA GLY A 1226 -28.82 14.14 -17.24
C GLY A 1226 -28.76 14.36 -15.71
N PRO A 1227 -29.21 13.38 -14.91
CA PRO A 1227 -29.12 13.44 -13.46
C PRO A 1227 -27.66 13.27 -13.01
N HIS A 1228 -27.19 14.13 -12.10
CA HIS A 1228 -25.84 14.06 -11.57
C HIS A 1228 -25.76 13.15 -10.34
N VAL A 1229 -24.69 12.35 -10.25
CA VAL A 1229 -24.32 11.60 -9.05
C VAL A 1229 -23.86 12.57 -7.96
N ARG A 1230 -24.41 12.44 -6.75
CA ARG A 1230 -24.14 13.28 -5.57
C ARG A 1230 -23.54 12.43 -4.45
N LEU A 1231 -22.95 13.08 -3.45
CA LEU A 1231 -22.43 12.40 -2.27
C LEU A 1231 -23.49 11.53 -1.55
N ALA A 1232 -24.76 11.97 -1.55
CA ALA A 1232 -25.87 11.24 -0.96
C ALA A 1232 -26.21 9.91 -1.67
N ASP A 1233 -25.72 9.71 -2.90
CA ASP A 1233 -25.92 8.47 -3.64
C ASP A 1233 -24.81 7.44 -3.34
N PHE A 1234 -23.69 7.86 -2.70
CA PHE A 1234 -22.64 6.96 -2.19
C PHE A 1234 -22.97 6.42 -0.80
N THR A 1235 -22.63 5.16 -0.55
CA THR A 1235 -22.70 4.58 0.81
C THR A 1235 -21.40 4.86 1.54
N LEU A 1236 -21.37 5.88 2.41
CA LEU A 1236 -20.25 6.20 3.30
C LEU A 1236 -20.63 5.85 4.74
N THR A 1237 -19.98 4.80 5.27
CA THR A 1237 -20.16 4.31 6.64
C THR A 1237 -18.98 4.73 7.50
N LEU A 1238 -19.26 5.14 8.74
CA LEU A 1238 -18.24 5.43 9.76
C LEU A 1238 -18.20 4.28 10.76
N ASP A 1239 -17.01 3.82 11.11
CA ASP A 1239 -16.78 2.82 12.16
C ASP A 1239 -15.66 3.29 13.09
N ALA A 1240 -15.63 2.75 14.31
CA ALA A 1240 -14.66 3.09 15.33
C ALA A 1240 -14.22 1.83 16.09
N GLN A 1241 -12.91 1.56 16.06
CA GLN A 1241 -12.31 0.36 16.63
C GLN A 1241 -11.25 0.73 17.68
N ARG A 1242 -11.23 -0.02 18.79
CA ARG A 1242 -10.19 0.05 19.82
C ARG A 1242 -9.09 -0.96 19.48
N VAL A 1243 -7.83 -0.53 19.47
CA VAL A 1243 -6.71 -1.40 19.06
C VAL A 1243 -6.26 -2.28 20.22
N ARG A 1244 -6.81 -3.48 20.27
CA ARG A 1244 -6.45 -4.52 21.25
C ARG A 1244 -4.95 -4.84 21.21
N ARG A 1245 -4.33 -4.92 22.39
CA ARG A 1245 -2.90 -5.25 22.59
C ARG A 1245 -1.89 -4.44 21.76
N ALA A 1246 -2.15 -3.15 21.51
CA ALA A 1246 -1.19 -2.28 20.85
C ALA A 1246 0.04 -1.98 21.74
N THR A 1247 1.15 -2.68 21.53
CA THR A 1247 2.49 -2.24 21.98
C THR A 1247 3.02 -1.04 21.18
N ASP A 1248 2.36 -0.70 20.07
CA ASP A 1248 2.67 0.39 19.16
C ASP A 1248 1.52 1.44 19.18
N PRO A 1249 1.69 2.59 19.83
CA PRO A 1249 0.65 3.61 19.97
C PRO A 1249 0.33 4.37 18.67
N ASP A 1250 1.05 4.14 17.57
CA ASP A 1250 0.68 4.71 16.26
C ASP A 1250 -0.53 3.98 15.65
N ARG A 1251 -0.76 2.71 16.03
CA ARG A 1251 -1.86 1.90 15.48
C ARG A 1251 -3.24 2.43 15.87
N GLY A 1252 -3.41 2.98 17.07
CA GLY A 1252 -4.63 3.67 17.49
C GLY A 1252 -4.62 5.19 17.23
N ARG A 1253 -3.74 5.67 16.35
CA ARG A 1253 -3.68 7.06 15.85
C ARG A 1253 -3.79 7.11 14.33
N MET A 1254 -4.59 6.22 13.76
CA MET A 1254 -4.87 6.18 12.32
C MET A 1254 -6.35 5.95 12.00
N VAL A 1255 -6.74 6.33 10.79
CA VAL A 1255 -8.02 5.99 10.17
C VAL A 1255 -7.72 5.20 8.91
N THR A 1256 -8.39 4.05 8.74
CA THR A 1256 -8.32 3.21 7.54
C THR A 1256 -9.57 3.37 6.70
N VAL A 1257 -9.42 3.55 5.40
CA VAL A 1257 -10.53 3.64 4.44
C VAL A 1257 -10.62 2.34 3.64
N ALA A 1258 -11.59 1.51 3.97
CA ALA A 1258 -11.97 0.37 3.14
C ALA A 1258 -12.89 0.85 2.01
N ILE A 1259 -12.71 0.29 0.81
CA ILE A 1259 -13.48 0.62 -0.39
C ILE A 1259 -13.81 -0.71 -1.06
N ASP A 1260 -15.10 -1.01 -1.17
CA ASP A 1260 -15.67 -1.99 -2.09
C ASP A 1260 -16.16 -1.21 -3.31
N ASP A 1261 -15.48 -1.39 -4.44
CA ASP A 1261 -15.76 -0.68 -5.69
C ASP A 1261 -16.72 -1.43 -6.63
N ARG A 1262 -17.22 -2.61 -6.22
CA ARG A 1262 -18.29 -3.36 -6.89
C ARG A 1262 -17.95 -3.83 -8.32
N ARG A 1263 -16.68 -4.19 -8.58
CA ARG A 1263 -16.14 -4.53 -9.92
C ARG A 1263 -15.28 -5.79 -9.97
#